data_AF-A0A2R4MFK8-F1
#
_entry.id   AF-A0A2R4MFK8-F1
#
_cell.length_a   1.000
_cell.length_b   1.000
_cell.length_c   1.000
_cell.angle_alpha   90.00
_cell.angle_beta   90.00
_cell.angle_gamma   90.00
#
_symmetry.space_group_name_H-M   'P 1'
#
loop_
_entity.id
_entity.type
_entity.pdbx_description
1 polymer ?
#
loop_
_entity_poly.entity_id
_entity_poly.type
_entity_poly.pdbx_seq_one_letter_code
_entity_poly.pdbx_strand_id
1 'polypeptide(L)'
;MKWIGVLVVGAFVAFGGGMLAVGQNQNVLENSLEQLLLKNPILPVAAWADIQIEGRDVTLNGVTTDKAELDRLINGLEAMPEVASITNNVEVAPIADPFEFEARIEDGDITIVGHMPSAKVQTEFEAQLDSAVKTEFTLASGGPSANDWRDVLTYSTRLLNHFDQGEISATGLKVSFSGRAKDHQSYRDLDLIADAGFPDKLKRGTAEIIPPFEEDYVLRGTVGETGLTLSGVVPTPDIRNQLEQVGADVSQLLIASGAPDGFGRDSLILAEQLDVLQQGEFSLSAETIQLAGTAQDFAAYDSAQSALAQLQRPNVEIDLPLPTIEPFTLTLASQNGAVSAVGFVPQDAENKAFFVDIDENATRAANGAPENFEQITTWMENGRGLLGENWSLSLVGDRLNVSGQAKTPRAYVELLELAASPPNGLTVDMANLALAVVEPYEWSLSKSNDGALEMAGYLPDSRLRQTIYTILDTSAEDTTLLAAGEPERFDTLVTLAAKTIDLAASGEAVHGQSGWKADIVARDLVNKNNILQLFSNEEIQPDELGLEVAQLPPPVQNPYRFEAVKSANGTRTFEGYVPNEEMLINLADQGELDLDVARGAPEQFEEFVALGNSILTGLETGVFRLDGAKWTISGEAATFEAKSALMAQIENAGLGDGWTINISSPEKLVSPYLFSAEKTLDDEFNAAGYAPTQDLIDQWADRFGWRAQIQRGAGAPEGFNERVNIGLNALELLDAGRLSLVDGQWALIGRASSDEKLANILDVLATQSDAFLVDVQIVPQVEDLLLQISKSADGTWDWSGYLEDQTFWEQTSNLPVSNGNVLPEREAFHRMIELGVDALSMLNEGEVIHAGGQWSISGEAPDQAVLSAVELILDGSSLGPWYTTITAPPVPVVEVEEPAEEPVAEPIENEEPATEEAAPEVSQDTSLEESDVVETTDEPEAENVVVGEDEVSSEPAEPVVEEPADQTDTPETAEEATEADQPSETEPAIADADAEKDATSETESEPATEMNAEQDEKAAEEAAPADVSDTVDAEVAVEPAPDFELTIEKSADSGITISGDVPDAAARYTLELSAGADAKLDVAEADGAPERFLANALTITQALSQAETGNAALIGGEWTVGADVSSFDARDQLAAILDSLPNARVTINTPPAHKLCNANVEQLIADQAILFQSGSARITDGSRTVLTKIADQLANCPEAVVEVEGHTDSDGDDLINLSLSVQRAETVVSELVEMGVEADRLYALGFGETLPIADNDTRQGKAQNRRIVFTVRPPLE
;
A
#
# COMPACT_ATOMS: atom_id res chain seq x y z
N MET A 1 -65.83 -71.11 -19.70
CA MET A 1 -65.82 -72.59 -19.54
C MET A 1 -67.13 -73.07 -18.89
N LYS A 2 -68.09 -73.55 -19.70
CA LYS A 2 -69.21 -74.45 -19.33
C LYS A 2 -69.92 -74.87 -20.64
N TRP A 3 -70.76 -75.90 -20.61
CA TRP A 3 -71.29 -76.60 -21.80
C TRP A 3 -72.82 -76.53 -21.88
N ILE A 4 -73.39 -77.10 -22.96
CA ILE A 4 -74.82 -77.19 -23.34
C ILE A 4 -75.32 -75.91 -24.05
N GLY A 5 -75.97 -75.99 -25.22
CA GLY A 5 -76.19 -77.16 -26.08
C GLY A 5 -77.06 -76.82 -27.31
N VAL A 6 -76.68 -77.30 -28.50
CA VAL A 6 -77.38 -77.01 -29.76
C VAL A 6 -78.65 -77.85 -29.90
N LEU A 7 -79.78 -77.22 -30.23
CA LEU A 7 -80.98 -77.90 -30.70
C LEU A 7 -81.69 -77.08 -31.79
N VAL A 8 -81.59 -77.54 -33.04
CA VAL A 8 -82.43 -77.05 -34.14
C VAL A 8 -83.80 -77.71 -34.02
N VAL A 9 -84.87 -76.91 -33.96
CA VAL A 9 -86.25 -77.40 -33.95
C VAL A 9 -86.98 -76.93 -35.19
N GLY A 10 -87.07 -77.80 -36.19
CA GLY A 10 -88.09 -77.68 -37.23
C GLY A 10 -89.43 -78.19 -36.71
N ALA A 11 -90.52 -77.47 -36.94
CA ALA A 11 -91.85 -77.81 -36.44
C ALA A 11 -92.87 -77.89 -37.58
N PHE A 12 -93.08 -79.10 -38.11
CA PHE A 12 -94.23 -79.40 -38.98
C PHE A 12 -95.40 -79.94 -38.13
N VAL A 13 -96.64 -79.60 -38.52
CA VAL A 13 -97.85 -79.79 -37.69
C VAL A 13 -98.39 -81.23 -37.73
N ALA A 14 -98.99 -81.70 -36.62
CA ALA A 14 -99.58 -83.05 -36.51
C ALA A 14 -101.09 -83.04 -36.13
N PHE A 15 -101.92 -83.15 -37.17
CA PHE A 15 -103.22 -83.84 -37.26
C PHE A 15 -104.27 -83.87 -36.12
N GLY A 16 -105.49 -83.46 -36.48
CA GLY A 16 -106.76 -83.97 -35.94
C GLY A 16 -107.94 -83.01 -36.15
N GLY A 17 -109.10 -83.39 -36.68
CA GLY A 17 -109.52 -84.66 -37.30
C GLY A 17 -111.04 -84.69 -37.50
N GLY A 18 -111.54 -84.75 -38.75
CA GLY A 18 -112.97 -84.67 -39.06
C GLY A 18 -113.30 -85.24 -40.45
N MET A 19 -114.50 -85.80 -40.62
CA MET A 19 -114.82 -86.75 -41.70
C MET A 19 -115.95 -86.23 -42.62
N LEU A 20 -115.69 -86.09 -43.93
CA LEU A 20 -116.47 -86.66 -45.07
C LEU A 20 -116.43 -85.83 -46.38
N ALA A 21 -116.41 -86.59 -47.49
CA ALA A 21 -116.91 -86.27 -48.84
C ALA A 21 -116.18 -85.23 -49.73
N VAL A 22 -115.58 -85.75 -50.81
CA VAL A 22 -115.28 -85.10 -52.11
C VAL A 22 -114.28 -83.93 -52.06
N GLY A 23 -113.01 -84.21 -52.40
CA GLY A 23 -111.96 -83.18 -52.58
C GLY A 23 -110.53 -83.67 -52.83
N GLN A 24 -110.29 -84.97 -53.01
CA GLN A 24 -108.93 -85.53 -53.11
C GLN A 24 -108.26 -85.26 -54.47
N ASN A 25 -107.82 -84.02 -54.70
CA ASN A 25 -106.83 -83.69 -55.73
C ASN A 25 -106.03 -82.38 -55.49
N GLN A 26 -106.41 -81.49 -54.56
CA GLN A 26 -105.65 -80.26 -54.30
C GLN A 26 -104.44 -80.48 -53.36
N ASN A 27 -104.65 -80.98 -52.15
CA ASN A 27 -103.59 -81.07 -51.11
C ASN A 27 -102.37 -81.94 -51.48
N VAL A 28 -102.46 -82.80 -52.51
CA VAL A 28 -101.33 -83.61 -53.00
C VAL A 28 -100.41 -82.81 -53.93
N LEU A 29 -100.97 -81.90 -54.74
CA LEU A 29 -100.18 -81.00 -55.59
C LEU A 29 -99.46 -79.95 -54.76
N GLU A 30 -100.18 -79.36 -53.81
CA GLU A 30 -99.72 -78.33 -52.86
C GLU A 30 -98.47 -78.79 -52.08
N ASN A 31 -98.55 -79.92 -51.36
CA ASN A 31 -97.42 -80.52 -50.64
C ASN A 31 -96.27 -80.96 -51.57
N SER A 32 -96.55 -81.28 -52.84
CA SER A 32 -95.51 -81.65 -53.82
C SER A 32 -94.76 -80.41 -54.33
N LEU A 33 -95.49 -79.31 -54.58
CA LEU A 33 -94.95 -78.03 -55.01
C LEU A 33 -94.10 -77.41 -53.89
N GLU A 34 -94.57 -77.41 -52.63
CA GLU A 34 -93.76 -77.06 -51.45
C GLU A 34 -92.43 -77.83 -51.40
N GLN A 35 -92.47 -79.16 -51.55
CA GLN A 35 -91.28 -80.01 -51.49
C GLN A 35 -90.34 -79.92 -52.71
N LEU A 36 -90.80 -79.33 -53.82
CA LEU A 36 -89.98 -79.01 -54.99
C LEU A 36 -89.35 -77.62 -54.84
N LEU A 37 -90.13 -76.64 -54.37
CA LEU A 37 -89.67 -75.29 -54.05
C LEU A 37 -88.60 -75.30 -52.97
N LEU A 38 -88.78 -76.05 -51.87
CA LEU A 38 -87.78 -76.29 -50.82
C LEU A 38 -86.46 -76.93 -51.31
N LYS A 39 -86.40 -77.41 -52.55
CA LYS A 39 -85.20 -77.98 -53.20
C LYS A 39 -84.70 -77.12 -54.37
N ASN A 40 -85.37 -76.01 -54.68
CA ASN A 40 -85.01 -75.16 -55.80
C ASN A 40 -83.88 -74.19 -55.41
N PRO A 41 -82.78 -74.10 -56.20
CA PRO A 41 -81.64 -73.23 -55.89
C PRO A 41 -81.95 -71.72 -55.95
N ILE A 42 -83.14 -71.30 -56.38
CA ILE A 42 -83.55 -69.89 -56.40
C ILE A 42 -84.07 -69.42 -55.02
N LEU A 43 -84.71 -70.29 -54.21
CA LEU A 43 -85.27 -69.87 -52.91
C LEU A 43 -84.23 -69.33 -51.90
N PRO A 44 -83.00 -69.88 -51.78
CA PRO A 44 -81.99 -69.34 -50.87
C PRO A 44 -81.52 -67.92 -51.23
N VAL A 45 -81.76 -67.49 -52.47
CA VAL A 45 -81.45 -66.14 -52.97
C VAL A 45 -82.60 -65.20 -52.59
N ALA A 46 -83.82 -65.52 -53.03
CA ALA A 46 -85.03 -64.72 -52.83
C ALA A 46 -85.63 -64.85 -51.41
N ALA A 47 -84.79 -64.81 -50.38
CA ALA A 47 -85.17 -64.96 -48.97
C ALA A 47 -86.02 -63.79 -48.39
N TRP A 48 -86.28 -62.77 -49.20
CA TRP A 48 -87.21 -61.66 -48.92
C TRP A 48 -88.65 -61.94 -49.37
N ALA A 49 -88.88 -63.00 -50.16
CA ALA A 49 -90.19 -63.35 -50.69
C ALA A 49 -90.94 -64.29 -49.72
N ASP A 50 -92.10 -63.84 -49.23
CA ASP A 50 -93.09 -64.73 -48.62
C ASP A 50 -93.89 -65.40 -49.75
N ILE A 51 -93.68 -66.70 -49.93
CA ILE A 51 -94.23 -67.50 -51.03
C ILE A 51 -95.39 -68.34 -50.49
N GLN A 52 -96.61 -67.83 -50.68
CA GLN A 52 -97.84 -68.50 -50.31
C GLN A 52 -98.36 -69.32 -51.49
N ILE A 53 -98.86 -70.53 -51.24
CA ILE A 53 -99.27 -71.48 -52.28
C ILE A 53 -100.70 -71.93 -52.00
N GLU A 54 -101.59 -71.77 -52.98
CA GLU A 54 -102.94 -72.34 -52.94
C GLU A 54 -103.11 -73.34 -54.10
N GLY A 55 -102.96 -74.64 -53.81
CA GLY A 55 -103.05 -75.75 -54.76
C GLY A 55 -101.95 -75.82 -55.83
N ARG A 56 -101.94 -74.85 -56.75
CA ARG A 56 -100.96 -74.65 -57.84
C ARG A 56 -100.69 -73.17 -58.17
N ASP A 57 -101.46 -72.26 -57.58
CA ASP A 57 -101.30 -70.82 -57.78
C ASP A 57 -100.37 -70.28 -56.68
N VAL A 58 -99.37 -69.49 -57.09
CA VAL A 58 -98.29 -69.02 -56.21
C VAL A 58 -98.43 -67.52 -56.00
N THR A 59 -98.63 -67.08 -54.76
CA THR A 59 -98.66 -65.66 -54.40
C THR A 59 -97.30 -65.28 -53.82
N LEU A 60 -96.66 -64.28 -54.41
CA LEU A 60 -95.41 -63.70 -53.93
C LEU A 60 -95.73 -62.39 -53.21
N ASN A 61 -95.44 -62.34 -51.90
CA ASN A 61 -95.52 -61.12 -51.10
C ASN A 61 -94.12 -60.73 -50.61
N GLY A 62 -93.93 -59.47 -50.21
CA GLY A 62 -92.68 -58.96 -49.65
C GLY A 62 -92.18 -57.69 -50.33
N VAL A 63 -90.97 -57.26 -49.97
CA VAL A 63 -90.30 -56.08 -50.54
C VAL A 63 -88.93 -56.50 -51.05
N THR A 64 -88.60 -56.09 -52.28
CA THR A 64 -87.33 -56.43 -52.94
C THR A 64 -86.59 -55.19 -53.42
N THR A 65 -85.27 -55.30 -53.52
CA THR A 65 -84.32 -54.23 -53.88
C THR A 65 -83.60 -54.50 -55.21
N ASP A 66 -83.66 -55.74 -55.68
CA ASP A 66 -83.18 -56.16 -57.00
C ASP A 66 -84.37 -56.63 -57.84
N LYS A 67 -84.87 -55.73 -58.69
CA LYS A 67 -85.94 -56.07 -59.64
C LYS A 67 -85.55 -57.22 -60.56
N ALA A 68 -84.29 -57.34 -60.97
CA ALA A 68 -83.85 -58.45 -61.79
C ALA A 68 -83.82 -59.77 -60.99
N GLU A 69 -83.79 -59.74 -59.65
CA GLU A 69 -83.95 -60.91 -58.80
C GLU A 69 -85.41 -61.32 -58.68
N LEU A 70 -86.34 -60.36 -58.52
CA LEU A 70 -87.78 -60.60 -58.64
C LEU A 70 -88.13 -61.19 -60.01
N ASP A 71 -87.62 -60.61 -61.10
CA ASP A 71 -87.79 -61.14 -62.44
C ASP A 71 -87.19 -62.56 -62.57
N ARG A 72 -86.01 -62.83 -61.97
CA ARG A 72 -85.42 -64.18 -61.91
C ARG A 72 -86.27 -65.18 -61.11
N LEU A 73 -86.86 -64.76 -59.99
CA LEU A 73 -87.76 -65.58 -59.18
C LEU A 73 -89.02 -65.94 -59.96
N ILE A 74 -89.68 -64.94 -60.56
CA ILE A 74 -90.90 -65.14 -61.36
C ILE A 74 -90.60 -66.06 -62.55
N ASN A 75 -89.59 -65.77 -63.38
CA ASN A 75 -89.22 -66.64 -64.51
C ASN A 75 -88.83 -68.06 -64.04
N GLY A 76 -88.19 -68.19 -62.87
CA GLY A 76 -87.83 -69.47 -62.27
C GLY A 76 -89.02 -70.30 -61.79
N LEU A 77 -90.09 -69.64 -61.34
CA LEU A 77 -91.37 -70.23 -60.94
C LEU A 77 -92.24 -70.57 -62.17
N GLU A 78 -92.32 -69.69 -63.17
CA GLU A 78 -93.03 -69.95 -64.43
C GLU A 78 -92.43 -71.13 -65.20
N ALA A 79 -91.12 -71.39 -65.06
CA ALA A 79 -90.44 -72.54 -65.64
C ALA A 79 -90.80 -73.89 -64.98
N MET A 80 -91.50 -73.91 -63.84
CA MET A 80 -91.91 -75.14 -63.16
C MET A 80 -93.28 -75.62 -63.68
N PRO A 81 -93.38 -76.80 -64.34
CA PRO A 81 -94.66 -77.28 -64.90
C PRO A 81 -95.73 -77.61 -63.84
N GLU A 82 -95.38 -77.60 -62.56
CA GLU A 82 -96.25 -77.72 -61.40
C GLU A 82 -96.92 -76.39 -60.97
N VAL A 83 -96.37 -75.22 -61.34
CA VAL A 83 -97.03 -73.91 -61.10
C VAL A 83 -98.11 -73.68 -62.16
N ALA A 84 -99.24 -73.04 -61.81
CA ALA A 84 -100.35 -72.77 -62.74
C ALA A 84 -100.52 -71.28 -63.05
N SER A 85 -100.44 -70.42 -62.04
CA SER A 85 -100.35 -68.97 -62.17
C SER A 85 -99.52 -68.37 -61.04
N ILE A 86 -99.06 -67.13 -61.23
CA ILE A 86 -98.31 -66.38 -60.21
C ILE A 86 -99.03 -65.05 -59.97
N THR A 87 -99.35 -64.77 -58.71
CA THR A 87 -99.83 -63.46 -58.25
C THR A 87 -98.65 -62.72 -57.62
N ASN A 88 -98.16 -61.68 -58.28
CA ASN A 88 -97.05 -60.89 -57.78
C ASN A 88 -97.56 -59.65 -57.00
N ASN A 89 -97.46 -59.70 -55.67
CA ASN A 89 -97.71 -58.58 -54.77
C ASN A 89 -96.40 -57.97 -54.22
N VAL A 90 -95.24 -58.31 -54.80
CA VAL A 90 -93.94 -57.82 -54.32
C VAL A 90 -93.74 -56.36 -54.72
N GLU A 91 -93.46 -55.52 -53.72
CA GLU A 91 -93.08 -54.13 -53.95
C GLU A 91 -91.58 -54.03 -54.24
N VAL A 92 -91.21 -53.30 -55.29
CA VAL A 92 -89.81 -52.97 -55.57
C VAL A 92 -89.48 -51.66 -54.87
N ALA A 93 -88.54 -51.70 -53.93
CA ALA A 93 -88.11 -50.57 -53.13
C ALA A 93 -87.62 -49.39 -54.01
N PRO A 94 -87.80 -48.13 -53.58
CA PRO A 94 -87.34 -46.96 -54.33
C PRO A 94 -85.83 -47.01 -54.59
N ILE A 95 -85.39 -46.48 -55.73
CA ILE A 95 -83.96 -46.38 -56.04
C ILE A 95 -83.38 -45.21 -55.23
N ALA A 96 -82.31 -45.48 -54.48
CA ALA A 96 -81.50 -44.45 -53.83
C ALA A 96 -80.22 -44.20 -54.65
N ASP A 97 -80.02 -42.95 -55.06
CA ASP A 97 -78.82 -42.46 -55.73
C ASP A 97 -78.53 -41.03 -55.21
N PRO A 98 -77.50 -40.82 -54.37
CA PRO A 98 -76.58 -41.83 -53.83
C PRO A 98 -77.24 -42.90 -52.93
N PHE A 99 -76.56 -44.04 -52.77
CA PHE A 99 -76.95 -45.09 -51.81
C PHE A 99 -76.08 -45.00 -50.56
N GLU A 100 -76.67 -44.62 -49.43
CA GLU A 100 -75.93 -44.06 -48.29
C GLU A 100 -76.21 -44.73 -46.94
N PHE A 101 -75.22 -44.69 -46.06
CA PHE A 101 -75.25 -45.09 -44.65
C PHE A 101 -74.51 -44.04 -43.82
N GLU A 102 -74.98 -43.78 -42.61
CA GLU A 102 -74.35 -42.88 -41.63
C GLU A 102 -74.41 -43.53 -40.24
N ALA A 103 -73.30 -43.50 -39.50
CA ALA A 103 -73.23 -43.90 -38.11
C ALA A 103 -72.52 -42.81 -37.29
N ARG A 104 -73.18 -42.29 -36.26
CA ARG A 104 -72.63 -41.25 -35.38
C ARG A 104 -72.61 -41.73 -33.93
N ILE A 105 -71.56 -41.35 -33.21
CA ILE A 105 -71.43 -41.49 -31.77
C ILE A 105 -71.26 -40.09 -31.15
N GLU A 106 -72.06 -39.78 -30.14
CA GLU A 106 -71.98 -38.55 -29.34
C GLU A 106 -72.11 -38.95 -27.87
N ASP A 107 -71.09 -38.67 -27.04
CA ASP A 107 -71.04 -39.01 -25.60
C ASP A 107 -71.39 -40.48 -25.27
N GLY A 108 -71.00 -41.41 -26.16
CA GLY A 108 -71.29 -42.84 -26.06
C GLY A 108 -72.67 -43.28 -26.58
N ASP A 109 -73.54 -42.33 -26.95
CA ASP A 109 -74.86 -42.58 -27.50
C ASP A 109 -74.74 -42.79 -29.03
N ILE A 110 -74.98 -44.03 -29.51
CA ILE A 110 -74.77 -44.39 -30.92
C ILE A 110 -76.08 -44.35 -31.70
N THR A 111 -76.07 -43.66 -32.84
CA THR A 111 -77.17 -43.60 -33.81
C THR A 111 -76.69 -44.03 -35.20
N ILE A 112 -77.42 -44.92 -35.86
CA ILE A 112 -77.08 -45.47 -37.19
C ILE A 112 -78.30 -45.37 -38.12
N VAL A 113 -78.13 -44.76 -39.29
CA VAL A 113 -79.20 -44.51 -40.25
C VAL A 113 -78.80 -44.88 -41.68
N GLY A 114 -79.79 -45.06 -42.56
CA GLY A 114 -79.58 -45.08 -44.01
C GLY A 114 -80.21 -46.27 -44.73
N HIS A 115 -79.59 -46.67 -45.83
CA HIS A 115 -80.19 -47.54 -46.83
C HIS A 115 -79.78 -49.01 -46.65
N MET A 116 -80.75 -49.92 -46.73
CA MET A 116 -80.54 -51.35 -46.60
C MET A 116 -80.89 -52.10 -47.90
N PRO A 117 -79.96 -52.89 -48.47
CA PRO A 117 -80.16 -53.60 -49.73
C PRO A 117 -80.98 -54.89 -49.57
N SER A 118 -81.44 -55.26 -48.36
CA SER A 118 -82.55 -56.20 -48.14
C SER A 118 -82.92 -56.23 -46.66
N ALA A 119 -84.17 -56.62 -46.34
CA ALA A 119 -84.60 -56.87 -44.96
C ALA A 119 -83.74 -57.94 -44.25
N LYS A 120 -83.21 -58.91 -45.02
CA LYS A 120 -82.29 -59.93 -44.49
C LYS A 120 -80.96 -59.32 -44.03
N VAL A 121 -80.35 -58.44 -44.83
CA VAL A 121 -79.11 -57.74 -44.44
C VAL A 121 -79.35 -56.84 -43.23
N GLN A 122 -80.51 -56.15 -43.19
CA GLN A 122 -80.92 -55.34 -42.05
C GLN A 122 -80.97 -56.18 -40.76
N THR A 123 -81.76 -57.25 -40.71
CA THR A 123 -81.87 -58.08 -39.50
C THR A 123 -80.58 -58.84 -39.16
N GLU A 124 -79.78 -59.24 -40.15
CA GLU A 124 -78.44 -59.80 -39.92
C GLU A 124 -77.46 -58.79 -39.30
N PHE A 125 -77.65 -57.49 -39.54
CA PHE A 125 -76.84 -56.40 -38.97
C PHE A 125 -77.35 -55.93 -37.60
N GLU A 126 -78.66 -55.69 -37.46
CA GLU A 126 -79.31 -55.33 -36.20
C GLU A 126 -79.01 -56.37 -35.10
N ALA A 127 -78.97 -57.67 -35.44
CA ALA A 127 -78.62 -58.75 -34.52
C ALA A 127 -77.14 -58.78 -34.05
N GLN A 128 -76.29 -57.87 -34.55
CA GLN A 128 -74.89 -57.71 -34.15
C GLN A 128 -74.65 -56.42 -33.34
N LEU A 129 -75.64 -55.53 -33.22
CA LEU A 129 -75.56 -54.29 -32.45
C LEU A 129 -75.99 -54.51 -30.99
N ASP A 130 -75.59 -53.62 -30.08
CA ASP A 130 -76.20 -53.58 -28.75
C ASP A 130 -77.62 -53.02 -28.83
N SER A 131 -78.50 -53.51 -27.97
CA SER A 131 -79.83 -52.98 -27.69
C SER A 131 -79.92 -51.48 -27.38
N ALA A 132 -78.82 -50.84 -26.97
CA ALA A 132 -78.73 -49.40 -26.75
C ALA A 132 -78.57 -48.58 -28.05
N VAL A 133 -78.15 -49.20 -29.17
CA VAL A 133 -77.91 -48.51 -30.44
C VAL A 133 -79.23 -48.12 -31.10
N LYS A 134 -79.37 -46.85 -31.47
CA LYS A 134 -80.55 -46.33 -32.18
C LYS A 134 -80.39 -46.57 -33.68
N THR A 135 -81.37 -47.20 -34.31
CA THR A 135 -81.30 -47.57 -35.74
C THR A 135 -82.52 -47.11 -36.53
N GLU A 136 -82.31 -46.43 -37.67
CA GLU A 136 -83.38 -46.08 -38.62
C GLU A 136 -82.98 -46.43 -40.07
N PHE A 137 -83.50 -47.55 -40.58
CA PHE A 137 -83.16 -48.08 -41.90
C PHE A 137 -84.32 -48.05 -42.89
N THR A 138 -84.03 -47.65 -44.12
CA THR A 138 -84.96 -47.67 -45.26
C THR A 138 -84.51 -48.71 -46.29
N LEU A 139 -85.40 -49.59 -46.71
CA LEU A 139 -85.13 -50.51 -47.82
C LEU A 139 -85.07 -49.74 -49.14
N ALA A 140 -84.00 -49.92 -49.92
CA ALA A 140 -83.80 -49.22 -51.18
C ALA A 140 -83.09 -50.08 -52.25
N SER A 141 -83.34 -49.74 -53.50
CA SER A 141 -82.75 -50.34 -54.70
C SER A 141 -81.55 -49.52 -55.19
N GLY A 142 -80.67 -50.14 -56.00
CA GLY A 142 -79.58 -49.43 -56.72
C GLY A 142 -78.23 -49.36 -56.02
N GLY A 143 -78.13 -49.83 -54.77
CA GLY A 143 -76.88 -49.89 -54.01
C GLY A 143 -75.91 -51.01 -54.41
N PRO A 144 -74.79 -51.16 -53.68
CA PRO A 144 -73.85 -52.27 -53.83
C PRO A 144 -74.49 -53.64 -53.56
N SER A 145 -73.76 -54.73 -53.88
CA SER A 145 -74.28 -56.07 -53.59
C SER A 145 -74.47 -56.29 -52.09
N ALA A 146 -75.43 -57.12 -51.71
CA ALA A 146 -75.71 -57.45 -50.31
C ALA A 146 -74.50 -58.00 -49.54
N ASN A 147 -73.50 -58.56 -50.22
CA ASN A 147 -72.26 -59.02 -49.59
C ASN A 147 -71.31 -57.84 -49.36
N ASP A 148 -71.03 -57.04 -50.40
CA ASP A 148 -70.11 -55.91 -50.30
C ASP A 148 -70.65 -54.80 -49.36
N TRP A 149 -71.98 -54.67 -49.22
CA TRP A 149 -72.58 -53.78 -48.23
C TRP A 149 -72.47 -54.32 -46.79
N ARG A 150 -72.49 -55.64 -46.57
CA ARG A 150 -72.13 -56.18 -45.24
C ARG A 150 -70.67 -55.90 -44.90
N ASP A 151 -69.77 -55.92 -45.89
CA ASP A 151 -68.37 -55.54 -45.69
C ASP A 151 -68.27 -54.06 -45.24
N VAL A 152 -69.02 -53.14 -45.88
CA VAL A 152 -69.18 -51.72 -45.46
C VAL A 152 -69.71 -51.62 -44.02
N LEU A 153 -70.90 -52.18 -43.75
CA LEU A 153 -71.58 -52.09 -42.45
C LEU A 153 -70.69 -52.62 -41.31
N THR A 154 -70.01 -53.75 -41.52
CA THR A 154 -69.11 -54.37 -40.54
C THR A 154 -67.82 -53.59 -40.32
N TYR A 155 -67.33 -52.89 -41.36
CA TYR A 155 -66.13 -52.06 -41.26
C TYR A 155 -66.44 -50.76 -40.52
N SER A 156 -67.50 -50.05 -40.91
CA SER A 156 -67.92 -48.79 -40.28
C SER A 156 -68.24 -48.97 -38.78
N THR A 157 -68.92 -50.04 -38.37
CA THR A 157 -69.20 -50.27 -36.95
C THR A 157 -67.98 -50.67 -36.13
N ARG A 158 -66.94 -51.29 -36.71
CA ARG A 158 -65.66 -51.49 -36.02
C ARG A 158 -64.95 -50.17 -35.82
N LEU A 159 -64.84 -49.42 -36.90
CA LEU A 159 -64.18 -48.12 -36.96
C LEU A 159 -64.79 -47.13 -35.95
N LEU A 160 -66.11 -47.18 -35.73
CA LEU A 160 -66.80 -46.32 -34.75
C LEU A 160 -66.31 -46.51 -33.30
N ASN A 161 -65.84 -47.70 -32.91
CA ASN A 161 -65.41 -47.95 -31.52
C ASN A 161 -64.11 -47.24 -31.13
N HIS A 162 -63.36 -46.71 -32.11
CA HIS A 162 -62.16 -45.91 -31.89
C HIS A 162 -62.49 -44.43 -31.63
N PHE A 163 -63.74 -44.01 -31.84
CA PHE A 163 -64.20 -42.65 -31.55
C PHE A 163 -64.93 -42.58 -30.21
N ASP A 164 -64.85 -41.41 -29.58
CA ASP A 164 -65.66 -41.01 -28.43
C ASP A 164 -66.80 -40.07 -28.86
N GLN A 165 -66.48 -39.15 -29.78
CA GLN A 165 -67.42 -38.34 -30.54
C GLN A 165 -67.02 -38.40 -32.03
N GLY A 166 -67.92 -38.74 -32.95
CA GLY A 166 -67.56 -38.85 -34.36
C GLY A 166 -68.64 -39.43 -35.27
N GLU A 167 -68.44 -39.27 -36.58
CA GLU A 167 -69.34 -39.70 -37.64
C GLU A 167 -68.61 -40.52 -38.71
N ILE A 168 -69.27 -41.57 -39.21
CA ILE A 168 -68.80 -42.44 -40.28
C ILE A 168 -69.89 -42.53 -41.34
N SER A 169 -69.63 -41.98 -42.52
CA SER A 169 -70.55 -41.98 -43.66
C SER A 169 -70.04 -42.86 -44.79
N ALA A 170 -70.94 -43.59 -45.45
CA ALA A 170 -70.60 -44.49 -46.54
C ALA A 170 -71.53 -44.27 -47.75
N THR A 171 -70.95 -43.89 -48.88
CA THR A 171 -71.64 -43.68 -50.16
C THR A 171 -71.24 -44.81 -51.12
N GLY A 172 -72.11 -45.80 -51.29
CA GLY A 172 -71.76 -47.05 -51.96
C GLY A 172 -70.56 -47.73 -51.28
N LEU A 173 -69.51 -48.08 -52.04
CA LEU A 173 -68.29 -48.68 -51.48
C LEU A 173 -67.24 -47.67 -50.98
N LYS A 174 -67.55 -46.36 -50.94
CA LYS A 174 -66.67 -45.33 -50.40
C LYS A 174 -67.04 -45.03 -48.95
N VAL A 175 -66.10 -45.18 -48.02
CA VAL A 175 -66.33 -44.95 -46.57
C VAL A 175 -65.46 -43.78 -46.10
N SER A 176 -66.09 -42.74 -45.58
CA SER A 176 -65.51 -41.55 -44.94
C SER A 176 -65.71 -41.59 -43.43
N PHE A 177 -64.86 -40.88 -42.68
CA PHE A 177 -65.00 -40.69 -41.24
C PHE A 177 -64.41 -39.36 -40.74
N SER A 178 -65.01 -38.79 -39.70
CA SER A 178 -64.54 -37.57 -39.01
C SER A 178 -64.88 -37.64 -37.52
N GLY A 179 -63.95 -37.31 -36.61
CA GLY A 179 -64.24 -37.30 -35.17
C GLY A 179 -63.04 -37.35 -34.23
N ARG A 180 -63.33 -37.25 -32.92
CA ARG A 180 -62.38 -37.38 -31.81
C ARG A 180 -62.11 -38.84 -31.46
N ALA A 181 -60.86 -39.24 -31.60
CA ALA A 181 -60.36 -40.53 -31.14
C ALA A 181 -60.54 -40.66 -29.61
N LYS A 182 -60.88 -41.87 -29.15
CA LYS A 182 -61.24 -42.12 -27.74
C LYS A 182 -60.06 -42.14 -26.78
N ASP A 183 -58.90 -42.58 -27.26
CA ASP A 183 -57.63 -42.69 -26.53
C ASP A 183 -56.46 -42.68 -27.53
N HIS A 184 -55.22 -42.54 -27.05
CA HIS A 184 -54.05 -42.45 -27.93
C HIS A 184 -53.79 -43.73 -28.75
N GLN A 185 -54.22 -44.90 -28.28
CA GLN A 185 -54.12 -46.14 -29.08
C GLN A 185 -55.13 -46.09 -30.23
N SER A 186 -56.37 -45.70 -29.93
CA SER A 186 -57.42 -45.51 -30.93
C SER A 186 -57.04 -44.44 -31.96
N TYR A 187 -56.34 -43.38 -31.55
CA TYR A 187 -55.78 -42.39 -32.47
C TYR A 187 -54.75 -43.00 -33.43
N ARG A 188 -53.77 -43.74 -32.90
CA ARG A 188 -52.75 -44.44 -33.71
C ARG A 188 -53.36 -45.51 -34.63
N ASP A 189 -54.39 -46.23 -34.16
CA ASP A 189 -55.12 -47.21 -34.95
C ASP A 189 -55.88 -46.54 -36.11
N LEU A 190 -56.56 -45.42 -35.85
CA LEU A 190 -57.28 -44.63 -36.86
C LEU A 190 -56.34 -44.01 -37.89
N ASP A 191 -55.19 -43.49 -37.46
CA ASP A 191 -54.16 -42.90 -38.31
C ASP A 191 -53.54 -43.97 -39.23
N LEU A 192 -53.16 -45.11 -38.66
CA LEU A 192 -52.70 -46.27 -39.43
C LEU A 192 -53.76 -46.79 -40.41
N ILE A 193 -55.05 -46.75 -40.06
CA ILE A 193 -56.17 -47.09 -40.96
C ILE A 193 -56.32 -46.05 -42.08
N ALA A 194 -56.19 -44.76 -41.75
CA ALA A 194 -56.24 -43.68 -42.73
C ALA A 194 -55.13 -43.83 -43.76
N ASP A 195 -53.92 -44.24 -43.35
CA ASP A 195 -52.74 -44.36 -44.22
C ASP A 195 -52.60 -45.71 -44.94
N ALA A 196 -52.66 -46.84 -44.22
CA ALA A 196 -52.37 -48.17 -44.78
C ALA A 196 -53.39 -48.64 -45.83
N GLY A 197 -54.61 -48.11 -45.79
CA GLY A 197 -55.65 -48.35 -46.80
C GLY A 197 -56.82 -49.20 -46.32
N PHE A 198 -57.91 -49.10 -47.07
CA PHE A 198 -59.16 -49.77 -46.76
C PHE A 198 -59.14 -51.23 -47.27
N PRO A 199 -59.86 -52.16 -46.62
CA PRO A 199 -59.96 -53.55 -47.07
C PRO A 199 -60.37 -53.70 -48.54
N ASP A 200 -59.96 -54.81 -49.17
CA ASP A 200 -60.25 -55.11 -50.58
C ASP A 200 -61.72 -54.82 -50.96
N LYS A 201 -61.90 -54.20 -52.13
CA LYS A 201 -63.13 -53.60 -52.70
C LYS A 201 -63.60 -52.27 -52.09
N LEU A 202 -63.31 -51.97 -50.82
CA LEU A 202 -63.70 -50.69 -50.21
C LEU A 202 -62.82 -49.56 -50.77
N LYS A 203 -63.33 -48.33 -50.72
CA LYS A 203 -62.66 -47.12 -51.24
C LYS A 203 -62.51 -46.09 -50.13
N ARG A 204 -61.30 -45.52 -50.03
CA ARG A 204 -60.97 -44.44 -49.09
C ARG A 204 -61.90 -43.23 -49.28
N GLY A 205 -62.48 -42.78 -48.19
CA GLY A 205 -63.24 -41.54 -48.10
C GLY A 205 -62.38 -40.33 -47.74
N THR A 206 -63.00 -39.33 -47.12
CA THR A 206 -62.31 -38.36 -46.27
C THR A 206 -62.05 -39.01 -44.90
N ALA A 207 -60.92 -38.68 -44.29
CA ALA A 207 -60.54 -39.14 -42.96
C ALA A 207 -60.04 -37.93 -42.18
N GLU A 208 -60.75 -37.55 -41.12
CA GLU A 208 -60.47 -36.37 -40.31
C GLU A 208 -60.39 -36.78 -38.83
N ILE A 209 -59.17 -36.99 -38.33
CA ILE A 209 -58.95 -37.55 -36.99
C ILE A 209 -58.57 -36.44 -36.04
N ILE A 210 -59.47 -36.12 -35.11
CA ILE A 210 -59.20 -35.23 -33.98
C ILE A 210 -58.53 -36.09 -32.88
N PRO A 211 -57.37 -35.69 -32.34
CA PRO A 211 -56.71 -36.42 -31.24
C PRO A 211 -57.57 -36.49 -29.97
N PRO A 212 -57.36 -37.48 -29.07
CA PRO A 212 -58.10 -37.58 -27.81
C PRO A 212 -57.95 -36.30 -26.98
N PHE A 213 -58.98 -35.95 -26.21
CA PHE A 213 -58.98 -34.74 -25.39
C PHE A 213 -58.28 -35.02 -24.05
N GLU A 214 -57.39 -34.11 -23.64
CA GLU A 214 -56.64 -34.19 -22.39
C GLU A 214 -56.88 -32.94 -21.54
N GLU A 215 -57.09 -33.10 -20.22
CA GLU A 215 -57.34 -31.97 -19.30
C GLU A 215 -56.03 -31.38 -18.77
N ASP A 216 -55.09 -32.23 -18.33
CA ASP A 216 -53.81 -31.83 -17.76
C ASP A 216 -52.75 -31.59 -18.86
N TYR A 217 -52.95 -30.52 -19.64
CA TYR A 217 -52.12 -30.23 -20.81
C TYR A 217 -50.71 -29.72 -20.43
N VAL A 218 -49.72 -30.62 -20.43
CA VAL A 218 -48.33 -30.36 -20.03
C VAL A 218 -47.32 -30.87 -21.05
N LEU A 219 -46.29 -30.06 -21.33
CA LEU A 219 -45.09 -30.41 -22.08
C LEU A 219 -43.85 -30.14 -21.21
N ARG A 220 -42.87 -31.03 -21.24
CA ARG A 220 -41.56 -30.84 -20.60
C ARG A 220 -40.42 -31.10 -21.57
N GLY A 221 -39.35 -30.36 -21.41
CA GLY A 221 -38.09 -30.57 -22.13
C GLY A 221 -36.89 -30.57 -21.20
N THR A 222 -35.85 -31.31 -21.58
CA THR A 222 -34.54 -31.36 -20.89
C THR A 222 -33.42 -31.41 -21.92
N VAL A 223 -32.34 -30.65 -21.72
CA VAL A 223 -31.11 -30.70 -22.54
C VAL A 223 -29.90 -31.07 -21.67
N GLY A 224 -28.94 -31.75 -22.29
CA GLY A 224 -27.67 -32.16 -21.69
C GLY A 224 -26.85 -32.95 -22.70
N GLU A 225 -25.90 -33.76 -22.22
CA GLU A 225 -24.92 -34.50 -23.06
C GLU A 225 -25.54 -35.40 -24.15
N THR A 226 -26.79 -35.82 -24.00
CA THR A 226 -27.54 -36.66 -24.96
C THR A 226 -28.40 -35.87 -25.96
N GLY A 227 -28.37 -34.53 -25.91
CA GLY A 227 -29.24 -33.65 -26.72
C GLY A 227 -30.63 -33.43 -26.10
N LEU A 228 -31.43 -32.58 -26.76
CA LEU A 228 -32.77 -32.19 -26.34
C LEU A 228 -33.74 -33.38 -26.34
N THR A 229 -34.43 -33.61 -25.22
CA THR A 229 -35.47 -34.65 -25.07
C THR A 229 -36.79 -34.01 -24.64
N LEU A 230 -37.92 -34.40 -25.25
CA LEU A 230 -39.25 -33.85 -24.97
C LEU A 230 -40.26 -34.93 -24.57
N SER A 231 -41.07 -34.64 -23.54
CA SER A 231 -42.09 -35.54 -23.00
C SER A 231 -43.39 -34.80 -22.65
N GLY A 232 -44.55 -35.46 -22.80
CA GLY A 232 -45.87 -34.86 -22.55
C GLY A 232 -46.75 -34.83 -23.79
N VAL A 233 -47.62 -33.81 -23.90
CA VAL A 233 -48.63 -33.69 -24.97
C VAL A 233 -48.41 -32.49 -25.90
N VAL A 234 -48.72 -32.69 -27.19
CA VAL A 234 -48.67 -31.65 -28.24
C VAL A 234 -49.92 -31.67 -29.14
N PRO A 235 -50.36 -30.52 -29.69
CA PRO A 235 -51.71 -30.36 -30.24
C PRO A 235 -51.96 -31.07 -31.57
N THR A 236 -50.94 -31.19 -32.42
CA THR A 236 -51.05 -31.75 -33.78
C THR A 236 -49.79 -32.53 -34.15
N PRO A 237 -49.87 -33.43 -35.16
CA PRO A 237 -48.69 -34.02 -35.78
C PRO A 237 -47.71 -32.96 -36.28
N ASP A 238 -48.19 -31.84 -36.83
CA ASP A 238 -47.33 -30.79 -37.37
C ASP A 238 -46.41 -30.17 -36.30
N ILE A 239 -46.94 -29.83 -35.12
CA ILE A 239 -46.13 -29.33 -34.00
C ILE A 239 -45.13 -30.40 -33.55
N ARG A 240 -45.55 -31.68 -33.45
CA ARG A 240 -44.63 -32.78 -33.11
C ARG A 240 -43.48 -32.89 -34.13
N ASN A 241 -43.79 -32.78 -35.42
CA ASN A 241 -42.83 -32.88 -36.52
C ASN A 241 -41.91 -31.66 -36.61
N GLN A 242 -42.37 -30.47 -36.19
CA GLN A 242 -41.54 -29.28 -36.06
C GLN A 242 -40.60 -29.37 -34.85
N LEU A 243 -41.04 -29.95 -33.74
CA LEU A 243 -40.18 -30.27 -32.59
C LEU A 243 -39.11 -31.31 -32.96
N GLU A 244 -39.46 -32.33 -33.75
CA GLU A 244 -38.50 -33.30 -34.31
C GLU A 244 -37.48 -32.64 -35.28
N GLN A 245 -37.84 -31.53 -35.92
CA GLN A 245 -36.95 -30.76 -36.82
C GLN A 245 -35.95 -29.86 -36.08
N VAL A 246 -36.22 -29.46 -34.82
CA VAL A 246 -35.23 -28.77 -33.95
C VAL A 246 -34.39 -29.77 -33.14
N GLY A 247 -34.19 -30.99 -33.66
CA GLY A 247 -33.27 -31.98 -33.09
C GLY A 247 -33.78 -32.76 -31.87
N ALA A 248 -34.99 -32.48 -31.39
CA ALA A 248 -35.50 -33.08 -30.15
C ALA A 248 -35.85 -34.58 -30.29
N ASP A 249 -35.51 -35.39 -29.28
CA ASP A 249 -36.14 -36.71 -29.09
C ASP A 249 -37.60 -36.52 -28.67
N VAL A 250 -38.49 -36.69 -29.64
CA VAL A 250 -39.95 -36.65 -29.53
C VAL A 250 -40.58 -38.06 -29.38
N SER A 251 -39.80 -39.08 -29.01
CA SER A 251 -40.27 -40.45 -28.79
C SER A 251 -41.29 -40.57 -27.65
N GLN A 252 -41.22 -39.67 -26.66
CA GLN A 252 -42.10 -39.62 -25.50
C GLN A 252 -43.28 -38.63 -25.65
N LEU A 253 -43.44 -38.00 -26.83
CA LEU A 253 -44.56 -37.10 -27.09
C LEU A 253 -45.82 -37.84 -27.55
N LEU A 254 -46.94 -37.48 -26.93
CA LEU A 254 -48.29 -37.88 -27.28
C LEU A 254 -49.02 -36.73 -27.99
N ILE A 255 -49.98 -37.06 -28.85
CA ILE A 255 -50.79 -36.07 -29.57
C ILE A 255 -52.18 -36.05 -28.93
N ALA A 256 -52.62 -34.85 -28.51
CA ALA A 256 -53.86 -34.62 -27.75
C ALA A 256 -54.55 -33.30 -28.15
N SER A 257 -55.88 -33.29 -28.19
CA SER A 257 -56.70 -32.08 -28.30
C SER A 257 -57.00 -31.49 -26.91
N GLY A 258 -57.49 -30.25 -26.87
CA GLY A 258 -57.68 -29.50 -25.61
C GLY A 258 -56.55 -28.53 -25.28
N ALA A 259 -55.53 -28.43 -26.14
CA ALA A 259 -54.39 -27.55 -25.95
C ALA A 259 -54.79 -26.07 -25.68
N PRO A 260 -54.21 -25.42 -24.65
CA PRO A 260 -54.42 -24.00 -24.36
C PRO A 260 -54.07 -23.07 -25.54
N ASP A 261 -54.76 -21.92 -25.64
CA ASP A 261 -54.47 -20.90 -26.65
C ASP A 261 -52.96 -20.56 -26.66
N GLY A 262 -52.32 -20.64 -27.83
CA GLY A 262 -50.89 -20.37 -28.02
C GLY A 262 -49.93 -21.51 -27.65
N PHE A 263 -50.37 -22.61 -27.02
CA PHE A 263 -49.48 -23.64 -26.46
C PHE A 263 -48.48 -24.20 -27.47
N GLY A 264 -48.90 -24.50 -28.71
CA GLY A 264 -48.01 -25.00 -29.75
C GLY A 264 -46.93 -24.02 -30.22
N ARG A 265 -47.18 -22.70 -30.12
CA ARG A 265 -46.18 -21.66 -30.38
C ARG A 265 -45.16 -21.62 -29.25
N ASP A 266 -45.65 -21.58 -28.02
CA ASP A 266 -44.80 -21.51 -26.82
C ASP A 266 -43.92 -22.77 -26.68
N SER A 267 -44.45 -23.92 -27.08
CA SER A 267 -43.71 -25.20 -27.16
C SER A 267 -42.49 -25.13 -28.07
N LEU A 268 -42.64 -24.51 -29.25
CA LEU A 268 -41.55 -24.37 -30.23
C LEU A 268 -40.48 -23.39 -29.74
N ILE A 269 -40.90 -22.24 -29.19
CA ILE A 269 -39.99 -21.24 -28.62
C ILE A 269 -39.16 -21.86 -27.48
N LEU A 270 -39.81 -22.59 -26.56
CA LEU A 270 -39.12 -23.22 -25.44
C LEU A 270 -38.19 -24.36 -25.87
N ALA A 271 -38.53 -25.13 -26.91
CA ALA A 271 -37.63 -26.16 -27.46
C ALA A 271 -36.41 -25.53 -28.14
N GLU A 272 -36.61 -24.53 -29.01
CA GLU A 272 -35.54 -23.83 -29.72
C GLU A 272 -34.58 -23.10 -28.77
N GLN A 273 -35.08 -22.48 -27.68
CA GLN A 273 -34.21 -21.86 -26.69
C GLN A 273 -33.60 -22.84 -25.70
N LEU A 274 -34.15 -24.04 -25.53
CA LEU A 274 -33.53 -25.06 -24.69
C LEU A 274 -32.35 -25.74 -25.40
N ASP A 275 -32.40 -25.91 -26.72
CA ASP A 275 -31.29 -26.51 -27.51
C ASP A 275 -30.00 -25.67 -27.48
N VAL A 276 -30.09 -24.36 -27.21
CA VAL A 276 -28.91 -23.46 -27.08
C VAL A 276 -28.37 -23.34 -25.64
N LEU A 277 -28.96 -24.04 -24.65
CA LEU A 277 -28.43 -24.10 -23.29
C LEU A 277 -27.50 -25.31 -23.13
N GLN A 278 -26.43 -25.16 -22.34
CA GLN A 278 -25.47 -26.22 -22.07
C GLN A 278 -26.12 -27.36 -21.25
N GLN A 279 -26.95 -27.00 -20.28
CA GLN A 279 -27.82 -27.88 -19.50
C GLN A 279 -29.09 -27.09 -19.13
N GLY A 280 -30.23 -27.76 -19.03
CA GLY A 280 -31.47 -27.11 -18.58
C GLY A 280 -32.71 -27.97 -18.70
N GLU A 281 -33.81 -27.46 -18.15
CA GLU A 281 -35.14 -28.04 -18.25
C GLU A 281 -36.23 -26.97 -18.39
N PHE A 282 -37.33 -27.29 -19.08
CA PHE A 282 -38.55 -26.49 -19.06
C PHE A 282 -39.79 -27.33 -18.74
N SER A 283 -40.81 -26.67 -18.17
CA SER A 283 -42.16 -27.19 -18.02
C SER A 283 -43.18 -26.14 -18.46
N LEU A 284 -43.98 -26.47 -19.47
CA LEU A 284 -45.04 -25.65 -20.04
C LEU A 284 -46.41 -26.26 -19.69
N SER A 285 -47.30 -25.45 -19.10
CA SER A 285 -48.70 -25.79 -18.83
C SER A 285 -49.64 -24.70 -19.37
N ALA A 286 -50.93 -24.78 -19.06
CA ALA A 286 -51.92 -23.77 -19.45
C ALA A 286 -51.63 -22.37 -18.90
N GLU A 287 -51.20 -22.28 -17.64
CA GLU A 287 -50.99 -21.01 -16.92
C GLU A 287 -49.51 -20.70 -16.66
N THR A 288 -48.64 -21.72 -16.61
CA THR A 288 -47.26 -21.57 -16.12
C THR A 288 -46.23 -22.02 -17.15
N ILE A 289 -45.18 -21.22 -17.31
CA ILE A 289 -43.89 -21.63 -17.87
C ILE A 289 -42.86 -21.57 -16.76
N GLN A 290 -42.11 -22.67 -16.61
CA GLN A 290 -40.86 -22.74 -15.88
C GLN A 290 -39.74 -23.06 -16.89
N LEU A 291 -38.63 -22.32 -16.83
CA LEU A 291 -37.37 -22.64 -17.51
C LEU A 291 -36.23 -22.45 -16.52
N ALA A 292 -35.34 -23.44 -16.41
CA ALA A 292 -34.09 -23.34 -15.66
C ALA A 292 -32.93 -23.89 -16.49
N GLY A 293 -31.74 -23.29 -16.42
CA GLY A 293 -30.57 -23.82 -17.13
C GLY A 293 -29.37 -22.88 -17.20
N THR A 294 -28.30 -23.33 -17.83
CA THR A 294 -27.06 -22.57 -18.04
C THR A 294 -26.84 -22.26 -19.52
N ALA A 295 -26.73 -20.97 -19.86
CA ALA A 295 -26.36 -20.56 -21.21
C ALA A 295 -24.89 -20.88 -21.48
N GLN A 296 -24.59 -21.44 -22.65
CA GLN A 296 -23.21 -21.77 -23.05
C GLN A 296 -22.33 -20.52 -23.19
N ASP A 297 -22.90 -19.44 -23.71
CA ASP A 297 -22.25 -18.15 -23.87
C ASP A 297 -23.27 -16.99 -23.80
N PHE A 298 -22.80 -15.77 -24.01
CA PHE A 298 -23.63 -14.58 -23.98
C PHE A 298 -24.59 -14.42 -25.16
N ALA A 299 -24.30 -14.99 -26.33
CA ALA A 299 -25.23 -14.96 -27.47
C ALA A 299 -26.41 -15.92 -27.24
N ALA A 300 -26.16 -17.10 -26.68
CA ALA A 300 -27.19 -18.01 -26.20
C ALA A 300 -28.05 -17.36 -25.10
N TYR A 301 -27.42 -16.67 -24.14
CA TYR A 301 -28.11 -15.93 -23.07
C TYR A 301 -29.01 -14.82 -23.62
N ASP A 302 -28.49 -13.98 -24.51
CA ASP A 302 -29.23 -12.85 -25.10
C ASP A 302 -30.37 -13.36 -26.01
N SER A 303 -30.16 -14.45 -26.74
CA SER A 303 -31.20 -15.14 -27.50
C SER A 303 -32.32 -15.65 -26.59
N ALA A 304 -31.96 -16.40 -25.54
CA ALA A 304 -32.91 -16.95 -24.59
C ALA A 304 -33.78 -15.85 -23.96
N GLN A 305 -33.17 -14.77 -23.42
CA GLN A 305 -33.95 -13.65 -22.91
C GLN A 305 -34.88 -13.01 -23.96
N SER A 306 -34.37 -12.78 -25.18
CA SER A 306 -35.12 -12.13 -26.27
C SER A 306 -36.30 -12.97 -26.78
N ALA A 307 -36.20 -14.29 -26.70
CA ALA A 307 -37.26 -15.23 -27.05
C ALA A 307 -38.26 -15.43 -25.89
N LEU A 308 -37.77 -15.52 -24.65
CA LEU A 308 -38.61 -15.60 -23.44
C LEU A 308 -39.51 -14.37 -23.28
N ALA A 309 -39.03 -13.18 -23.66
CA ALA A 309 -39.82 -11.95 -23.69
C ALA A 309 -41.03 -11.98 -24.66
N GLN A 310 -41.15 -13.00 -25.52
CA GLN A 310 -42.26 -13.17 -26.47
C GLN A 310 -43.36 -14.12 -25.95
N LEU A 311 -43.15 -14.74 -24.79
CA LEU A 311 -44.12 -15.60 -24.12
C LEU A 311 -45.28 -14.79 -23.53
N GLN A 312 -46.50 -15.34 -23.57
CA GLN A 312 -47.73 -14.62 -23.22
C GLN A 312 -48.55 -15.33 -22.13
N ARG A 313 -47.87 -16.03 -21.21
CA ARG A 313 -48.48 -16.76 -20.08
C ARG A 313 -48.60 -15.85 -18.84
N PRO A 314 -49.59 -16.10 -17.95
CA PRO A 314 -49.76 -15.30 -16.73
C PRO A 314 -48.67 -15.56 -15.68
N ASN A 315 -48.13 -16.78 -15.60
CA ASN A 315 -46.99 -17.12 -14.74
C ASN A 315 -45.81 -17.54 -15.61
N VAL A 316 -44.69 -16.82 -15.52
CA VAL A 316 -43.42 -17.18 -16.18
C VAL A 316 -42.31 -17.06 -15.14
N GLU A 317 -41.66 -18.19 -14.87
CA GLU A 317 -40.56 -18.34 -13.91
C GLU A 317 -39.32 -18.80 -14.68
N ILE A 318 -38.25 -18.01 -14.60
CA ILE A 318 -37.01 -18.18 -15.38
C ILE A 318 -35.83 -18.13 -14.42
N ASP A 319 -35.11 -19.24 -14.31
CA ASP A 319 -33.83 -19.34 -13.60
C ASP A 319 -32.70 -19.53 -14.62
N LEU A 320 -32.27 -18.41 -15.18
CA LEU A 320 -31.20 -18.33 -16.18
C LEU A 320 -30.08 -17.42 -15.63
N PRO A 321 -29.14 -17.95 -14.81
CA PRO A 321 -27.97 -17.22 -14.36
C PRO A 321 -27.10 -16.74 -15.53
N LEU A 322 -26.33 -15.67 -15.30
CA LEU A 322 -25.34 -15.18 -16.26
C LEU A 322 -24.28 -16.26 -16.56
N PRO A 323 -23.76 -16.32 -17.80
CA PRO A 323 -22.58 -17.13 -18.14
C PRO A 323 -21.40 -16.87 -17.19
N THR A 324 -20.74 -17.96 -16.79
CA THR A 324 -19.47 -17.92 -16.06
C THR A 324 -18.32 -17.81 -17.05
N ILE A 325 -17.44 -16.83 -16.86
CA ILE A 325 -16.27 -16.60 -17.71
C ILE A 325 -15.00 -17.00 -16.96
N GLU A 326 -14.28 -17.98 -17.51
CA GLU A 326 -13.00 -18.46 -16.99
C GLU A 326 -11.94 -18.47 -18.12
N PRO A 327 -10.80 -17.77 -17.97
CA PRO A 327 -10.49 -16.81 -16.91
C PRO A 327 -11.34 -15.53 -17.04
N PHE A 328 -11.84 -15.01 -15.92
CA PHE A 328 -12.56 -13.74 -15.87
C PHE A 328 -11.61 -12.58 -16.21
N THR A 329 -12.01 -11.67 -17.10
CA THR A 329 -11.16 -10.57 -17.56
C THR A 329 -11.76 -9.19 -17.31
N LEU A 330 -11.02 -8.30 -16.67
CA LEU A 330 -11.33 -6.87 -16.57
C LEU A 330 -10.07 -6.05 -16.82
N THR A 331 -10.10 -5.19 -17.84
CA THR A 331 -8.99 -4.27 -18.14
C THR A 331 -9.45 -2.83 -17.97
N LEU A 332 -8.76 -2.08 -17.10
CA LEU A 332 -8.84 -0.62 -17.04
C LEU A 332 -7.67 -0.03 -17.83
N ALA A 333 -7.88 1.06 -18.56
CA ALA A 333 -6.80 1.74 -19.27
C ALA A 333 -7.06 3.24 -19.37
N SER A 334 -5.99 4.04 -19.31
CA SER A 334 -6.02 5.48 -19.61
C SER A 334 -5.18 5.81 -20.84
N GLN A 335 -5.68 6.71 -21.67
CA GLN A 335 -4.92 7.33 -22.75
C GLN A 335 -5.12 8.85 -22.68
N ASN A 336 -4.03 9.60 -22.52
CA ASN A 336 -4.02 11.06 -22.32
C ASN A 336 -4.99 11.50 -21.20
N GLY A 337 -5.04 10.73 -20.09
CA GLY A 337 -5.92 10.98 -18.95
C GLY A 337 -7.38 10.54 -19.12
N ALA A 338 -7.84 10.17 -20.32
CA ALA A 338 -9.17 9.62 -20.53
C ALA A 338 -9.20 8.13 -20.13
N VAL A 339 -10.00 7.78 -19.12
CA VAL A 339 -10.10 6.40 -18.59
C VAL A 339 -11.18 5.60 -19.33
N SER A 340 -10.93 4.32 -19.50
CA SER A 340 -11.84 3.34 -20.10
C SER A 340 -11.74 2.01 -19.36
N ALA A 341 -12.79 1.18 -19.44
CA ALA A 341 -12.75 -0.22 -19.04
C ALA A 341 -13.30 -1.12 -20.14
N VAL A 342 -12.75 -2.33 -20.26
CA VAL A 342 -13.21 -3.36 -21.19
C VAL A 342 -13.18 -4.71 -20.47
N GLY A 343 -14.22 -5.52 -20.67
CA GLY A 343 -14.33 -6.87 -20.11
C GLY A 343 -15.57 -7.03 -19.25
N PHE A 344 -15.41 -7.76 -18.14
CA PHE A 344 -16.52 -8.24 -17.33
C PHE A 344 -16.55 -7.63 -15.93
N VAL A 345 -17.75 -7.54 -15.35
CA VAL A 345 -18.02 -7.09 -13.98
C VAL A 345 -19.04 -8.02 -13.31
N PRO A 346 -19.06 -8.15 -11.97
CA PRO A 346 -20.12 -8.86 -11.26
C PRO A 346 -21.51 -8.27 -11.50
N GLN A 347 -22.56 -9.04 -11.21
CA GLN A 347 -23.95 -8.59 -11.36
C GLN A 347 -24.39 -7.61 -10.26
N ASP A 348 -23.79 -7.71 -9.07
CA ASP A 348 -24.21 -6.96 -7.88
C ASP A 348 -23.93 -5.46 -8.00
N ALA A 349 -25.00 -4.67 -7.91
CA ALA A 349 -25.04 -3.30 -8.42
C ALA A 349 -24.13 -2.30 -7.69
N GLU A 350 -23.69 -2.59 -6.46
CA GLU A 350 -22.78 -1.71 -5.70
C GLU A 350 -21.40 -1.60 -6.38
N ASN A 351 -20.95 -2.65 -7.09
CA ASN A 351 -19.71 -2.63 -7.87
C ASN A 351 -19.79 -1.75 -9.15
N LYS A 352 -20.98 -1.35 -9.62
CA LYS A 352 -21.09 -0.43 -10.77
C LYS A 352 -20.74 1.02 -10.40
N ALA A 353 -20.96 1.41 -9.14
CA ALA A 353 -20.63 2.74 -8.64
C ALA A 353 -19.10 3.00 -8.55
N PHE A 354 -18.28 1.97 -8.76
CA PHE A 354 -16.83 2.06 -8.84
C PHE A 354 -16.32 2.64 -10.17
N PHE A 355 -17.15 2.61 -11.22
CA PHE A 355 -16.75 2.93 -12.60
C PHE A 355 -17.48 4.17 -13.15
N VAL A 356 -17.77 5.16 -12.30
CA VAL A 356 -18.66 6.32 -12.58
C VAL A 356 -18.28 7.16 -13.82
N ASP A 357 -16.99 7.23 -14.18
CA ASP A 357 -16.50 7.97 -15.36
C ASP A 357 -16.35 7.11 -16.64
N ILE A 358 -16.81 5.86 -16.63
CA ILE A 358 -16.64 4.90 -17.73
C ILE A 358 -18.00 4.64 -18.43
N ASP A 359 -17.96 4.46 -19.75
CA ASP A 359 -19.13 4.10 -20.56
C ASP A 359 -19.74 2.76 -20.09
N GLU A 360 -21.00 2.80 -19.62
CA GLU A 360 -21.76 1.62 -19.17
C GLU A 360 -21.89 0.53 -20.24
N ASN A 361 -21.69 0.86 -21.53
CA ASN A 361 -21.74 -0.08 -22.65
C ASN A 361 -20.41 -0.82 -22.88
N ALA A 362 -19.31 -0.41 -22.24
CA ALA A 362 -17.97 -0.97 -22.48
C ALA A 362 -17.63 -2.19 -21.60
N THR A 363 -18.41 -2.44 -20.54
CA THR A 363 -18.28 -3.62 -19.67
C THR A 363 -19.57 -4.45 -19.65
N ARG A 364 -19.46 -5.75 -19.38
CA ARG A 364 -20.61 -6.68 -19.39
C ARG A 364 -20.72 -7.46 -18.08
N ALA A 365 -21.93 -7.60 -17.55
CA ALA A 365 -22.16 -8.38 -16.34
C ALA A 365 -21.91 -9.88 -16.61
N ALA A 366 -21.13 -10.55 -15.76
CA ALA A 366 -20.79 -11.97 -15.87
C ALA A 366 -20.56 -12.63 -14.50
N ASN A 367 -20.64 -13.96 -14.47
CA ASN A 367 -20.16 -14.77 -13.35
C ASN A 367 -18.68 -15.17 -13.56
N GLY A 368 -18.02 -15.68 -12.52
CA GLY A 368 -16.61 -16.12 -12.57
C GLY A 368 -15.59 -15.11 -12.02
N ALA A 369 -16.04 -13.96 -11.50
CA ALA A 369 -15.16 -13.02 -10.81
C ALA A 369 -14.48 -13.66 -9.58
N PRO A 370 -13.22 -13.32 -9.24
CA PRO A 370 -12.55 -13.81 -8.05
C PRO A 370 -13.32 -13.51 -6.74
N GLU A 371 -13.24 -14.40 -5.75
CA GLU A 371 -13.97 -14.27 -4.46
C GLU A 371 -13.68 -12.94 -3.73
N ASN A 372 -12.51 -12.34 -3.97
CA ASN A 372 -12.02 -11.10 -3.39
C ASN A 372 -12.12 -9.88 -4.34
N PHE A 373 -12.94 -9.94 -5.40
CA PHE A 373 -13.01 -8.92 -6.46
C PHE A 373 -13.10 -7.47 -5.95
N GLU A 374 -13.92 -7.19 -4.93
CA GLU A 374 -14.04 -5.86 -4.31
C GLU A 374 -12.68 -5.31 -3.81
N GLN A 375 -11.88 -6.17 -3.16
CA GLN A 375 -10.56 -5.83 -2.65
C GLN A 375 -9.55 -5.62 -3.79
N ILE A 376 -9.67 -6.41 -4.87
CA ILE A 376 -8.87 -6.24 -6.09
C ILE A 376 -9.19 -4.89 -6.74
N THR A 377 -10.48 -4.53 -6.87
CA THR A 377 -10.87 -3.23 -7.44
C THR A 377 -10.39 -2.06 -6.58
N THR A 378 -10.52 -2.12 -5.25
CA THR A 378 -9.95 -1.11 -4.35
C THR A 378 -8.43 -0.99 -4.48
N TRP A 379 -7.71 -2.12 -4.62
CA TRP A 379 -6.27 -2.13 -4.88
C TRP A 379 -5.94 -1.46 -6.23
N MET A 380 -6.71 -1.75 -7.29
CA MET A 380 -6.56 -1.13 -8.61
C MET A 380 -6.78 0.39 -8.58
N GLU A 381 -7.70 0.91 -7.77
CA GLU A 381 -7.87 2.37 -7.62
C GLU A 381 -6.71 3.05 -6.91
N ASN A 382 -6.18 2.43 -5.86
CA ASN A 382 -4.99 2.94 -5.18
C ASN A 382 -3.78 2.98 -6.14
N GLY A 383 -3.57 1.91 -6.91
CA GLY A 383 -2.54 1.86 -7.96
C GLY A 383 -2.77 2.91 -9.06
N ARG A 384 -4.01 3.12 -9.50
CA ARG A 384 -4.39 4.15 -10.50
C ARG A 384 -3.95 5.56 -10.07
N GLY A 385 -4.04 5.90 -8.78
CA GLY A 385 -3.65 7.22 -8.27
C GLY A 385 -2.16 7.55 -8.44
N LEU A 386 -1.32 6.52 -8.53
CA LEU A 386 0.15 6.56 -8.61
C LEU A 386 0.70 6.48 -10.05
N LEU A 387 -0.16 6.27 -11.04
CA LEU A 387 0.18 6.18 -12.46
C LEU A 387 -0.03 7.52 -13.19
N GLY A 388 0.67 7.70 -14.32
CA GLY A 388 0.63 8.90 -15.16
C GLY A 388 -0.63 9.00 -16.03
N GLU A 389 -0.52 9.67 -17.18
CA GLU A 389 -1.65 9.86 -18.13
C GLU A 389 -1.93 8.65 -19.04
N ASN A 390 -0.97 7.72 -19.14
CA ASN A 390 -1.05 6.55 -20.01
C ASN A 390 -0.66 5.29 -19.23
N TRP A 391 -1.61 4.38 -19.04
CA TRP A 391 -1.45 3.13 -18.28
C TRP A 391 -2.52 2.10 -18.62
N SER A 392 -2.29 0.85 -18.26
CA SER A 392 -3.32 -0.18 -18.20
C SER A 392 -3.13 -1.13 -17.02
N LEU A 393 -4.25 -1.46 -16.38
CA LEU A 393 -4.40 -2.42 -15.28
C LEU A 393 -5.29 -3.56 -15.79
N SER A 394 -4.71 -4.72 -16.08
CA SER A 394 -5.43 -5.85 -16.70
C SER A 394 -5.49 -7.05 -15.75
N LEU A 395 -6.69 -7.30 -15.20
CA LEU A 395 -7.02 -8.48 -14.43
C LEU A 395 -7.44 -9.62 -15.37
N VAL A 396 -6.77 -10.77 -15.26
CA VAL A 396 -7.06 -12.01 -15.99
C VAL A 396 -7.01 -13.16 -14.98
N GLY A 397 -8.19 -13.63 -14.57
CA GLY A 397 -8.34 -14.59 -13.47
C GLY A 397 -7.85 -13.99 -12.15
N ASP A 398 -6.79 -14.57 -11.60
CA ASP A 398 -6.10 -14.20 -10.36
C ASP A 398 -4.86 -13.30 -10.60
N ARG A 399 -4.51 -13.01 -11.86
CA ARG A 399 -3.37 -12.16 -12.22
C ARG A 399 -3.78 -10.75 -12.62
N LEU A 400 -3.13 -9.75 -12.02
CA LEU A 400 -3.24 -8.34 -12.39
C LEU A 400 -1.92 -7.84 -12.98
N ASN A 401 -1.91 -7.55 -14.28
CA ASN A 401 -0.78 -6.94 -14.98
C ASN A 401 -0.89 -5.40 -14.92
N VAL A 402 0.16 -4.75 -14.43
CA VAL A 402 0.29 -3.30 -14.29
C VAL A 402 1.29 -2.78 -15.32
N SER A 403 0.83 -1.84 -16.15
CA SER A 403 1.62 -1.28 -17.25
C SER A 403 1.40 0.22 -17.40
N GLY A 404 2.40 0.93 -17.91
CA GLY A 404 2.39 2.39 -18.08
C GLY A 404 3.57 3.05 -17.41
N GLN A 405 3.41 4.30 -16.99
CA GLN A 405 4.46 5.07 -16.31
C GLN A 405 4.02 5.49 -14.90
N ALA A 406 4.93 5.40 -13.93
CA ALA A 406 4.71 5.99 -12.61
C ALA A 406 4.64 7.52 -12.69
N LYS A 407 3.76 8.12 -11.86
CA LYS A 407 3.45 9.56 -11.87
C LYS A 407 4.57 10.44 -11.32
N THR A 408 5.33 9.91 -10.36
CA THR A 408 6.51 10.53 -9.74
C THR A 408 7.49 9.43 -9.32
N PRO A 409 8.77 9.75 -9.04
CA PRO A 409 9.74 8.77 -8.53
C PRO A 409 9.31 8.13 -7.20
N ARG A 410 8.66 8.88 -6.31
CA ARG A 410 8.10 8.31 -5.06
C ARG A 410 6.89 7.42 -5.35
N ALA A 411 6.03 7.78 -6.30
CA ALA A 411 4.90 6.95 -6.70
C ALA A 411 5.31 5.59 -7.32
N TYR A 412 6.48 5.52 -7.95
CA TYR A 412 7.07 4.23 -8.38
C TYR A 412 7.40 3.33 -7.19
N VAL A 413 7.99 3.88 -6.13
CA VAL A 413 8.27 3.14 -4.89
C VAL A 413 6.97 2.72 -4.20
N GLU A 414 5.97 3.61 -4.12
CA GLU A 414 4.65 3.30 -3.54
C GLU A 414 3.89 2.22 -4.33
N LEU A 415 4.06 2.17 -5.65
CA LEU A 415 3.54 1.09 -6.49
C LEU A 415 4.21 -0.26 -6.19
N LEU A 416 5.53 -0.28 -5.92
CA LEU A 416 6.23 -1.50 -5.51
C LEU A 416 5.88 -1.93 -4.08
N GLU A 417 5.75 -0.99 -3.13
CA GLU A 417 5.25 -1.23 -1.77
C GLU A 417 3.83 -1.85 -1.81
N LEU A 418 2.95 -1.31 -2.67
CA LEU A 418 1.58 -1.80 -2.89
C LEU A 418 1.53 -3.18 -3.58
N ALA A 419 2.43 -3.45 -4.52
CA ALA A 419 2.56 -4.74 -5.21
C ALA A 419 3.20 -5.84 -4.34
N ALA A 420 4.00 -5.48 -3.33
CA ALA A 420 4.52 -6.40 -2.33
C ALA A 420 3.47 -6.87 -1.31
N SER A 421 2.30 -6.20 -1.23
CA SER A 421 1.18 -6.55 -0.36
C SER A 421 -0.16 -6.67 -1.12
N PRO A 422 -0.30 -7.63 -2.06
CA PRO A 422 -1.52 -7.80 -2.82
C PRO A 422 -2.65 -8.43 -1.97
N PRO A 423 -3.93 -8.29 -2.36
CA PRO A 423 -5.04 -9.02 -1.75
C PRO A 423 -4.83 -10.54 -1.80
N ASN A 424 -5.32 -11.28 -0.81
CA ASN A 424 -5.16 -12.74 -0.72
C ASN A 424 -5.57 -13.45 -2.02
N GLY A 425 -4.63 -14.14 -2.65
CA GLY A 425 -4.87 -14.86 -3.90
C GLY A 425 -4.69 -14.05 -5.19
N LEU A 426 -4.43 -12.74 -5.12
CA LEU A 426 -4.06 -11.94 -6.29
C LEU A 426 -2.55 -12.00 -6.53
N THR A 427 -2.15 -12.32 -7.76
CA THR A 427 -0.76 -12.16 -8.24
C THR A 427 -0.64 -10.86 -9.03
N VAL A 428 0.26 -9.96 -8.62
CA VAL A 428 0.51 -8.69 -9.33
C VAL A 428 1.79 -8.81 -10.17
N ASP A 429 1.72 -8.42 -11.44
CA ASP A 429 2.87 -8.31 -12.35
C ASP A 429 3.14 -6.83 -12.66
N MET A 430 4.38 -6.40 -12.44
CA MET A 430 4.86 -5.02 -12.57
C MET A 430 5.89 -4.85 -13.70
N ALA A 431 6.17 -5.90 -14.50
CA ALA A 431 7.26 -5.92 -15.47
C ALA A 431 7.14 -4.87 -16.60
N ASN A 432 5.95 -4.27 -16.77
CA ASN A 432 5.66 -3.25 -17.78
C ASN A 432 5.48 -1.82 -17.18
N LEU A 433 5.90 -1.61 -15.92
CA LEU A 433 5.89 -0.30 -15.27
C LEU A 433 7.20 0.46 -15.52
N ALA A 434 7.12 1.58 -16.24
CA ALA A 434 8.23 2.49 -16.45
C ALA A 434 8.41 3.50 -15.31
N LEU A 435 9.66 3.90 -15.07
CA LEU A 435 10.01 4.98 -14.14
C LEU A 435 9.38 6.32 -14.57
N ALA A 436 9.07 7.16 -13.58
CA ALA A 436 8.73 8.56 -13.84
C ALA A 436 9.92 9.29 -14.50
N VAL A 437 9.66 10.05 -15.56
CA VAL A 437 10.64 10.96 -16.14
C VAL A 437 10.64 12.27 -15.36
N VAL A 438 11.83 12.78 -15.03
CA VAL A 438 12.01 14.05 -14.30
C VAL A 438 12.89 15.04 -15.05
N GLU A 439 12.45 16.29 -15.11
CA GLU A 439 13.24 17.43 -15.57
C GLU A 439 13.08 18.58 -14.55
N PRO A 440 14.14 19.15 -13.97
CA PRO A 440 15.55 18.73 -14.12
C PRO A 440 15.86 17.38 -13.44
N TYR A 441 16.90 16.72 -13.95
CA TYR A 441 17.45 15.50 -13.36
C TYR A 441 18.58 15.87 -12.38
N GLU A 442 18.31 15.81 -11.07
CA GLU A 442 19.22 16.25 -10.02
C GLU A 442 19.82 15.05 -9.25
N TRP A 443 21.11 15.11 -8.93
CA TRP A 443 21.84 14.07 -8.18
C TRP A 443 23.00 14.68 -7.39
N SER A 444 23.31 14.16 -6.21
CA SER A 444 24.52 14.53 -5.47
C SER A 444 25.14 13.36 -4.69
N LEU A 445 26.45 13.48 -4.46
CA LEU A 445 27.24 12.65 -3.56
C LEU A 445 28.24 13.55 -2.82
N SER A 446 28.13 13.61 -1.48
CA SER A 446 28.99 14.43 -0.61
C SER A 446 29.86 13.56 0.30
N LYS A 447 30.97 14.13 0.78
CA LYS A 447 31.88 13.53 1.76
C LYS A 447 32.37 14.59 2.75
N SER A 448 32.05 14.42 4.02
CA SER A 448 32.43 15.34 5.10
C SER A 448 33.91 15.22 5.48
N ASN A 449 34.42 16.17 6.28
CA ASN A 449 35.82 16.18 6.74
C ASN A 449 36.18 15.03 7.71
N ASP A 450 35.19 14.45 8.37
CA ASP A 450 35.28 13.24 9.21
C ASP A 450 34.99 11.95 8.42
N GLY A 451 34.60 12.05 7.15
CA GLY A 451 34.50 10.93 6.21
C GLY A 451 33.11 10.28 6.09
N ALA A 452 32.08 10.86 6.69
CA ALA A 452 30.69 10.48 6.41
C ALA A 452 30.34 10.80 4.94
N LEU A 453 29.40 10.05 4.38
CA LEU A 453 28.99 10.11 2.98
C LEU A 453 27.46 10.22 2.90
N GLU A 454 26.96 11.15 2.09
CA GLU A 454 25.52 11.33 1.81
C GLU A 454 25.28 11.26 0.30
N MET A 455 24.17 10.65 -0.13
CA MET A 455 23.80 10.55 -1.55
C MET A 455 22.31 10.86 -1.73
N ALA A 456 22.00 11.73 -2.68
CA ALA A 456 20.65 12.27 -2.88
C ALA A 456 20.28 12.50 -4.34
N GLY A 457 18.99 12.74 -4.60
CA GLY A 457 18.44 12.97 -5.95
C GLY A 457 18.01 11.67 -6.65
N TYR A 458 18.36 11.53 -7.94
CA TYR A 458 17.82 10.49 -8.81
C TYR A 458 18.88 9.56 -9.41
N LEU A 459 18.51 8.30 -9.63
CA LEU A 459 19.30 7.30 -10.34
C LEU A 459 18.43 6.56 -11.38
N PRO A 460 18.96 6.17 -12.56
CA PRO A 460 18.20 5.49 -13.60
C PRO A 460 17.88 4.03 -13.25
N ASP A 461 18.74 3.36 -12.47
CA ASP A 461 18.52 2.00 -12.00
C ASP A 461 19.23 1.71 -10.66
N SER A 462 18.94 0.54 -10.08
CA SER A 462 19.57 0.05 -8.85
C SER A 462 20.98 -0.54 -9.05
N ARG A 463 21.38 -0.82 -10.31
CA ARG A 463 22.72 -1.33 -10.63
C ARG A 463 23.77 -0.22 -10.55
N LEU A 464 23.45 0.99 -10.99
CA LEU A 464 24.31 2.15 -10.81
C LEU A 464 24.47 2.47 -9.31
N ARG A 465 23.38 2.42 -8.52
CA ARG A 465 23.45 2.52 -7.04
C ARG A 465 24.43 1.53 -6.44
N GLN A 466 24.30 0.24 -6.79
CA GLN A 466 25.21 -0.80 -6.28
C GLN A 466 26.66 -0.59 -6.74
N THR A 467 26.86 -0.03 -7.95
CA THR A 467 28.19 0.32 -8.47
C THR A 467 28.84 1.44 -7.66
N ILE A 468 28.08 2.46 -7.26
CA ILE A 468 28.57 3.55 -6.38
C ILE A 468 29.02 2.99 -5.03
N TYR A 469 28.19 2.19 -4.34
CA TYR A 469 28.57 1.56 -3.08
C TYR A 469 29.83 0.69 -3.19
N THR A 470 29.95 -0.07 -4.30
CA THR A 470 31.13 -0.91 -4.57
C THR A 470 32.42 -0.09 -4.79
N ILE A 471 32.30 1.19 -5.17
CA ILE A 471 33.43 2.12 -5.35
C ILE A 471 33.81 2.82 -4.03
N LEU A 472 32.84 3.07 -3.15
CA LEU A 472 33.05 3.78 -1.88
C LEU A 472 33.53 2.87 -0.74
N ASP A 473 33.42 1.54 -0.88
CA ASP A 473 33.75 0.51 0.13
C ASP A 473 33.03 0.70 1.48
N THR A 474 31.91 1.44 1.47
CA THR A 474 31.07 1.72 2.64
C THR A 474 29.67 2.19 2.21
N SER A 475 28.72 2.19 3.14
CA SER A 475 27.37 2.74 2.95
C SER A 475 27.35 4.25 3.18
N ALA A 476 26.81 4.99 2.21
CA ALA A 476 26.38 6.39 2.39
C ALA A 476 24.95 6.45 3.00
N GLU A 477 24.57 7.59 3.58
CA GLU A 477 23.17 7.91 3.82
C GLU A 477 22.49 8.20 2.47
N ASP A 478 21.73 7.22 1.97
CA ASP A 478 21.15 7.22 0.63
C ASP A 478 19.66 7.55 0.65
N THR A 479 19.33 8.72 0.09
CA THR A 479 17.97 9.22 -0.09
C THR A 479 17.52 9.17 -1.55
N THR A 480 18.29 8.52 -2.44
CA THR A 480 18.00 8.54 -3.88
C THR A 480 16.72 7.79 -4.25
N LEU A 481 16.02 8.29 -5.27
CA LEU A 481 14.86 7.64 -5.88
C LEU A 481 15.17 7.21 -7.31
N LEU A 482 14.47 6.19 -7.82
CA LEU A 482 14.62 5.76 -9.20
C LEU A 482 13.77 6.64 -10.14
N ALA A 483 14.40 7.23 -11.14
CA ALA A 483 13.76 8.09 -12.15
C ALA A 483 14.50 8.04 -13.48
N ALA A 484 13.77 8.25 -14.57
CA ALA A 484 14.32 8.40 -15.93
C ALA A 484 14.45 9.89 -16.33
N GLY A 485 15.17 10.17 -17.42
CA GLY A 485 15.48 11.55 -17.86
C GLY A 485 16.92 11.96 -17.58
N GLU A 486 17.77 10.98 -17.30
CA GLU A 486 19.19 11.11 -17.05
C GLU A 486 19.94 11.73 -18.26
N PRO A 487 20.94 12.60 -18.02
CA PRO A 487 21.72 13.22 -19.10
C PRO A 487 22.66 12.24 -19.80
N GLU A 488 23.15 12.61 -20.98
CA GLU A 488 24.13 11.81 -21.72
C GLU A 488 25.40 11.56 -20.88
N ARG A 489 25.88 10.31 -20.84
CA ARG A 489 27.01 9.84 -20.01
C ARG A 489 26.81 9.92 -18.47
N PHE A 490 25.57 10.05 -17.97
CA PHE A 490 25.30 10.15 -16.53
C PHE A 490 25.93 9.00 -15.71
N ASP A 491 25.76 7.75 -16.16
CA ASP A 491 26.33 6.55 -15.54
C ASP A 491 27.85 6.65 -15.32
N THR A 492 28.54 7.18 -16.33
CA THR A 492 29.98 7.31 -16.41
C THR A 492 30.46 8.44 -15.51
N LEU A 493 29.74 9.57 -15.50
CA LEU A 493 30.08 10.75 -14.69
C LEU A 493 29.76 10.55 -13.20
N VAL A 494 28.66 9.86 -12.86
CA VAL A 494 28.38 9.37 -11.50
C VAL A 494 29.47 8.40 -11.02
N THR A 495 29.85 7.44 -11.87
CA THR A 495 30.93 6.48 -11.56
C THR A 495 32.27 7.19 -11.32
N LEU A 496 32.58 8.22 -12.13
CA LEU A 496 33.79 9.02 -12.01
C LEU A 496 33.77 9.95 -10.78
N ALA A 497 32.61 10.51 -10.44
CA ALA A 497 32.37 11.25 -9.20
C ALA A 497 32.60 10.35 -7.97
N ALA A 498 32.03 9.14 -7.94
CA ALA A 498 32.23 8.18 -6.84
C ALA A 498 33.72 7.80 -6.67
N LYS A 499 34.43 7.48 -7.76
CA LYS A 499 35.88 7.20 -7.75
C LYS A 499 36.70 8.40 -7.25
N THR A 500 36.25 9.62 -7.55
CA THR A 500 36.91 10.87 -7.12
C THR A 500 36.64 11.17 -5.64
N ILE A 501 35.41 10.95 -5.17
CA ILE A 501 34.95 11.11 -3.79
C ILE A 501 35.61 10.07 -2.86
N ASP A 502 35.83 8.83 -3.29
CA ASP A 502 36.67 7.92 -2.50
C ASP A 502 38.05 8.55 -2.27
N LEU A 503 38.80 8.82 -3.35
CA LEU A 503 40.16 9.36 -3.28
C LEU A 503 40.28 10.75 -2.59
N ALA A 504 39.17 11.42 -2.30
CA ALA A 504 39.10 12.66 -1.56
C ALA A 504 39.29 12.48 -0.04
N ALA A 505 39.74 13.55 0.62
CA ALA A 505 39.59 13.73 2.06
C ALA A 505 38.14 14.14 2.38
N SER A 506 37.63 15.12 1.61
CA SER A 506 36.26 15.63 1.67
C SER A 506 35.92 16.31 0.32
N GLY A 507 34.64 16.56 0.08
CA GLY A 507 34.16 17.24 -1.12
C GLY A 507 32.73 16.87 -1.50
N GLU A 508 32.25 17.43 -2.60
CA GLU A 508 30.90 17.20 -3.13
C GLU A 508 30.93 17.12 -4.66
N ALA A 509 30.17 16.21 -5.24
CA ALA A 509 29.86 16.17 -6.66
C ALA A 509 28.34 16.27 -6.85
N VAL A 510 27.89 17.20 -7.70
CA VAL A 510 26.48 17.52 -7.94
C VAL A 510 26.21 17.60 -9.44
N HIS A 511 25.08 17.02 -9.86
CA HIS A 511 24.42 17.34 -11.12
C HIS A 511 23.10 18.08 -10.86
N GLY A 512 22.87 19.18 -11.56
CA GLY A 512 21.60 19.92 -11.49
C GLY A 512 21.36 20.80 -12.71
N GLN A 513 20.50 21.81 -12.59
CA GLN A 513 20.09 22.68 -13.71
C GLN A 513 21.24 23.39 -14.45
N SER A 514 22.39 23.58 -13.80
CA SER A 514 23.59 24.18 -14.39
C SER A 514 24.57 23.17 -15.02
N GLY A 515 24.21 21.88 -15.03
CA GLY A 515 25.12 20.76 -15.36
C GLY A 515 25.84 20.23 -14.13
N TRP A 516 27.03 19.67 -14.35
CA TRP A 516 27.90 19.09 -13.31
C TRP A 516 28.77 20.15 -12.61
N LYS A 517 28.97 19.99 -11.29
CA LYS A 517 30.02 20.65 -10.50
C LYS A 517 30.62 19.62 -9.54
N ALA A 518 31.95 19.62 -9.38
CA ALA A 518 32.63 18.81 -8.37
C ALA A 518 33.72 19.63 -7.63
N ASP A 519 33.56 19.75 -6.32
CA ASP A 519 34.40 20.53 -5.41
C ASP A 519 35.10 19.56 -4.44
N ILE A 520 36.41 19.34 -4.62
CA ILE A 520 37.07 18.13 -4.11
C ILE A 520 38.43 18.44 -3.49
N VAL A 521 38.57 18.11 -2.19
CA VAL A 521 39.83 18.19 -1.44
C VAL A 521 40.53 16.83 -1.49
N ALA A 522 41.65 16.73 -2.22
CA ALA A 522 42.43 15.49 -2.30
C ALA A 522 43.08 15.12 -0.95
N ARG A 523 43.33 13.83 -0.66
CA ARG A 523 44.01 13.39 0.59
C ARG A 523 45.48 13.82 0.69
N ASP A 524 46.19 13.85 -0.44
CA ASP A 524 47.57 14.30 -0.60
C ASP A 524 47.90 14.51 -2.10
N LEU A 525 49.19 14.66 -2.44
CA LEU A 525 49.66 14.82 -3.82
C LEU A 525 49.56 13.54 -4.67
N VAL A 526 49.64 12.35 -4.06
CA VAL A 526 49.44 11.07 -4.75
C VAL A 526 47.97 10.93 -5.10
N ASN A 527 47.06 11.10 -4.13
CA ASN A 527 45.62 11.09 -4.38
C ASN A 527 45.20 12.17 -5.39
N LYS A 528 45.77 13.38 -5.34
CA LYS A 528 45.53 14.42 -6.36
C LYS A 528 45.94 13.97 -7.76
N ASN A 529 47.09 13.32 -7.90
CA ASN A 529 47.55 12.79 -9.19
C ASN A 529 46.69 11.60 -9.65
N ASN A 530 46.26 10.73 -8.73
CA ASN A 530 45.40 9.59 -9.02
C ASN A 530 44.02 10.04 -9.51
N ILE A 531 43.41 11.04 -8.86
CA ILE A 531 42.16 11.67 -9.31
C ILE A 531 42.32 12.17 -10.75
N LEU A 532 43.37 12.95 -11.05
CA LEU A 532 43.62 13.45 -12.41
C LEU A 532 43.91 12.32 -13.44
N GLN A 533 44.41 11.17 -13.00
CA GLN A 533 44.57 9.99 -13.86
C GLN A 533 43.24 9.29 -14.16
N LEU A 534 42.23 9.34 -13.29
CA LEU A 534 40.91 8.77 -13.58
C LEU A 534 40.32 9.40 -14.86
N PHE A 535 40.25 10.74 -14.91
CA PHE A 535 39.79 11.49 -16.07
C PHE A 535 40.59 11.13 -17.35
N SER A 536 41.91 11.02 -17.23
CA SER A 536 42.79 10.63 -18.34
C SER A 536 42.64 9.17 -18.80
N ASN A 537 42.10 8.28 -17.96
CA ASN A 537 41.90 6.86 -18.29
C ASN A 537 40.54 6.61 -18.95
N GLU A 538 39.51 7.38 -18.58
CA GLU A 538 38.15 7.29 -19.14
C GLU A 538 37.95 8.16 -20.42
N GLU A 539 39.02 8.82 -20.89
CA GLU A 539 39.02 9.82 -21.98
C GLU A 539 38.04 11.01 -21.75
N ILE A 540 37.89 11.44 -20.49
CA ILE A 540 36.99 12.53 -20.05
C ILE A 540 37.80 13.75 -19.63
N GLN A 541 37.34 14.96 -19.94
CA GLN A 541 37.95 16.20 -19.42
C GLN A 541 37.43 16.52 -18.01
N PRO A 542 38.27 16.98 -17.06
CA PRO A 542 37.82 17.42 -15.73
C PRO A 542 36.66 18.42 -15.76
N ASP A 543 36.66 19.29 -16.77
CA ASP A 543 35.62 20.29 -17.04
C ASP A 543 34.23 19.66 -17.31
N GLU A 544 34.14 18.40 -17.78
CA GLU A 544 32.86 17.68 -17.98
C GLU A 544 32.15 17.33 -16.66
N LEU A 545 32.89 17.24 -15.55
CA LEU A 545 32.35 17.09 -14.19
C LEU A 545 32.33 18.43 -13.43
N GLY A 546 32.74 19.54 -14.07
CA GLY A 546 32.93 20.84 -13.41
C GLY A 546 33.92 20.78 -12.24
N LEU A 547 35.04 20.05 -12.40
CA LEU A 547 35.95 19.65 -11.34
C LEU A 547 36.99 20.72 -10.95
N GLU A 548 36.87 21.32 -9.76
CA GLU A 548 37.86 22.26 -9.20
C GLU A 548 38.87 21.59 -8.23
N VAL A 549 39.59 20.55 -8.68
CA VAL A 549 40.64 19.87 -7.89
C VAL A 549 41.95 20.67 -7.83
N ALA A 550 42.15 21.45 -6.76
CA ALA A 550 43.35 22.27 -6.61
C ALA A 550 44.06 22.20 -5.24
N GLN A 551 43.37 22.33 -4.12
CA GLN A 551 44.04 22.46 -2.82
C GLN A 551 44.69 21.13 -2.37
N LEU A 552 45.97 21.19 -1.99
CA LEU A 552 46.58 20.14 -1.16
C LEU A 552 46.12 20.37 0.27
N PRO A 553 45.70 19.33 1.01
CA PRO A 553 45.14 19.52 2.33
C PRO A 553 46.24 20.00 3.28
N PRO A 554 45.96 20.96 4.17
CA PRO A 554 47.00 21.73 4.85
C PRO A 554 48.05 20.85 5.57
N PRO A 555 49.33 21.28 5.61
CA PRO A 555 50.41 20.47 6.20
C PRO A 555 50.10 20.15 7.67
N VAL A 556 50.38 18.92 8.11
CA VAL A 556 50.18 18.52 9.51
C VAL A 556 51.33 19.08 10.34
N GLN A 557 51.04 19.96 11.29
CA GLN A 557 52.04 20.64 12.12
C GLN A 557 52.08 20.02 13.53
N ASN A 558 53.26 19.62 13.97
CA ASN A 558 53.49 19.04 15.30
C ASN A 558 54.86 19.49 15.86
N PRO A 559 54.92 20.25 16.98
CA PRO A 559 53.77 20.74 17.76
C PRO A 559 52.99 21.80 17.00
N TYR A 560 51.66 21.73 17.07
CA TYR A 560 50.78 22.78 16.57
C TYR A 560 50.98 24.07 17.39
N ARG A 561 50.84 25.23 16.74
CA ARG A 561 51.15 26.54 17.34
C ARG A 561 50.19 27.59 16.85
N PHE A 562 49.70 28.42 17.77
CA PHE A 562 48.92 29.61 17.49
C PHE A 562 49.27 30.65 18.54
N GLU A 563 49.41 31.91 18.15
CA GLU A 563 49.68 33.03 19.05
C GLU A 563 48.86 34.25 18.63
N ALA A 564 48.28 34.94 19.60
CA ALA A 564 47.59 36.20 19.43
C ALA A 564 48.14 37.20 20.46
N VAL A 565 48.67 38.32 19.97
CA VAL A 565 49.31 39.35 20.80
C VAL A 565 48.50 40.64 20.70
N LYS A 566 48.13 41.23 21.84
CA LYS A 566 47.59 42.60 21.93
C LYS A 566 48.67 43.52 22.51
N SER A 567 49.02 44.56 21.76
CA SER A 567 50.05 45.52 22.13
C SER A 567 49.46 46.84 22.67
N ALA A 568 50.26 47.63 23.40
CA ALA A 568 49.81 48.77 24.22
C ALA A 568 49.26 49.99 23.43
N ASN A 569 49.17 49.88 22.11
CA ASN A 569 48.52 50.85 21.22
C ASN A 569 47.14 50.35 20.72
N GLY A 570 46.69 49.17 21.19
CA GLY A 570 45.45 48.50 20.76
C GLY A 570 45.61 47.56 19.56
N THR A 571 46.75 47.54 18.87
CA THR A 571 46.97 46.64 17.72
C THR A 571 47.04 45.20 18.18
N ARG A 572 46.32 44.32 17.47
CA ARG A 572 46.45 42.85 17.58
C ARG A 572 47.26 42.30 16.41
N THR A 573 48.12 41.31 16.69
CA THR A 573 48.79 40.48 15.69
C THR A 573 48.51 39.00 15.99
N PHE A 574 48.43 38.18 14.94
CA PHE A 574 48.20 36.74 15.04
C PHE A 574 49.30 35.99 14.27
N GLU A 575 49.94 35.00 14.90
CA GLU A 575 51.09 34.26 14.38
C GLU A 575 50.90 32.74 14.53
N GLY A 576 51.36 31.94 13.56
CA GLY A 576 51.31 30.47 13.62
C GLY A 576 50.29 29.83 12.67
N TYR A 577 49.39 28.98 13.19
CA TYR A 577 48.58 28.06 12.39
C TYR A 577 47.07 28.06 12.72
N VAL A 578 46.23 27.95 11.69
CA VAL A 578 44.76 27.76 11.78
C VAL A 578 44.26 26.56 10.94
N PRO A 579 43.16 25.90 11.30
CA PRO A 579 42.71 24.65 10.67
C PRO A 579 42.14 24.81 9.24
N ASN A 580 41.57 25.97 8.92
CA ASN A 580 40.83 26.24 7.68
C ASN A 580 41.03 27.70 7.21
N GLU A 581 40.65 28.02 5.95
CA GLU A 581 40.71 29.39 5.43
C GLU A 581 39.64 30.32 6.04
N GLU A 582 38.49 29.78 6.46
CA GLU A 582 37.41 30.55 7.09
C GLU A 582 37.90 31.25 8.37
N MET A 583 38.75 30.59 9.15
CA MET A 583 39.35 31.17 10.36
C MET A 583 40.39 32.25 10.06
N LEU A 584 41.04 32.26 8.88
CA LEU A 584 41.82 33.42 8.43
C LEU A 584 40.90 34.62 8.16
N ILE A 585 39.79 34.39 7.45
CA ILE A 585 38.80 35.43 7.13
C ILE A 585 38.23 36.03 8.42
N ASN A 586 37.80 35.18 9.35
CA ASN A 586 37.23 35.59 10.63
C ASN A 586 38.22 36.38 11.51
N LEU A 587 39.54 36.14 11.41
CA LEU A 587 40.56 36.88 12.16
C LEU A 587 41.05 38.15 11.44
N ALA A 588 40.90 38.26 10.11
CA ALA A 588 41.45 39.37 9.32
C ALA A 588 40.89 40.75 9.70
N ASP A 589 39.61 40.84 10.07
CA ASP A 589 38.99 42.09 10.55
C ASP A 589 39.43 42.47 11.99
N GLN A 590 40.23 41.63 12.65
CA GLN A 590 40.54 41.75 14.08
C GLN A 590 41.97 42.20 14.38
N GLY A 591 42.93 42.02 13.46
CA GLY A 591 44.34 42.35 13.62
C GLY A 591 45.18 42.00 12.39
N GLU A 592 46.50 42.22 12.46
CA GLU A 592 47.44 41.81 11.39
C GLU A 592 47.70 40.29 11.48
N LEU A 593 47.71 39.58 10.35
CA LEU A 593 47.90 38.12 10.29
C LEU A 593 49.25 37.72 9.70
N ASP A 594 49.95 36.82 10.39
CA ASP A 594 51.09 36.02 9.92
C ASP A 594 50.79 34.53 10.23
N LEU A 595 49.66 34.06 9.67
CA LEU A 595 49.05 32.75 9.90
C LEU A 595 49.08 31.90 8.62
N ASP A 596 49.60 30.69 8.71
CA ASP A 596 49.46 29.63 7.70
C ASP A 596 48.25 28.73 8.01
N VAL A 597 47.58 28.19 6.99
CA VAL A 597 46.61 27.10 7.21
C VAL A 597 47.37 25.79 7.43
N ALA A 598 47.03 25.02 8.46
CA ALA A 598 47.66 23.73 8.79
C ALA A 598 46.72 22.78 9.54
N ARG A 599 46.95 21.48 9.40
CA ARG A 599 46.24 20.43 10.17
C ARG A 599 46.99 20.07 11.46
N GLY A 600 46.29 19.46 12.41
CA GLY A 600 46.84 19.08 13.73
C GLY A 600 46.45 20.01 14.88
N ALA A 601 45.48 20.91 14.67
CA ALA A 601 44.83 21.64 15.75
C ALA A 601 44.19 20.67 16.77
N PRO A 602 44.17 21.01 18.07
CA PRO A 602 43.44 20.23 19.07
C PRO A 602 41.92 20.35 18.88
N GLU A 603 41.17 19.44 19.50
CA GLU A 603 39.73 19.59 19.67
C GLU A 603 39.38 20.94 20.34
N GLN A 604 38.21 21.49 20.00
CA GLN A 604 37.70 22.79 20.49
C GLN A 604 38.59 24.01 20.18
N PHE A 605 39.52 23.92 19.20
CA PHE A 605 40.42 25.02 18.83
C PHE A 605 39.70 26.34 18.53
N GLU A 606 38.62 26.31 17.76
CA GLU A 606 37.88 27.52 17.37
C GLU A 606 37.18 28.18 18.57
N GLU A 607 36.56 27.38 19.45
CA GLU A 607 35.95 27.82 20.70
C GLU A 607 37.00 28.49 21.62
N PHE A 608 38.16 27.86 21.78
CA PHE A 608 39.26 28.38 22.59
C PHE A 608 39.90 29.64 22.00
N VAL A 609 39.98 29.79 20.68
CA VAL A 609 40.46 31.05 20.06
C VAL A 609 39.45 32.17 20.19
N ALA A 610 38.15 31.90 20.00
CA ALA A 610 37.09 32.89 20.22
C ALA A 610 37.11 33.41 21.67
N LEU A 611 37.19 32.49 22.64
CA LEU A 611 37.29 32.81 24.07
C LEU A 611 38.60 33.53 24.42
N GLY A 612 39.75 33.05 23.94
CA GLY A 612 41.06 33.66 24.18
C GLY A 612 41.17 35.08 23.64
N ASN A 613 40.60 35.34 22.46
CA ASN A 613 40.51 36.67 21.86
C ASN A 613 39.49 37.59 22.57
N SER A 614 38.39 37.04 23.09
CA SER A 614 37.47 37.77 23.97
C SER A 614 38.21 38.27 25.23
N ILE A 615 38.98 37.40 25.88
CA ILE A 615 39.78 37.75 27.07
C ILE A 615 40.89 38.76 26.72
N LEU A 616 41.61 38.58 25.59
CA LEU A 616 42.59 39.56 25.09
C LEU A 616 41.97 40.95 24.87
N THR A 617 40.69 41.01 24.45
CA THR A 617 40.03 42.28 24.17
C THR A 617 39.94 43.17 25.42
N GLY A 618 39.76 42.58 26.62
CA GLY A 618 39.72 43.30 27.90
C GLY A 618 41.07 43.60 28.56
N LEU A 619 42.19 43.14 28.00
CA LEU A 619 43.55 43.45 28.49
C LEU A 619 44.10 44.72 27.80
N GLU A 620 44.96 45.49 28.48
CA GLU A 620 45.72 46.60 27.85
C GLU A 620 46.85 46.05 26.97
N THR A 621 47.55 45.04 27.49
CA THR A 621 48.51 44.22 26.74
C THR A 621 48.29 42.76 27.07
N GLY A 622 48.52 41.87 26.11
CA GLY A 622 48.39 40.43 26.38
C GLY A 622 48.94 39.54 25.28
N VAL A 623 49.17 38.28 25.66
CA VAL A 623 49.57 37.18 24.76
C VAL A 623 48.73 35.97 25.13
N PHE A 624 47.99 35.46 24.15
CA PHE A 624 47.30 34.18 24.16
C PHE A 624 48.03 33.24 23.21
N ARG A 625 48.36 32.01 23.63
CA ARG A 625 49.22 31.09 22.88
C ARG A 625 48.83 29.63 23.10
N LEU A 626 48.83 28.85 22.02
CA LEU A 626 48.93 27.39 22.01
C LEU A 626 50.37 26.97 21.69
N ASP A 627 50.92 26.07 22.50
CA ASP A 627 52.17 25.36 22.20
C ASP A 627 51.95 23.84 22.37
N GLY A 628 51.83 23.13 21.24
CA GLY A 628 51.43 21.73 21.20
C GLY A 628 49.98 21.56 21.64
N ALA A 629 49.78 20.97 22.81
CA ALA A 629 48.47 20.83 23.45
C ALA A 629 48.26 21.80 24.63
N LYS A 630 49.18 22.74 24.87
CA LYS A 630 49.14 23.63 26.04
C LYS A 630 48.72 25.05 25.70
N TRP A 631 47.54 25.43 26.16
CA TRP A 631 47.06 26.81 26.12
C TRP A 631 47.65 27.66 27.26
N THR A 632 47.98 28.90 26.93
CA THR A 632 48.53 29.93 27.84
C THR A 632 47.87 31.26 27.54
N ILE A 633 47.41 31.99 28.56
CA ILE A 633 46.97 33.38 28.42
C ILE A 633 47.64 34.26 29.46
N SER A 634 48.10 35.44 29.06
CA SER A 634 48.87 36.34 29.91
C SER A 634 48.68 37.79 29.50
N GLY A 635 48.90 38.74 30.41
CA GLY A 635 48.82 40.17 30.10
C GLY A 635 48.55 41.07 31.29
N GLU A 636 48.38 42.36 31.03
CA GLU A 636 48.03 43.37 32.02
C GLU A 636 46.62 43.93 31.73
N ALA A 637 45.72 43.84 32.70
CA ALA A 637 44.40 44.45 32.65
C ALA A 637 44.46 45.90 33.16
N ALA A 638 43.65 46.78 32.57
CA ALA A 638 43.64 48.23 32.86
C ALA A 638 43.45 48.56 34.35
N THR A 639 42.59 47.79 35.03
CA THR A 639 42.29 47.93 36.46
C THR A 639 42.10 46.56 37.12
N PHE A 640 41.95 46.55 38.45
CA PHE A 640 41.65 45.33 39.20
C PHE A 640 40.22 44.80 38.93
N GLU A 641 39.28 45.70 38.66
CA GLU A 641 37.91 45.36 38.20
C GLU A 641 37.97 44.63 36.85
N ALA A 642 38.72 45.16 35.89
CA ALA A 642 38.92 44.52 34.59
C ALA A 642 39.56 43.13 34.75
N LYS A 643 40.60 43.00 35.58
CA LYS A 643 41.19 41.69 35.91
C LYS A 643 40.16 40.73 36.51
N SER A 644 39.34 41.20 37.45
CA SER A 644 38.38 40.34 38.16
C SER A 644 37.27 39.85 37.23
N ALA A 645 36.77 40.71 36.34
CA ALA A 645 35.81 40.33 35.30
C ALA A 645 36.39 39.28 34.34
N LEU A 646 37.64 39.45 33.90
CA LEU A 646 38.32 38.48 33.02
C LEU A 646 38.57 37.13 33.72
N MET A 647 38.93 37.14 35.01
CA MET A 647 39.05 35.90 35.78
C MET A 647 37.71 35.18 35.93
N ALA A 648 36.62 35.89 36.16
CA ALA A 648 35.28 35.30 36.23
C ALA A 648 34.81 34.74 34.87
N GLN A 649 35.18 35.37 33.75
CA GLN A 649 34.93 34.85 32.41
C GLN A 649 35.67 33.52 32.17
N ILE A 650 36.93 33.42 32.63
CA ILE A 650 37.75 32.19 32.54
C ILE A 650 37.18 31.07 33.43
N GLU A 651 36.70 31.41 34.64
CA GLU A 651 36.10 30.47 35.59
C GLU A 651 34.75 29.92 35.09
N ASN A 652 33.87 30.79 34.58
CA ASN A 652 32.60 30.39 33.96
C ASN A 652 32.78 29.50 32.71
N ALA A 653 33.91 29.63 32.00
CA ALA A 653 34.28 28.77 30.88
C ALA A 653 34.96 27.45 31.28
N GLY A 654 35.10 27.18 32.59
CA GLY A 654 35.63 25.90 33.10
C GLY A 654 37.14 25.68 32.87
N LEU A 655 37.91 26.72 32.53
CA LEU A 655 39.33 26.61 32.13
C LEU A 655 40.28 26.41 33.33
N GLY A 656 40.15 25.26 34.01
CA GLY A 656 40.98 24.87 35.15
C GLY A 656 42.24 24.09 34.77
N ASP A 657 42.07 22.85 34.32
CA ASP A 657 43.18 21.92 34.05
C ASP A 657 43.87 22.16 32.69
N GLY A 658 45.18 21.93 32.64
CA GLY A 658 46.02 22.05 31.43
C GLY A 658 46.39 23.48 31.01
N TRP A 659 45.56 24.48 31.33
CA TRP A 659 45.77 25.89 30.97
C TRP A 659 46.87 26.57 31.81
N THR A 660 47.32 27.76 31.40
CA THR A 660 48.25 28.59 32.18
C THR A 660 47.90 30.06 32.04
N ILE A 661 47.26 30.59 33.08
CA ILE A 661 46.68 31.94 33.13
C ILE A 661 47.59 32.86 33.98
N ASN A 662 48.05 33.96 33.41
CA ASN A 662 48.96 34.94 34.04
C ASN A 662 48.50 36.38 33.77
N ILE A 663 47.33 36.76 34.28
CA ILE A 663 46.80 38.13 34.16
C ILE A 663 47.24 38.96 35.38
N SER A 664 47.99 40.03 35.15
CA SER A 664 48.34 41.07 36.12
C SER A 664 47.43 42.30 36.00
N SER A 665 47.46 43.17 37.01
CA SER A 665 46.81 44.49 36.99
C SER A 665 47.57 45.42 37.96
N PRO A 666 47.63 46.74 37.71
CA PRO A 666 48.35 47.68 38.56
C PRO A 666 47.53 48.01 39.83
N GLU A 667 47.74 47.24 40.91
CA GLU A 667 47.13 47.51 42.22
C GLU A 667 48.09 48.18 43.23
N LYS A 668 47.50 49.03 44.07
CA LYS A 668 48.18 49.77 45.14
C LYS A 668 47.96 49.08 46.49
N LEU A 669 48.89 48.20 46.87
CA LEU A 669 48.90 47.54 48.17
C LEU A 669 48.82 48.55 49.32
N VAL A 670 47.90 48.32 50.26
CA VAL A 670 47.73 49.11 51.47
C VAL A 670 48.37 48.39 52.65
N SER A 671 49.33 49.04 53.31
CA SER A 671 50.03 48.50 54.48
C SER A 671 50.40 49.61 55.47
N PRO A 672 50.10 49.46 56.78
CA PRO A 672 49.32 48.37 57.37
C PRO A 672 47.87 48.36 56.88
N TYR A 673 47.23 47.18 56.86
CA TYR A 673 45.83 47.06 56.50
C TYR A 673 44.96 47.43 57.70
N LEU A 674 44.22 48.53 57.60
CA LEU A 674 43.43 49.11 58.69
C LEU A 674 41.95 49.05 58.36
N PHE A 675 41.16 48.57 59.33
CA PHE A 675 39.70 48.63 59.32
C PHE A 675 39.23 48.98 60.74
N SER A 676 38.23 49.83 60.87
CA SER A 676 37.57 50.08 62.15
C SER A 676 36.11 50.46 61.96
N ALA A 677 35.26 49.91 62.82
CA ALA A 677 33.84 50.23 62.93
C ALA A 677 33.50 50.54 64.39
N GLU A 678 32.69 51.56 64.62
CA GLU A 678 32.35 52.10 65.92
C GLU A 678 30.85 52.35 66.03
N LYS A 679 30.33 52.06 67.22
CA LYS A 679 28.95 52.28 67.63
C LYS A 679 28.97 53.27 68.80
N THR A 680 28.30 54.41 68.67
CA THR A 680 28.21 55.43 69.72
C THR A 680 27.10 55.10 70.72
N LEU A 681 27.01 55.87 71.79
CA LEU A 681 25.93 55.75 72.80
C LEU A 681 24.57 56.20 72.27
N ASP A 682 24.54 56.88 71.12
CA ASP A 682 23.33 57.40 70.47
C ASP A 682 22.78 56.43 69.40
N ASP A 683 23.23 55.17 69.41
CA ASP A 683 23.05 54.15 68.35
C ASP A 683 23.55 54.58 66.95
N GLU A 684 24.27 55.72 66.82
CA GLU A 684 24.94 56.09 65.56
C GLU A 684 26.21 55.24 65.34
N PHE A 685 26.52 55.03 64.08
CA PHE A 685 27.26 53.89 63.59
C PHE A 685 28.19 54.40 62.49
N ASN A 686 29.50 54.19 62.66
CA ASN A 686 30.54 54.82 61.84
C ASN A 686 31.67 53.83 61.53
N ALA A 687 32.24 53.86 60.33
CA ALA A 687 33.39 53.02 59.99
C ALA A 687 34.34 53.67 58.98
N ALA A 688 35.63 53.36 59.11
CA ALA A 688 36.70 53.89 58.28
C ALA A 688 37.83 52.85 58.11
N GLY A 689 38.57 52.97 57.00
CA GLY A 689 39.65 52.05 56.64
C GLY A 689 39.43 51.42 55.27
N TYR A 690 39.82 50.17 55.10
CA TYR A 690 39.86 49.49 53.80
C TYR A 690 39.06 48.18 53.76
N ALA A 691 38.49 47.86 52.59
CA ALA A 691 37.84 46.59 52.30
C ALA A 691 38.31 45.98 50.95
N PRO A 692 38.28 44.65 50.77
CA PRO A 692 38.79 44.00 49.54
C PRO A 692 37.97 44.26 48.27
N THR A 693 36.63 44.29 48.39
CA THR A 693 35.68 44.44 47.28
C THR A 693 34.71 45.57 47.56
N GLN A 694 34.14 46.15 46.50
CA GLN A 694 33.11 47.20 46.63
C GLN A 694 31.83 46.62 47.22
N ASP A 695 31.45 45.41 46.80
CA ASP A 695 30.25 44.68 47.21
C ASP A 695 30.13 44.54 48.73
N LEU A 696 31.25 44.42 49.45
CA LEU A 696 31.28 44.37 50.92
C LEU A 696 31.06 45.74 51.55
N ILE A 697 31.60 46.81 50.95
CA ILE A 697 31.36 48.19 51.39
C ILE A 697 29.87 48.51 51.25
N ASP A 698 29.27 48.12 50.12
CA ASP A 698 27.86 48.37 49.81
C ASP A 698 26.95 47.55 50.76
N GLN A 699 27.23 46.26 50.96
CA GLN A 699 26.51 45.42 51.94
C GLN A 699 26.57 45.95 53.38
N TRP A 700 27.70 46.52 53.82
CA TRP A 700 27.80 47.13 55.16
C TRP A 700 27.16 48.50 55.23
N ALA A 701 27.16 49.28 54.14
CA ALA A 701 26.44 50.55 54.04
C ALA A 701 24.92 50.34 54.14
N ASP A 702 24.38 49.35 53.40
CA ASP A 702 22.96 48.98 53.47
C ASP A 702 22.56 48.44 54.86
N ARG A 703 23.42 47.59 55.47
CA ARG A 703 23.11 46.99 56.78
C ARG A 703 23.16 47.97 57.95
N PHE A 704 24.12 48.91 57.96
CA PHE A 704 24.40 49.75 59.13
C PHE A 704 24.26 51.27 58.89
N GLY A 705 23.90 51.71 57.68
CA GLY A 705 23.64 53.12 57.35
C GLY A 705 24.86 54.04 57.35
N TRP A 706 26.08 53.48 57.33
CA TRP A 706 27.32 54.23 57.47
C TRP A 706 27.58 55.20 56.30
N ARG A 707 27.91 56.46 56.61
CA ARG A 707 28.21 57.49 55.60
C ARG A 707 29.63 57.36 55.02
N ALA A 708 29.85 56.31 54.22
CA ALA A 708 30.90 56.19 53.20
C ALA A 708 32.31 56.74 53.56
N GLN A 709 32.97 56.16 54.57
CA GLN A 709 34.40 56.42 54.87
C GLN A 709 35.31 55.17 54.80
N ILE A 710 34.79 54.03 54.35
CA ILE A 710 35.59 52.87 53.93
C ILE A 710 35.98 53.03 52.46
N GLN A 711 37.21 52.69 52.11
CA GLN A 711 37.73 52.70 50.73
C GLN A 711 38.05 51.27 50.26
N ARG A 712 37.99 51.01 48.96
CA ARG A 712 38.52 49.76 48.42
C ARG A 712 40.05 49.72 48.55
N GLY A 713 40.62 48.59 48.94
CA GLY A 713 42.07 48.41 48.99
C GLY A 713 42.50 46.96 49.17
N ALA A 714 43.56 46.57 48.47
CA ALA A 714 44.18 45.25 48.55
C ALA A 714 45.25 45.17 49.66
N GLY A 715 45.39 43.98 50.26
CA GLY A 715 46.31 43.73 51.39
C GLY A 715 45.65 43.17 52.66
N ALA A 716 44.36 42.79 52.60
CA ALA A 716 43.64 42.25 53.75
C ALA A 716 44.25 40.92 54.26
N PRO A 717 44.23 40.67 55.59
CA PRO A 717 44.71 39.41 56.15
C PRO A 717 43.78 38.23 55.82
N GLU A 718 44.32 37.02 55.90
CA GLU A 718 43.57 35.78 55.72
C GLU A 718 42.38 35.68 56.71
N GLY A 719 41.20 35.34 56.19
CA GLY A 719 39.94 35.31 56.96
C GLY A 719 39.30 36.68 57.25
N PHE A 720 39.73 37.77 56.60
CA PHE A 720 39.19 39.12 56.84
C PHE A 720 37.65 39.19 56.78
N ASN A 721 37.03 38.74 55.70
CA ASN A 721 35.57 38.88 55.49
C ASN A 721 34.75 38.19 56.60
N GLU A 722 35.14 36.98 56.98
CA GLU A 722 34.49 36.21 58.05
C GLU A 722 34.63 36.91 59.40
N ARG A 723 35.85 37.39 59.73
CA ARG A 723 36.14 38.06 61.00
C ARG A 723 35.54 39.46 61.10
N VAL A 724 35.43 40.23 60.02
CA VAL A 724 34.64 41.47 60.01
C VAL A 724 33.20 41.14 60.40
N ASN A 725 32.54 40.23 59.68
CA ASN A 725 31.12 39.97 59.89
C ASN A 725 30.81 39.43 61.30
N ILE A 726 31.66 38.54 61.84
CA ILE A 726 31.56 38.08 63.25
C ILE A 726 31.77 39.25 64.23
N GLY A 727 32.79 40.08 64.02
CA GLY A 727 33.07 41.24 64.86
C GLY A 727 31.97 42.30 64.82
N LEU A 728 31.33 42.53 63.68
CA LEU A 728 30.24 43.48 63.52
C LEU A 728 28.94 42.99 64.17
N ASN A 729 28.63 41.70 64.07
CA ASN A 729 27.53 41.09 64.82
C ASN A 729 27.73 41.26 66.33
N ALA A 730 28.97 41.15 66.82
CA ALA A 730 29.30 41.37 68.23
C ALA A 730 29.29 42.87 68.62
N LEU A 731 29.64 43.78 67.71
CA LEU A 731 29.57 45.23 67.90
C LEU A 731 28.12 45.73 68.00
N GLU A 732 27.20 45.16 67.24
CA GLU A 732 25.77 45.52 67.23
C GLU A 732 25.11 45.34 68.61
N LEU A 733 25.54 44.33 69.36
CA LEU A 733 25.06 43.98 70.71
C LEU A 733 25.57 44.91 71.82
N LEU A 734 26.64 45.68 71.59
CA LEU A 734 27.18 46.65 72.56
C LEU A 734 26.27 47.89 72.69
N ASP A 735 26.36 48.57 73.83
CA ASP A 735 25.70 49.87 74.04
C ASP A 735 26.54 51.03 73.49
N ALA A 736 27.86 50.87 73.45
CA ALA A 736 28.80 51.62 72.62
C ALA A 736 30.12 50.84 72.55
N GLY A 737 30.89 50.99 71.48
CA GLY A 737 32.19 50.32 71.34
C GLY A 737 32.79 50.43 69.95
N ARG A 738 33.98 49.88 69.77
CA ARG A 738 34.72 49.87 68.51
C ARG A 738 35.31 48.48 68.24
N LEU A 739 35.00 47.97 67.06
CA LEU A 739 35.74 46.89 66.40
C LEU A 739 36.90 47.52 65.62
N SER A 740 38.10 46.96 65.71
CA SER A 740 39.23 47.37 64.87
C SER A 740 40.12 46.20 64.45
N LEU A 741 40.75 46.38 63.30
CA LEU A 741 41.88 45.61 62.79
C LEU A 741 43.08 46.55 62.65
N VAL A 742 44.16 46.24 63.36
CA VAL A 742 45.45 46.94 63.25
C VAL A 742 46.56 45.89 63.25
N ASP A 743 47.52 45.99 62.33
CA ASP A 743 48.66 45.08 62.19
C ASP A 743 48.30 43.57 62.21
N GLY A 744 47.14 43.22 61.68
CA GLY A 744 46.64 41.83 61.59
C GLY A 744 45.92 41.32 62.84
N GLN A 745 45.83 42.09 63.92
CA GLN A 745 45.10 41.72 65.14
C GLN A 745 43.71 42.36 65.19
N TRP A 746 42.68 41.58 65.49
CA TRP A 746 41.33 42.09 65.75
C TRP A 746 41.17 42.46 67.23
N ALA A 747 40.51 43.58 67.50
CA ALA A 747 40.09 43.99 68.84
C ALA A 747 38.61 44.44 68.83
N LEU A 748 37.85 44.03 69.84
CA LEU A 748 36.52 44.54 70.13
C LEU A 748 36.52 45.13 71.54
N ILE A 749 36.39 46.46 71.62
CA ILE A 749 36.46 47.22 72.87
C ILE A 749 35.14 47.96 73.05
N GLY A 750 34.53 47.96 74.25
CA GLY A 750 33.25 48.66 74.41
C GLY A 750 32.62 48.62 75.78
N ARG A 751 31.31 48.91 75.81
CA ARG A 751 30.47 48.95 77.01
C ARG A 751 29.24 48.09 76.86
N ALA A 752 28.93 47.34 77.91
CA ALA A 752 27.69 46.57 78.05
C ALA A 752 26.95 47.04 79.31
N SER A 753 25.65 47.31 79.17
CA SER A 753 24.76 47.76 80.24
C SER A 753 24.28 46.61 81.16
N SER A 754 24.53 45.35 80.78
CA SER A 754 24.22 44.17 81.60
C SER A 754 25.16 42.99 81.32
N ASP A 755 25.28 42.08 82.29
CA ASP A 755 25.99 40.80 82.13
C ASP A 755 25.36 39.92 81.02
N GLU A 756 24.06 40.09 80.76
CA GLU A 756 23.32 39.34 79.73
C GLU A 756 23.74 39.76 78.30
N LYS A 757 23.92 41.06 78.05
CA LYS A 757 24.51 41.54 76.80
C LYS A 757 25.93 41.00 76.62
N LEU A 758 26.75 41.05 77.68
CA LEU A 758 28.12 40.55 77.66
C LEU A 758 28.20 39.04 77.35
N ALA A 759 27.27 38.24 77.87
CA ALA A 759 27.19 36.81 77.55
C ALA A 759 26.90 36.56 76.06
N ASN A 760 25.93 37.28 75.48
CA ASN A 760 25.57 37.14 74.06
C ASN A 760 26.69 37.59 73.12
N ILE A 761 27.44 38.65 73.48
CA ILE A 761 28.63 39.11 72.75
C ILE A 761 29.70 38.01 72.70
N LEU A 762 29.94 37.33 73.83
CA LEU A 762 30.94 36.27 73.92
C LEU A 762 30.54 34.99 73.15
N ASP A 763 29.24 34.70 73.04
CA ASP A 763 28.73 33.55 72.26
C ASP A 763 28.96 33.74 70.75
N VAL A 764 28.65 34.94 70.22
CA VAL A 764 28.93 35.31 68.81
C VAL A 764 30.42 35.16 68.47
N LEU A 765 31.30 35.57 69.38
CA LEU A 765 32.76 35.50 69.20
C LEU A 765 33.35 34.10 69.46
N ALA A 766 32.62 33.18 70.10
CA ALA A 766 33.14 31.86 70.50
C ALA A 766 33.65 31.03 69.31
N THR A 767 33.02 31.20 68.15
CA THR A 767 33.34 30.55 66.86
C THR A 767 34.76 30.84 66.36
N GLN A 768 35.32 32.01 66.69
CA GLN A 768 36.66 32.47 66.30
C GLN A 768 37.40 33.03 67.54
N SER A 769 37.26 32.36 68.69
CA SER A 769 37.65 32.89 70.00
C SER A 769 39.14 33.21 70.19
N ASP A 770 40.04 32.56 69.45
CA ASP A 770 41.47 32.89 69.44
C ASP A 770 41.83 34.12 68.56
N ALA A 771 40.88 34.66 67.78
CA ALA A 771 41.15 35.70 66.78
C ALA A 771 40.96 37.15 67.29
N PHE A 772 40.21 37.35 68.39
CA PHE A 772 39.81 38.68 68.88
C PHE A 772 40.36 38.99 70.28
N LEU A 773 40.91 40.18 70.46
CA LEU A 773 41.16 40.78 71.78
C LEU A 773 39.90 41.51 72.25
N VAL A 774 39.28 41.05 73.35
CA VAL A 774 38.00 41.60 73.85
C VAL A 774 38.21 42.35 75.17
N ASP A 775 37.82 43.62 75.22
CA ASP A 775 37.82 44.46 76.44
C ASP A 775 36.50 45.23 76.55
N VAL A 776 35.52 44.61 77.21
CA VAL A 776 34.16 45.16 77.37
C VAL A 776 33.89 45.46 78.85
N GLN A 777 33.56 46.71 79.15
CA GLN A 777 33.44 47.24 80.51
C GLN A 777 31.98 47.58 80.85
N ILE A 778 31.54 47.24 82.07
CA ILE A 778 30.19 47.55 82.55
C ILE A 778 30.21 48.90 83.27
N VAL A 779 29.56 49.93 82.71
CA VAL A 779 29.70 51.34 83.14
C VAL A 779 28.36 52.10 83.14
N PRO A 780 27.91 52.67 84.28
CA PRO A 780 26.76 53.60 84.36
C PRO A 780 27.16 55.08 84.13
N GLN A 781 26.18 55.97 83.86
CA GLN A 781 26.36 57.37 83.41
C GLN A 781 25.98 58.44 84.47
N VAL A 782 26.69 59.58 84.53
CA VAL A 782 26.42 60.80 85.35
C VAL A 782 27.07 62.06 84.70
N GLU A 783 26.59 63.29 84.98
CA GLU A 783 26.96 64.59 84.37
C GLU A 783 27.43 65.70 85.37
N ASP A 784 27.72 66.92 84.84
CA ASP A 784 27.86 68.28 85.48
C ASP A 784 29.19 68.84 86.08
N LEU A 785 29.52 70.11 85.75
CA LEU A 785 30.58 70.99 86.32
C LEU A 785 30.23 72.52 86.22
N LEU A 786 30.71 73.38 87.15
CA LEU A 786 30.33 74.81 87.23
C LEU A 786 31.35 75.74 87.95
N LEU A 787 31.52 77.00 87.48
CA LEU A 787 32.45 78.03 88.02
C LEU A 787 31.90 79.49 87.86
N GLN A 788 32.21 80.39 88.81
CA GLN A 788 31.86 81.82 88.81
C GLN A 788 32.91 82.69 89.54
N ILE A 789 33.17 83.89 89.00
CA ILE A 789 34.15 84.89 89.50
C ILE A 789 33.54 86.29 89.39
N SER A 790 33.66 87.16 90.40
CA SER A 790 33.10 88.51 90.36
C SER A 790 34.02 89.59 90.92
N LYS A 791 33.74 90.85 90.55
CA LYS A 791 34.46 92.07 90.96
C LYS A 791 33.48 93.21 91.21
N SER A 792 33.45 93.76 92.43
CA SER A 792 32.59 94.91 92.81
C SER A 792 33.24 96.27 92.58
N ALA A 793 32.45 97.35 92.49
CA ALA A 793 32.93 98.72 92.20
C ALA A 793 33.87 99.33 93.27
N ASP A 794 34.02 98.69 94.43
CA ASP A 794 35.04 99.04 95.43
C ASP A 794 36.41 98.37 95.18
N GLY A 795 36.51 97.50 94.18
CA GLY A 795 37.71 96.77 93.79
C GLY A 795 37.88 95.39 94.45
N THR A 796 36.90 94.91 95.21
CA THR A 796 36.91 93.57 95.83
C THR A 796 36.60 92.49 94.79
N TRP A 797 37.16 91.29 94.96
CA TRP A 797 36.94 90.12 94.09
C TRP A 797 36.46 88.90 94.91
N ASP A 798 35.60 88.07 94.32
CA ASP A 798 35.14 86.79 94.90
C ASP A 798 35.12 85.66 93.85
N TRP A 799 35.26 84.41 94.29
CA TRP A 799 35.47 83.22 93.45
C TRP A 799 34.75 82.00 94.03
N SER A 800 33.92 81.30 93.24
CA SER A 800 33.24 80.07 93.67
C SER A 800 32.99 79.09 92.52
N GLY A 801 33.03 77.78 92.79
CA GLY A 801 32.84 76.75 91.78
C GLY A 801 33.26 75.37 92.28
N TYR A 802 32.93 74.33 91.51
CA TYR A 802 33.39 72.96 91.76
C TYR A 802 34.36 72.55 90.65
N LEU A 803 35.61 72.28 91.03
CA LEU A 803 36.63 71.66 90.18
C LEU A 803 37.04 70.38 90.91
N GLU A 804 36.79 69.23 90.29
CA GLU A 804 37.03 67.94 90.95
C GLU A 804 38.53 67.62 91.14
N ASP A 805 38.77 66.71 92.08
CA ASP A 805 40.04 66.56 92.78
C ASP A 805 41.23 66.13 91.88
N GLN A 806 42.44 66.54 92.26
CA GLN A 806 43.68 66.28 91.53
C GLN A 806 43.92 64.78 91.26
N THR A 807 43.39 63.91 92.12
CA THR A 807 43.57 62.46 92.08
C THR A 807 43.04 61.79 90.80
N PHE A 808 42.08 62.38 90.09
CA PHE A 808 41.62 61.88 88.78
C PHE A 808 42.70 62.05 87.70
N TRP A 809 43.42 63.17 87.71
CA TRP A 809 44.46 63.51 86.73
C TRP A 809 45.85 62.94 87.06
N GLU A 810 46.07 62.49 88.30
CA GLU A 810 47.30 61.79 88.70
C GLU A 810 47.31 60.30 88.32
N GLN A 811 46.16 59.70 87.99
CA GLN A 811 46.09 58.30 87.55
C GLN A 811 46.31 58.14 86.04
N THR A 812 45.89 59.12 85.24
CA THR A 812 46.09 59.13 83.77
C THR A 812 47.53 59.48 83.34
N SER A 813 48.36 60.01 84.24
CA SER A 813 49.73 60.46 83.96
C SER A 813 50.80 59.36 84.09
N ASN A 814 50.40 58.09 84.21
CA ASN A 814 51.31 56.94 84.38
C ASN A 814 51.41 56.01 83.15
N LEU A 815 50.84 56.41 82.01
CA LEU A 815 51.01 55.70 80.72
C LEU A 815 52.27 56.18 79.98
N PRO A 816 53.01 55.31 79.24
CA PRO A 816 54.29 55.70 78.65
C PRO A 816 54.15 56.74 77.51
N VAL A 817 54.64 57.96 77.73
CA VAL A 817 54.64 59.03 76.74
C VAL A 817 55.86 58.92 75.81
N SER A 818 55.63 58.68 74.52
CA SER A 818 56.68 58.68 73.49
C SER A 818 56.36 59.50 72.23
N ASN A 819 55.71 60.67 72.42
CA ASN A 819 55.90 61.89 71.61
C ASN A 819 55.11 63.02 72.30
N GLY A 820 55.82 63.97 72.91
CA GLY A 820 55.25 64.81 73.96
C GLY A 820 54.38 65.97 73.47
N ASN A 821 53.07 65.75 73.40
CA ASN A 821 52.03 66.78 73.53
C ASN A 821 51.19 66.47 74.77
N VAL A 822 50.93 67.47 75.61
CA VAL A 822 50.00 67.38 76.75
C VAL A 822 48.57 67.64 76.26
N LEU A 823 47.57 67.04 76.90
CA LEU A 823 46.14 67.19 76.54
C LEU A 823 45.74 68.69 76.46
N PRO A 824 45.37 69.22 75.27
CA PRO A 824 45.18 70.66 75.07
C PRO A 824 44.06 71.28 75.92
N GLU A 825 43.01 70.50 76.23
CA GLU A 825 41.78 70.98 76.85
C GLU A 825 41.99 71.55 78.26
N ARG A 826 42.88 70.94 79.06
CA ARG A 826 43.20 71.43 80.41
C ARG A 826 43.92 72.78 80.38
N GLU A 827 44.79 73.01 79.40
CA GLU A 827 45.42 74.31 79.20
C GLU A 827 44.44 75.34 78.62
N ALA A 828 43.57 74.94 77.69
CA ALA A 828 42.54 75.81 77.13
C ALA A 828 41.61 76.34 78.22
N PHE A 829 41.11 75.47 79.11
CA PHE A 829 40.22 75.87 80.20
C PHE A 829 40.88 76.85 81.18
N HIS A 830 42.15 76.66 81.54
CA HIS A 830 42.88 77.62 82.39
C HIS A 830 43.06 78.98 81.70
N ARG A 831 43.41 79.00 80.40
CA ARG A 831 43.57 80.26 79.65
C ARG A 831 42.27 81.05 79.52
N MET A 832 41.11 80.37 79.47
CA MET A 832 39.80 81.05 79.47
C MET A 832 39.48 81.72 80.83
N ILE A 833 39.87 81.10 81.95
CA ILE A 833 39.80 81.75 83.28
C ILE A 833 40.67 83.02 83.29
N GLU A 834 41.92 82.91 82.85
CA GLU A 834 42.87 84.04 82.82
C GLU A 834 42.34 85.19 81.95
N LEU A 835 41.83 84.90 80.75
CA LEU A 835 41.27 85.90 79.83
C LEU A 835 40.04 86.62 80.43
N GLY A 836 39.12 85.87 81.06
CA GLY A 836 37.95 86.44 81.71
C GLY A 836 38.30 87.35 82.89
N VAL A 837 39.31 86.96 83.69
CA VAL A 837 39.82 87.78 84.80
C VAL A 837 40.50 89.05 84.29
N ASP A 838 41.33 88.97 83.24
CA ASP A 838 41.97 90.15 82.64
C ASP A 838 40.92 91.13 82.08
N ALA A 839 39.92 90.64 81.35
CA ALA A 839 38.80 91.43 80.85
C ALA A 839 38.00 92.10 81.99
N LEU A 840 37.62 91.34 83.01
CA LEU A 840 36.90 91.84 84.18
C LEU A 840 37.73 92.85 85.00
N SER A 841 39.07 92.76 84.94
CA SER A 841 39.96 93.71 85.61
C SER A 841 39.81 95.14 85.08
N MET A 842 39.44 95.31 83.81
CA MET A 842 39.32 96.61 83.13
C MET A 842 37.97 97.31 83.32
N LEU A 843 36.93 96.57 83.74
CA LEU A 843 35.60 97.12 84.02
C LEU A 843 35.57 97.83 85.39
N ASN A 844 34.59 98.71 85.63
CA ASN A 844 34.41 99.30 86.96
C ASN A 844 33.98 98.23 87.97
N GLU A 845 32.96 97.45 87.60
CA GLU A 845 32.50 96.24 88.28
C GLU A 845 31.89 95.25 87.26
N GLY A 846 31.70 93.99 87.65
CA GLY A 846 31.20 92.93 86.78
C GLY A 846 31.38 91.51 87.33
N GLU A 847 31.06 90.50 86.51
CA GLU A 847 31.31 89.08 86.80
C GLU A 847 31.55 88.23 85.54
N VAL A 848 32.15 87.05 85.74
CA VAL A 848 32.46 85.99 84.76
C VAL A 848 31.88 84.67 85.26
N ILE A 849 31.22 83.91 84.38
CA ILE A 849 30.61 82.61 84.69
C ILE A 849 31.00 81.57 83.64
N HIS A 850 31.23 80.33 84.08
CA HIS A 850 31.22 79.14 83.25
C HIS A 850 30.22 78.10 83.76
N ALA A 851 29.20 77.82 82.95
CA ALA A 851 28.15 76.85 83.24
C ALA A 851 27.70 76.17 81.94
N GLY A 852 27.41 74.86 81.98
CA GLY A 852 26.92 74.12 80.80
C GLY A 852 27.87 74.15 79.58
N GLY A 853 29.18 74.34 79.79
CA GLY A 853 30.17 74.44 78.71
C GLY A 853 30.31 75.82 78.05
N GLN A 854 29.64 76.87 78.55
CA GLN A 854 29.66 78.22 77.97
C GLN A 854 30.30 79.25 78.92
N TRP A 855 31.00 80.23 78.34
CA TRP A 855 31.60 81.37 79.06
C TRP A 855 30.80 82.66 78.85
N SER A 856 30.60 83.43 79.93
CA SER A 856 29.95 84.75 79.88
C SER A 856 30.64 85.77 80.78
N ILE A 857 30.48 87.06 80.46
CA ILE A 857 31.00 88.20 81.21
C ILE A 857 30.06 89.41 81.15
N SER A 858 29.86 90.11 82.26
CA SER A 858 29.05 91.34 82.32
C SER A 858 29.67 92.41 83.20
N GLY A 859 29.28 93.68 83.03
CA GLY A 859 29.76 94.80 83.87
C GLY A 859 29.50 96.20 83.28
N GLU A 860 30.12 97.24 83.85
CA GLU A 860 30.05 98.62 83.32
C GLU A 860 31.45 99.15 82.95
N ALA A 861 31.58 99.69 81.73
CA ALA A 861 32.82 100.28 81.23
C ALA A 861 32.84 101.81 81.45
N PRO A 862 33.97 102.41 81.85
CA PRO A 862 34.04 103.85 82.16
C PRO A 862 33.85 104.76 80.95
N ASP A 863 34.19 104.30 79.74
CA ASP A 863 33.91 104.96 78.47
C ASP A 863 33.89 103.94 77.31
N GLN A 864 33.48 104.41 76.12
CA GLN A 864 33.35 103.59 74.91
C GLN A 864 34.69 103.08 74.34
N ALA A 865 35.82 103.74 74.61
CA ALA A 865 37.13 103.23 74.20
C ALA A 865 37.57 102.06 75.10
N VAL A 866 37.18 102.05 76.38
CA VAL A 866 37.39 100.90 77.27
C VAL A 866 36.44 99.75 76.94
N LEU A 867 35.18 100.02 76.55
CA LEU A 867 34.27 98.97 76.07
C LEU A 867 34.89 98.20 74.88
N SER A 868 35.25 98.90 73.80
CA SER A 868 35.86 98.26 72.63
C SER A 868 37.23 97.63 72.90
N ALA A 869 37.94 98.05 73.95
CA ALA A 869 39.17 97.38 74.38
C ALA A 869 38.92 96.05 75.09
N VAL A 870 37.83 95.94 75.88
CA VAL A 870 37.43 94.68 76.54
C VAL A 870 36.82 93.72 75.52
N GLU A 871 35.98 94.20 74.60
CA GLU A 871 35.45 93.41 73.49
C GLU A 871 36.59 92.78 72.67
N LEU A 872 37.60 93.58 72.29
CA LEU A 872 38.77 93.12 71.52
C LEU A 872 39.63 92.07 72.24
N ILE A 873 39.70 92.09 73.58
CA ILE A 873 40.41 91.06 74.36
C ILE A 873 39.69 89.70 74.27
N LEU A 874 38.36 89.71 74.26
CA LEU A 874 37.53 88.51 74.28
C LEU A 874 37.39 87.91 72.86
N ASP A 875 37.13 88.74 71.84
CA ASP A 875 37.16 88.36 70.42
C ASP A 875 38.55 87.87 69.97
N GLY A 876 39.62 88.27 70.66
CA GLY A 876 40.98 87.79 70.43
C GLY A 876 41.22 86.31 70.74
N SER A 877 40.22 85.60 71.31
CA SER A 877 40.38 84.20 71.74
C SER A 877 39.80 83.19 70.75
N SER A 878 40.69 82.46 70.07
CA SER A 878 40.33 81.32 69.19
C SER A 878 39.82 80.05 69.91
N LEU A 879 39.37 80.18 71.17
CA LEU A 879 39.07 79.07 72.08
C LEU A 879 37.59 78.97 72.49
N GLY A 880 36.75 79.94 72.15
CA GLY A 880 35.29 79.87 72.33
C GLY A 880 34.63 81.25 72.38
N PRO A 881 33.38 81.39 71.93
CA PRO A 881 32.66 82.66 71.97
C PRO A 881 32.31 83.05 73.41
N TRP A 882 32.59 84.31 73.78
CA TRP A 882 32.17 84.91 75.04
C TRP A 882 30.83 85.61 74.90
N TYR A 883 29.88 85.32 75.79
CA TYR A 883 28.66 86.12 75.92
C TYR A 883 28.94 87.37 76.75
N THR A 884 29.03 88.53 76.11
CA THR A 884 29.31 89.82 76.75
C THR A 884 28.02 90.60 77.05
N THR A 885 28.00 91.36 78.14
CA THR A 885 26.95 92.36 78.44
C THR A 885 27.53 93.52 79.22
N ILE A 886 28.06 94.52 78.49
CA ILE A 886 28.82 95.66 79.04
C ILE A 886 28.34 96.96 78.39
N THR A 887 28.26 98.07 79.14
CA THR A 887 27.64 99.34 78.69
C THR A 887 28.55 100.57 78.86
N ALA A 888 28.37 101.59 77.99
CA ALA A 888 29.06 102.89 78.01
C ALA A 888 28.30 104.00 77.21
N PRO A 889 28.49 105.31 77.47
CA PRO A 889 27.67 106.41 76.91
C PRO A 889 28.01 106.90 75.45
N PRO A 890 27.05 107.47 74.66
CA PRO A 890 27.15 107.64 73.18
C PRO A 890 27.40 109.07 72.58
N VAL A 891 27.68 109.16 71.26
CA VAL A 891 28.02 110.38 70.44
C VAL A 891 27.48 110.30 68.95
N PRO A 892 27.25 111.40 68.17
CA PRO A 892 26.54 111.40 66.84
C PRO A 892 27.37 111.36 65.50
N VAL A 893 26.69 111.27 64.31
CA VAL A 893 27.17 110.66 63.00
C VAL A 893 26.75 111.41 61.67
N VAL A 894 27.39 111.15 60.49
CA VAL A 894 27.00 111.50 59.06
C VAL A 894 27.55 110.45 58.00
N GLU A 895 27.04 110.38 56.74
CA GLU A 895 27.13 109.27 55.69
C GLU A 895 27.80 109.62 54.30
N VAL A 896 27.88 108.65 53.32
CA VAL A 896 27.79 108.73 51.80
C VAL A 896 28.13 107.36 51.06
N GLU A 897 27.83 107.17 49.74
CA GLU A 897 27.55 105.88 49.00
C GLU A 897 28.34 105.54 47.64
N GLU A 898 28.11 104.33 47.06
CA GLU A 898 28.03 103.89 45.59
C GLU A 898 29.29 103.74 44.62
N PRO A 899 29.23 103.18 43.35
CA PRO A 899 28.65 101.89 42.80
C PRO A 899 29.28 101.22 41.48
N ALA A 900 28.69 100.08 41.00
CA ALA A 900 28.26 99.68 39.60
C ALA A 900 29.15 99.18 38.36
N GLU A 901 28.40 98.72 37.30
CA GLU A 901 28.66 98.41 35.85
C GLU A 901 29.05 96.95 35.35
N GLU A 902 28.70 96.50 34.10
CA GLU A 902 27.50 95.65 33.82
C GLU A 902 27.56 94.50 32.70
N PRO A 903 27.24 94.62 31.36
CA PRO A 903 26.32 93.63 30.68
C PRO A 903 26.55 93.09 29.21
N VAL A 904 25.89 91.94 28.85
CA VAL A 904 25.20 91.55 27.54
C VAL A 904 26.06 91.32 26.25
N ALA A 905 25.75 90.55 25.16
CA ALA A 905 24.57 89.84 24.52
C ALA A 905 25.01 88.48 23.86
N GLU A 906 24.23 87.55 23.22
CA GLU A 906 22.84 87.40 22.67
C GLU A 906 22.52 88.05 21.28
N PRO A 907 21.50 87.59 20.48
CA PRO A 907 20.69 86.34 20.39
C PRO A 907 20.97 85.57 19.05
N ILE A 908 20.13 84.88 18.21
CA ILE A 908 18.68 84.52 17.93
C ILE A 908 18.70 83.20 17.04
N GLU A 909 17.72 82.55 16.34
CA GLU A 909 16.30 82.66 15.83
C GLU A 909 15.65 81.22 15.76
N ASN A 910 14.39 80.94 15.32
CA ASN A 910 13.10 81.19 15.99
C ASN A 910 11.88 80.29 15.53
N GLU A 911 10.78 80.25 16.32
CA GLU A 911 9.37 79.76 16.06
C GLU A 911 9.09 78.22 15.90
N GLU A 912 7.91 77.64 16.22
CA GLU A 912 6.86 77.67 17.30
C GLU A 912 5.65 76.77 16.85
N PRO A 913 4.58 76.42 17.63
CA PRO A 913 4.28 76.56 19.08
C PRO A 913 3.77 75.23 19.76
N ALA A 914 3.04 75.32 20.90
CA ALA A 914 2.54 74.25 21.80
C ALA A 914 1.19 73.57 21.34
N THR A 915 0.48 72.66 22.06
CA THR A 915 0.27 72.48 23.53
C THR A 915 -0.37 71.10 23.94
N GLU A 916 -0.10 70.67 25.19
CA GLU A 916 -1.02 70.07 26.21
C GLU A 916 -1.54 68.59 26.19
N GLU A 917 -1.39 67.95 27.38
CA GLU A 917 -2.08 66.79 28.04
C GLU A 917 -2.76 65.61 27.30
N ALA A 918 -2.36 64.36 27.62
CA ALA A 918 -3.13 63.40 28.47
C ALA A 918 -2.48 61.98 28.55
N ALA A 919 -2.81 61.21 29.60
CA ALA A 919 -2.36 59.82 29.89
C ALA A 919 -3.54 58.79 29.70
N PRO A 920 -3.47 57.45 29.99
CA PRO A 920 -2.64 56.74 30.98
C PRO A 920 -2.01 55.38 30.55
N GLU A 921 -1.49 54.63 31.54
CA GLU A 921 -0.70 53.38 31.47
C GLU A 921 -1.54 52.10 31.75
N VAL A 922 -0.89 51.05 32.31
CA VAL A 922 -1.41 49.76 32.88
C VAL A 922 -1.51 48.62 31.85
N SER A 923 -0.75 47.50 31.86
CA SER A 923 -0.22 46.56 32.91
C SER A 923 -1.30 45.58 33.46
N GLN A 924 -1.03 44.37 33.97
CA GLN A 924 0.19 43.69 34.48
C GLN A 924 0.27 42.19 34.08
N ASP A 925 1.38 41.57 34.45
CA ASP A 925 1.62 40.12 34.64
C ASP A 925 0.71 39.48 35.73
N THR A 926 0.42 38.17 35.64
CA THR A 926 0.38 37.23 36.80
C THR A 926 0.17 35.76 36.39
N SER A 927 0.73 34.85 37.21
CA SER A 927 0.58 33.39 37.15
C SER A 927 -0.58 32.87 38.02
N LEU A 928 -0.92 31.56 37.92
CA LEU A 928 -0.86 30.58 39.03
C LEU A 928 -1.49 29.20 38.72
N GLU A 929 -0.74 28.15 39.11
CA GLU A 929 -1.10 26.87 39.78
C GLU A 929 -2.28 25.93 39.38
N GLU A 930 -1.88 24.65 39.27
CA GLU A 930 -2.48 23.40 39.82
C GLU A 930 -3.78 22.72 39.29
N SER A 931 -3.65 21.38 39.26
CA SER A 931 -4.66 20.34 39.58
C SER A 931 -5.69 19.85 38.52
N ASP A 932 -5.39 18.66 37.99
CA ASP A 932 -6.17 17.41 38.14
C ASP A 932 -7.67 17.27 37.74
N VAL A 933 -7.93 16.12 37.11
CA VAL A 933 -9.07 15.20 37.36
C VAL A 933 -10.45 15.47 36.71
N VAL A 934 -10.67 14.72 35.60
CA VAL A 934 -11.82 13.79 35.37
C VAL A 934 -13.14 14.31 34.76
N GLU A 935 -13.43 13.71 33.58
CA GLU A 935 -14.71 13.25 33.00
C GLU A 935 -15.88 14.18 32.59
N THR A 936 -16.42 13.79 31.43
CA THR A 936 -17.85 13.68 31.05
C THR A 936 -18.64 14.86 30.43
N THR A 937 -19.00 14.61 29.16
CA THR A 937 -20.37 14.65 28.57
C THR A 937 -20.99 15.93 27.98
N ASP A 938 -21.64 15.67 26.84
CA ASP A 938 -22.89 16.24 26.30
C ASP A 938 -22.89 17.59 25.57
N GLU A 939 -22.94 17.46 24.24
CA GLU A 939 -23.82 18.18 23.29
C GLU A 939 -25.23 18.49 23.87
N PRO A 940 -25.95 19.58 23.47
CA PRO A 940 -26.64 19.55 22.17
C PRO A 940 -26.88 20.90 21.44
N GLU A 941 -27.59 20.78 20.31
CA GLU A 941 -27.91 21.77 19.28
C GLU A 941 -28.99 22.82 19.64
N ALA A 942 -29.06 23.91 18.86
CA ALA A 942 -30.26 24.63 18.32
C ALA A 942 -29.89 26.09 17.96
N GLU A 943 -29.77 26.48 16.68
CA GLU A 943 -30.83 26.87 15.73
C GLU A 943 -31.62 28.17 16.04
N ASN A 944 -31.56 29.16 15.12
CA ASN A 944 -32.64 29.99 14.52
C ASN A 944 -31.98 31.10 13.62
N VAL A 945 -32.30 31.45 12.35
CA VAL A 945 -33.56 31.54 11.52
C VAL A 945 -34.28 32.91 11.72
N VAL A 946 -34.65 33.78 10.74
CA VAL A 946 -34.45 33.92 9.24
C VAL A 946 -34.88 35.35 8.74
N VAL A 947 -34.97 35.61 7.40
CA VAL A 947 -35.51 36.80 6.63
C VAL A 947 -34.44 37.82 6.15
N GLY A 948 -34.41 38.47 4.96
CA GLY A 948 -35.20 38.61 3.68
C GLY A 948 -34.65 39.84 2.87
N GLU A 949 -34.99 40.29 1.64
CA GLU A 949 -35.92 39.97 0.50
C GLU A 949 -35.32 40.53 -0.86
N ASP A 950 -36.06 40.57 -1.99
CA ASP A 950 -35.63 40.75 -3.43
C ASP A 950 -35.37 42.24 -3.95
N GLU A 951 -35.19 42.67 -5.24
CA GLU A 951 -35.54 42.17 -6.61
C GLU A 951 -34.74 42.86 -7.81
N VAL A 952 -34.13 42.07 -8.74
CA VAL A 952 -34.30 42.01 -10.25
C VAL A 952 -34.01 43.18 -11.30
N SER A 953 -33.33 42.82 -12.44
CA SER A 953 -33.51 43.24 -13.89
C SER A 953 -32.63 44.27 -14.72
N SER A 954 -32.22 43.82 -15.95
CA SER A 954 -32.24 44.43 -17.34
C SER A 954 -31.14 45.32 -18.03
N GLU A 955 -31.00 45.11 -19.37
CA GLU A 955 -30.18 45.79 -20.43
C GLU A 955 -30.85 47.01 -21.15
N PRO A 956 -30.14 47.74 -22.06
CA PRO A 956 -30.44 47.72 -23.53
C PRO A 956 -29.25 48.00 -24.53
N ALA A 957 -29.52 48.11 -25.86
CA ALA A 957 -28.57 47.83 -26.99
C ALA A 957 -28.20 48.98 -28.04
N GLU A 958 -27.86 48.60 -29.30
CA GLU A 958 -27.04 49.22 -30.41
C GLU A 958 -27.41 50.61 -31.03
N PRO A 959 -26.60 51.16 -32.01
CA PRO A 959 -26.98 51.09 -33.45
C PRO A 959 -25.91 51.24 -34.63
N VAL A 960 -25.92 50.33 -35.63
CA VAL A 960 -26.22 50.49 -37.11
C VAL A 960 -25.37 51.35 -38.15
N VAL A 961 -24.95 50.69 -39.27
CA VAL A 961 -24.66 51.18 -40.70
C VAL A 961 -23.32 51.94 -41.02
N GLU A 962 -22.70 52.02 -42.23
CA GLU A 962 -23.08 51.93 -43.69
C GLU A 962 -22.10 51.10 -44.63
N GLU A 963 -21.72 51.58 -45.84
CA GLU A 963 -21.14 50.85 -47.03
C GLU A 963 -20.16 51.75 -47.90
N PRO A 964 -19.67 51.49 -49.17
CA PRO A 964 -20.01 50.48 -50.23
C PRO A 964 -18.90 49.84 -51.15
N ALA A 965 -19.30 48.79 -51.91
CA ALA A 965 -18.87 48.37 -53.28
C ALA A 965 -17.44 47.75 -53.56
N ASP A 966 -17.19 46.89 -54.57
CA ASP A 966 -18.04 46.38 -55.69
C ASP A 966 -17.69 44.95 -56.22
N GLN A 967 -18.64 44.37 -56.98
CA GLN A 967 -18.76 43.18 -57.88
C GLN A 967 -17.50 42.50 -58.50
N THR A 968 -17.51 41.24 -59.00
CA THR A 968 -18.56 40.19 -59.29
C THR A 968 -17.94 38.76 -59.06
N ASP A 969 -18.42 37.55 -59.46
CA ASP A 969 -19.48 37.04 -60.37
C ASP A 969 -19.99 35.61 -59.99
N THR A 970 -20.78 34.94 -60.86
CA THR A 970 -21.52 33.65 -60.63
C THR A 970 -21.58 32.73 -61.89
N PRO A 971 -22.50 31.72 -62.04
CA PRO A 971 -22.60 30.39 -61.41
C PRO A 971 -22.66 29.23 -62.46
N GLU A 972 -23.22 28.04 -62.09
CA GLU A 972 -23.79 26.90 -62.91
C GLU A 972 -23.22 25.49 -62.57
N THR A 973 -23.92 24.34 -62.66
CA THR A 973 -25.36 23.93 -62.52
C THR A 973 -25.42 22.42 -62.12
N ALA A 974 -26.56 21.73 -62.19
CA ALA A 974 -26.81 20.41 -61.58
C ALA A 974 -27.08 19.24 -62.59
N GLU A 975 -27.30 18.04 -62.01
CA GLU A 975 -28.08 16.87 -62.49
C GLU A 975 -27.48 15.75 -63.40
N GLU A 976 -27.67 14.52 -62.88
CA GLU A 976 -28.06 13.23 -63.50
C GLU A 976 -27.15 12.29 -64.36
N ALA A 977 -27.32 10.99 -64.03
CA ALA A 977 -27.43 9.79 -64.89
C ALA A 977 -26.19 8.98 -65.38
N THR A 978 -25.94 7.88 -64.64
CA THR A 978 -25.76 6.47 -65.10
C THR A 978 -24.94 6.11 -66.37
N GLU A 979 -23.94 5.24 -66.18
CA GLU A 979 -23.95 3.85 -66.72
C GLU A 979 -23.02 2.94 -65.87
N ALA A 980 -22.94 1.64 -66.15
CA ALA A 980 -22.34 0.63 -65.26
C ALA A 980 -21.27 -0.24 -65.94
N ASP A 981 -20.37 -0.83 -65.14
CA ASP A 981 -19.99 -2.26 -65.31
C ASP A 981 -19.38 -2.88 -64.03
N GLN A 982 -19.34 -4.21 -63.98
CA GLN A 982 -18.67 -5.07 -62.96
C GLN A 982 -17.60 -5.94 -63.71
N PRO A 983 -17.05 -7.10 -63.25
CA PRO A 983 -17.11 -7.86 -61.98
C PRO A 983 -15.69 -7.93 -61.31
N SER A 984 -15.34 -8.50 -60.14
CA SER A 984 -15.54 -9.80 -59.44
C SER A 984 -15.12 -11.08 -60.20
N GLU A 985 -14.17 -11.85 -59.66
CA GLU A 985 -14.25 -13.33 -59.40
C GLU A 985 -12.88 -14.03 -59.18
N THR A 986 -12.83 -14.81 -58.08
CA THR A 986 -12.32 -16.21 -57.83
C THR A 986 -11.02 -16.83 -58.42
N GLU A 987 -10.56 -17.88 -57.70
CA GLU A 987 -9.55 -18.95 -57.94
C GLU A 987 -9.66 -19.68 -59.34
N PRO A 988 -8.74 -20.59 -59.84
CA PRO A 988 -8.03 -21.66 -59.07
C PRO A 988 -6.72 -22.38 -59.62
N ALA A 989 -6.20 -23.32 -58.81
CA ALA A 989 -5.69 -24.70 -59.07
C ALA A 989 -4.60 -25.13 -60.13
N ILE A 990 -3.57 -25.85 -59.60
CA ILE A 990 -2.96 -27.16 -60.04
C ILE A 990 -2.27 -27.35 -61.43
N ALA A 991 -1.00 -27.81 -61.45
CA ALA A 991 -0.44 -28.94 -62.26
C ALA A 991 1.11 -29.13 -62.16
N ASP A 992 1.62 -30.36 -62.41
CA ASP A 992 3.02 -30.82 -62.25
C ASP A 992 3.94 -30.74 -63.51
N ALA A 993 5.29 -30.87 -63.34
CA ALA A 993 6.13 -31.93 -63.98
C ALA A 993 7.69 -31.74 -63.91
N ASP A 994 8.37 -32.75 -63.35
CA ASP A 994 9.65 -33.41 -63.75
C ASP A 994 10.96 -32.68 -64.21
N ALA A 995 12.01 -32.84 -63.37
CA ALA A 995 13.22 -33.68 -63.59
C ALA A 995 14.58 -33.16 -64.19
N GLU A 996 15.64 -33.50 -63.42
CA GLU A 996 17.02 -33.98 -63.78
C GLU A 996 18.13 -33.09 -64.42
N LYS A 997 19.20 -32.88 -63.61
CA LYS A 997 20.62 -33.36 -63.78
C LYS A 997 21.81 -32.41 -64.10
N ASP A 998 22.89 -32.66 -63.33
CA ASP A 998 24.34 -32.68 -63.62
C ASP A 998 25.01 -31.52 -64.41
N ALA A 999 25.99 -30.78 -63.88
CA ALA A 999 27.39 -31.13 -63.50
C ALA A 999 28.38 -31.17 -64.71
N THR A 1000 29.71 -30.93 -64.62
CA THR A 1000 30.67 -30.90 -63.49
C THR A 1000 31.97 -30.14 -63.84
N SER A 1001 32.71 -29.65 -62.83
CA SER A 1001 34.20 -29.63 -62.69
C SER A 1001 35.10 -28.83 -63.70
N GLU A 1002 36.44 -28.71 -63.57
CA GLU A 1002 37.46 -29.43 -62.75
C GLU A 1002 38.84 -28.70 -62.58
N THR A 1003 39.81 -29.38 -61.94
CA THR A 1003 41.26 -29.10 -61.70
C THR A 1003 41.58 -28.04 -60.63
N GLU A 1004 42.68 -28.03 -59.86
CA GLU A 1004 43.85 -28.90 -59.51
C GLU A 1004 44.53 -28.22 -58.26
N SER A 1005 45.48 -28.68 -57.44
CA SER A 1005 46.29 -29.90 -57.09
C SER A 1005 47.12 -29.50 -55.81
N GLU A 1006 47.91 -30.23 -55.01
CA GLU A 1006 48.27 -31.62 -54.61
C GLU A 1006 49.32 -31.47 -53.43
N PRO A 1007 49.88 -32.51 -52.73
CA PRO A 1007 49.34 -33.77 -52.18
C PRO A 1007 49.94 -34.19 -50.79
N ALA A 1008 49.62 -35.43 -50.33
CA ALA A 1008 50.49 -36.41 -49.61
C ALA A 1008 50.80 -36.30 -48.07
N THR A 1009 50.84 -37.36 -47.21
CA THR A 1009 50.25 -38.74 -47.17
C THR A 1009 50.36 -39.39 -45.75
N GLU A 1010 49.53 -40.42 -45.45
CA GLU A 1010 49.82 -41.70 -44.72
C GLU A 1010 49.78 -41.91 -43.16
N MET A 1011 48.71 -42.61 -42.70
CA MET A 1011 48.64 -43.87 -41.89
C MET A 1011 49.06 -44.04 -40.39
N ASN A 1012 48.05 -44.48 -39.59
CA ASN A 1012 47.99 -45.61 -38.61
C ASN A 1012 48.51 -45.60 -37.13
N ALA A 1013 47.63 -46.16 -36.26
CA ALA A 1013 47.85 -47.13 -35.14
C ALA A 1013 47.98 -46.69 -33.64
N GLU A 1014 46.92 -47.00 -32.88
CA GLU A 1014 46.80 -47.70 -31.56
C GLU A 1014 47.78 -47.51 -30.37
N GLN A 1015 47.16 -47.15 -29.23
CA GLN A 1015 47.26 -47.69 -27.84
C GLN A 1015 48.52 -47.55 -26.91
N ASP A 1016 48.25 -46.88 -25.78
CA ASP A 1016 48.44 -47.29 -24.36
C ASP A 1016 49.77 -47.27 -23.56
N GLU A 1017 49.55 -47.12 -22.23
CA GLU A 1017 50.37 -47.35 -21.03
C GLU A 1017 51.56 -46.45 -20.60
N LYS A 1018 51.28 -45.62 -19.58
CA LYS A 1018 51.89 -45.58 -18.22
C LYS A 1018 53.37 -45.16 -17.96
N ALA A 1019 53.43 -44.08 -17.17
CA ALA A 1019 53.97 -44.02 -15.80
C ALA A 1019 55.47 -43.77 -15.48
N ALA A 1020 55.64 -42.86 -14.51
CA ALA A 1020 56.59 -42.87 -13.38
C ALA A 1020 58.10 -42.62 -13.59
N GLU A 1021 58.50 -41.40 -13.17
CA GLU A 1021 59.38 -41.16 -12.00
C GLU A 1021 60.92 -41.16 -12.13
N GLU A 1022 61.51 -40.35 -11.23
CA GLU A 1022 62.89 -40.29 -10.70
C GLU A 1022 64.07 -39.59 -11.44
N ALA A 1023 64.71 -38.70 -10.65
CA ALA A 1023 66.15 -38.39 -10.54
C ALA A 1023 66.91 -37.57 -11.63
N ALA A 1024 67.45 -36.43 -11.18
CA ALA A 1024 68.60 -35.69 -11.76
C ALA A 1024 69.95 -36.30 -11.24
N PRO A 1025 71.20 -35.79 -11.51
CA PRO A 1025 71.61 -34.38 -11.28
C PRO A 1025 72.79 -33.78 -12.13
N ALA A 1026 73.09 -32.49 -11.86
CA ALA A 1026 74.40 -31.80 -11.94
C ALA A 1026 75.00 -31.44 -13.36
N ASP A 1027 75.85 -30.41 -13.55
CA ASP A 1027 76.50 -29.45 -12.63
C ASP A 1027 77.03 -28.17 -13.36
N VAL A 1028 77.71 -27.25 -12.62
CA VAL A 1028 78.54 -26.08 -13.03
C VAL A 1028 77.74 -24.81 -13.43
N SER A 1029 77.60 -23.76 -12.60
CA SER A 1029 78.57 -22.74 -12.10
C SER A 1029 79.16 -21.81 -13.20
N ASP A 1030 79.39 -20.51 -13.03
CA ASP A 1030 79.43 -19.56 -11.89
C ASP A 1030 78.72 -18.22 -12.32
N THR A 1031 78.48 -17.17 -11.52
CA THR A 1031 79.14 -16.66 -10.28
C THR A 1031 78.18 -15.77 -9.43
N VAL A 1032 78.70 -15.23 -8.31
CA VAL A 1032 78.11 -14.29 -7.32
C VAL A 1032 77.72 -12.89 -7.86
N ASP A 1033 76.75 -12.15 -7.28
CA ASP A 1033 76.93 -11.39 -6.01
C ASP A 1033 75.63 -11.04 -5.22
N ALA A 1034 75.80 -10.82 -3.91
CA ALA A 1034 74.86 -10.25 -2.91
C ALA A 1034 73.43 -10.84 -2.78
N GLU A 1035 73.27 -11.75 -1.81
CA GLU A 1035 72.00 -12.29 -1.31
C GLU A 1035 71.37 -11.39 -0.22
N VAL A 1036 70.06 -11.15 -0.30
CA VAL A 1036 69.22 -10.75 0.85
C VAL A 1036 68.12 -11.80 0.96
N ALA A 1037 68.10 -12.54 2.07
CA ALA A 1037 67.09 -13.56 2.30
C ALA A 1037 65.74 -12.92 2.57
N VAL A 1038 64.73 -13.34 1.79
CA VAL A 1038 63.32 -13.20 2.16
C VAL A 1038 62.93 -14.52 2.79
N GLU A 1039 62.58 -14.51 4.08
CA GLU A 1039 61.96 -15.68 4.71
C GLU A 1039 60.56 -15.91 4.11
N PRO A 1040 60.08 -17.16 4.00
CA PRO A 1040 58.74 -17.41 3.48
C PRO A 1040 57.70 -16.68 4.33
N ALA A 1041 56.68 -16.10 3.68
CA ALA A 1041 55.52 -15.55 4.35
C ALA A 1041 54.80 -16.65 5.16
N PRO A 1042 54.11 -16.31 6.26
CA PRO A 1042 53.32 -17.27 7.02
C PRO A 1042 52.17 -17.83 6.18
N ASP A 1043 51.68 -19.01 6.57
CA ASP A 1043 50.59 -19.72 5.92
C ASP A 1043 49.24 -19.01 6.18
N PHE A 1044 48.94 -17.94 5.43
CA PHE A 1044 47.65 -17.24 5.49
C PHE A 1044 46.57 -18.12 4.87
N GLU A 1045 45.73 -18.76 5.71
CA GLU A 1045 44.70 -19.70 5.29
C GLU A 1045 43.31 -19.28 5.80
N LEU A 1046 42.27 -19.45 4.97
CA LEU A 1046 40.87 -19.25 5.38
C LEU A 1046 40.01 -20.42 4.90
N THR A 1047 39.10 -20.90 5.74
CA THR A 1047 38.04 -21.86 5.39
C THR A 1047 36.65 -21.26 5.61
N ILE A 1048 35.72 -21.62 4.73
CA ILE A 1048 34.30 -21.23 4.76
C ILE A 1048 33.48 -22.51 4.52
N GLU A 1049 32.59 -22.88 5.44
CA GLU A 1049 31.81 -24.13 5.37
C GLU A 1049 30.30 -23.86 5.57
N LYS A 1050 29.50 -24.27 4.60
CA LYS A 1050 28.03 -24.26 4.62
C LYS A 1050 27.54 -25.68 4.91
N SER A 1051 26.94 -25.86 6.09
CA SER A 1051 26.25 -27.10 6.47
C SER A 1051 24.80 -27.12 5.98
N ALA A 1052 24.18 -28.29 5.91
CA ALA A 1052 22.74 -28.43 5.71
C ALA A 1052 21.93 -27.99 6.95
N ASP A 1053 22.42 -28.36 8.14
CA ASP A 1053 21.72 -28.16 9.43
C ASP A 1053 22.09 -26.86 10.17
N SER A 1054 23.02 -26.04 9.63
CA SER A 1054 23.44 -24.78 10.25
C SER A 1054 23.94 -23.74 9.24
N GLY A 1055 23.93 -22.47 9.66
CA GLY A 1055 24.54 -21.36 8.92
C GLY A 1055 26.04 -21.51 8.65
N ILE A 1056 26.59 -20.57 7.91
CA ILE A 1056 27.98 -20.59 7.43
C ILE A 1056 28.94 -20.50 8.63
N THR A 1057 29.97 -21.33 8.63
CA THR A 1057 31.10 -21.26 9.56
C THR A 1057 32.33 -20.79 8.81
N ILE A 1058 33.05 -19.79 9.35
CA ILE A 1058 34.28 -19.24 8.78
C ILE A 1058 35.40 -19.38 9.83
N SER A 1059 36.57 -19.86 9.42
CA SER A 1059 37.71 -20.08 10.33
C SER A 1059 39.05 -19.89 9.64
N GLY A 1060 40.06 -19.41 10.36
CA GLY A 1060 41.38 -19.07 9.79
C GLY A 1060 41.75 -17.59 9.94
N ASP A 1061 42.51 -17.05 8.99
CA ASP A 1061 43.11 -15.72 9.08
C ASP A 1061 42.33 -14.66 8.27
N VAL A 1062 42.28 -13.45 8.83
CA VAL A 1062 41.76 -12.23 8.19
C VAL A 1062 42.79 -11.09 8.31
N PRO A 1063 42.86 -10.15 7.35
CA PRO A 1063 43.89 -9.09 7.38
C PRO A 1063 43.71 -8.10 8.53
N ASP A 1064 42.46 -7.83 8.94
CA ASP A 1064 42.11 -6.82 9.92
C ASP A 1064 40.70 -7.04 10.51
N ALA A 1065 40.37 -6.24 11.53
CA ALA A 1065 39.07 -6.27 12.21
C ALA A 1065 37.88 -5.78 11.36
N ALA A 1066 38.09 -5.04 10.26
CA ALA A 1066 37.01 -4.64 9.36
C ALA A 1066 36.64 -5.80 8.43
N ALA A 1067 37.63 -6.47 7.83
CA ALA A 1067 37.44 -7.69 7.06
C ALA A 1067 36.75 -8.80 7.90
N ARG A 1068 37.12 -8.91 9.19
CA ARG A 1068 36.40 -9.76 10.16
C ARG A 1068 34.91 -9.44 10.21
N TYR A 1069 34.57 -8.17 10.48
CA TYR A 1069 33.20 -7.71 10.69
C TYR A 1069 32.33 -7.79 9.43
N THR A 1070 32.89 -7.44 8.27
CA THR A 1070 32.20 -7.54 6.98
C THR A 1070 31.92 -8.99 6.60
N LEU A 1071 32.83 -9.93 6.90
CA LEU A 1071 32.56 -11.37 6.74
C LEU A 1071 31.45 -11.85 7.70
N GLU A 1072 31.48 -11.42 8.96
CA GLU A 1072 30.44 -11.74 9.97
C GLU A 1072 29.04 -11.28 9.52
N LEU A 1073 28.92 -10.05 8.99
CA LEU A 1073 27.67 -9.54 8.41
C LEU A 1073 27.23 -10.34 7.17
N SER A 1074 28.16 -10.66 6.25
CA SER A 1074 27.86 -11.34 4.99
C SER A 1074 27.39 -12.80 5.17
N ALA A 1075 27.81 -13.46 6.25
CA ALA A 1075 27.51 -14.85 6.53
C ALA A 1075 26.12 -15.05 7.19
N GLY A 1076 25.52 -13.97 7.69
CA GLY A 1076 24.20 -13.96 8.32
C GLY A 1076 24.21 -14.24 9.84
N ALA A 1077 23.10 -13.92 10.51
CA ALA A 1077 23.04 -13.88 11.98
C ALA A 1077 23.24 -15.22 12.71
N ASP A 1078 23.08 -16.36 12.01
CA ASP A 1078 23.33 -17.72 12.54
C ASP A 1078 24.74 -18.25 12.20
N ALA A 1079 25.62 -17.40 11.63
CA ALA A 1079 26.98 -17.77 11.27
C ALA A 1079 27.90 -17.95 12.49
N LYS A 1080 29.05 -18.60 12.28
CA LYS A 1080 30.08 -18.80 13.30
C LYS A 1080 31.43 -18.35 12.77
N LEU A 1081 32.04 -17.38 13.45
CA LEU A 1081 33.34 -16.82 13.09
C LEU A 1081 34.41 -17.23 14.12
N ASP A 1082 35.35 -18.08 13.73
CA ASP A 1082 36.53 -18.47 14.53
C ASP A 1082 37.81 -18.07 13.78
N VAL A 1083 37.98 -16.76 13.59
CA VAL A 1083 39.08 -16.15 12.81
C VAL A 1083 40.02 -15.31 13.67
N ALA A 1084 41.27 -15.18 13.22
CA ALA A 1084 42.34 -14.38 13.82
C ALA A 1084 42.87 -13.32 12.84
N GLU A 1085 43.44 -12.23 13.37
CA GLU A 1085 44.05 -11.16 12.57
C GLU A 1085 45.52 -11.49 12.25
N ALA A 1086 45.89 -11.50 10.97
CA ALA A 1086 47.24 -11.82 10.49
C ALA A 1086 47.63 -11.08 9.20
N ASP A 1087 48.89 -10.67 9.11
CA ASP A 1087 49.49 -10.12 7.89
C ASP A 1087 49.67 -11.22 6.82
N GLY A 1088 49.36 -10.91 5.55
CA GLY A 1088 49.68 -11.79 4.41
C GLY A 1088 48.53 -12.07 3.42
N ALA A 1089 47.35 -11.48 3.62
CA ALA A 1089 46.19 -11.69 2.75
C ALA A 1089 46.49 -11.40 1.26
N PRO A 1090 46.01 -12.24 0.31
CA PRO A 1090 46.20 -12.02 -1.12
C PRO A 1090 45.40 -10.82 -1.66
N GLU A 1091 45.78 -10.31 -2.83
CA GLU A 1091 45.01 -9.28 -3.53
C GLU A 1091 43.54 -9.73 -3.73
N ARG A 1092 42.61 -8.80 -3.49
CA ARG A 1092 41.15 -9.04 -3.52
C ARG A 1092 40.63 -10.07 -2.48
N PHE A 1093 41.39 -10.44 -1.45
CA PHE A 1093 40.97 -11.39 -0.40
C PHE A 1093 39.52 -11.21 0.06
N LEU A 1094 39.16 -10.02 0.56
CA LEU A 1094 37.83 -9.77 1.12
C LEU A 1094 36.75 -9.87 0.04
N ALA A 1095 36.96 -9.28 -1.14
CA ALA A 1095 36.00 -9.37 -2.25
C ALA A 1095 35.76 -10.84 -2.68
N ASN A 1096 36.82 -11.63 -2.83
CA ASN A 1096 36.69 -13.04 -3.19
C ASN A 1096 35.99 -13.84 -2.07
N ALA A 1097 36.36 -13.61 -0.80
CA ALA A 1097 35.75 -14.27 0.36
C ALA A 1097 34.25 -13.93 0.52
N LEU A 1098 33.85 -12.68 0.21
CA LEU A 1098 32.46 -12.24 0.19
C LEU A 1098 31.68 -12.88 -0.97
N THR A 1099 32.21 -12.88 -2.19
CA THR A 1099 31.60 -13.57 -3.34
C THR A 1099 31.42 -15.07 -3.08
N ILE A 1100 32.40 -15.72 -2.45
CA ILE A 1100 32.33 -17.13 -2.05
C ILE A 1100 31.30 -17.35 -0.94
N THR A 1101 31.24 -16.48 0.07
CA THR A 1101 30.24 -16.56 1.17
C THR A 1101 28.81 -16.36 0.63
N GLN A 1102 28.63 -15.42 -0.30
CA GLN A 1102 27.36 -15.15 -0.97
C GLN A 1102 26.93 -16.30 -1.90
N ALA A 1103 27.87 -16.93 -2.61
CA ALA A 1103 27.57 -18.14 -3.39
C ALA A 1103 27.16 -19.29 -2.46
N LEU A 1104 27.98 -19.58 -1.44
CA LEU A 1104 27.73 -20.69 -0.51
C LEU A 1104 26.46 -20.50 0.35
N SER A 1105 25.94 -19.28 0.52
CA SER A 1105 24.64 -19.08 1.18
C SER A 1105 23.45 -19.57 0.34
N GLN A 1106 23.60 -19.67 -0.99
CA GLN A 1106 22.61 -20.24 -1.91
C GLN A 1106 22.82 -21.74 -2.19
N ALA A 1107 23.90 -22.34 -1.66
CA ALA A 1107 24.16 -23.77 -1.76
C ALA A 1107 23.47 -24.57 -0.64
N GLU A 1108 23.10 -25.82 -0.93
CA GLU A 1108 22.51 -26.71 0.08
C GLU A 1108 23.57 -27.10 1.11
N THR A 1109 24.73 -27.55 0.63
CA THR A 1109 25.99 -27.60 1.40
C THR A 1109 27.16 -27.10 0.56
N GLY A 1110 28.29 -26.80 1.18
CA GLY A 1110 29.51 -26.51 0.44
C GLY A 1110 30.67 -26.10 1.33
N ASN A 1111 31.87 -26.09 0.75
CA ASN A 1111 33.11 -25.76 1.43
C ASN A 1111 34.01 -24.93 0.50
N ALA A 1112 34.66 -23.92 1.04
CA ALA A 1112 35.74 -23.22 0.37
C ALA A 1112 36.96 -23.13 1.27
N ALA A 1113 38.14 -23.16 0.65
CA ALA A 1113 39.41 -22.98 1.33
C ALA A 1113 40.38 -22.17 0.46
N LEU A 1114 40.97 -21.14 1.07
CA LEU A 1114 42.14 -20.42 0.58
C LEU A 1114 43.38 -21.08 1.21
N ILE A 1115 44.21 -21.71 0.39
CA ILE A 1115 45.44 -22.37 0.83
C ILE A 1115 46.57 -22.00 -0.15
N GLY A 1116 47.68 -21.46 0.38
CA GLY A 1116 48.83 -21.06 -0.43
C GLY A 1116 48.55 -20.00 -1.51
N GLY A 1117 47.49 -19.20 -1.33
CA GLY A 1117 47.06 -18.17 -2.29
C GLY A 1117 46.11 -18.65 -3.40
N GLU A 1118 45.76 -19.94 -3.46
CA GLU A 1118 44.77 -20.48 -4.41
C GLU A 1118 43.44 -20.73 -3.68
N TRP A 1119 42.32 -20.32 -4.29
CA TRP A 1119 40.99 -20.62 -3.76
C TRP A 1119 40.48 -21.96 -4.31
N THR A 1120 39.88 -22.75 -3.44
CA THR A 1120 39.10 -23.94 -3.81
C THR A 1120 37.66 -23.76 -3.30
N VAL A 1121 36.67 -24.13 -4.11
CA VAL A 1121 35.24 -23.99 -3.79
C VAL A 1121 34.49 -25.24 -4.26
N GLY A 1122 33.92 -25.99 -3.32
CA GLY A 1122 32.97 -27.08 -3.54
C GLY A 1122 31.57 -26.68 -3.09
N ALA A 1123 30.54 -26.99 -3.88
CA ALA A 1123 29.15 -26.73 -3.51
C ALA A 1123 28.21 -27.83 -4.04
N ASP A 1124 27.25 -28.23 -3.20
CA ASP A 1124 26.16 -29.13 -3.57
C ASP A 1124 24.89 -28.28 -3.74
N VAL A 1125 24.22 -28.37 -4.90
CA VAL A 1125 23.03 -27.57 -5.24
C VAL A 1125 21.88 -28.43 -5.76
N SER A 1126 20.66 -28.07 -5.40
CA SER A 1126 19.47 -28.91 -5.57
C SER A 1126 18.73 -28.74 -6.90
N SER A 1127 19.09 -27.77 -7.75
CA SER A 1127 18.44 -27.53 -9.05
C SER A 1127 19.43 -27.09 -10.14
N PHE A 1128 18.98 -27.12 -11.41
CA PHE A 1128 19.76 -26.62 -12.54
C PHE A 1128 19.92 -25.09 -12.49
N ASP A 1129 18.87 -24.35 -12.15
CA ASP A 1129 18.93 -22.89 -12.04
C ASP A 1129 19.89 -22.45 -10.93
N ALA A 1130 19.90 -23.15 -9.79
CA ALA A 1130 20.84 -22.91 -8.71
C ALA A 1130 22.29 -23.23 -9.14
N ARG A 1131 22.52 -24.31 -9.90
CA ARG A 1131 23.84 -24.60 -10.50
C ARG A 1131 24.31 -23.46 -11.39
N ASP A 1132 23.45 -22.95 -12.27
CA ASP A 1132 23.86 -21.98 -13.28
C ASP A 1132 24.01 -20.56 -12.71
N GLN A 1133 23.18 -20.18 -11.72
CA GLN A 1133 23.37 -18.96 -10.94
C GLN A 1133 24.66 -19.01 -10.11
N LEU A 1134 24.91 -20.13 -9.40
CA LEU A 1134 26.13 -20.30 -8.60
C LEU A 1134 27.38 -20.35 -9.49
N ALA A 1135 27.31 -20.98 -10.66
CA ALA A 1135 28.38 -20.98 -11.66
C ALA A 1135 28.67 -19.55 -12.16
N ALA A 1136 27.65 -18.76 -12.51
CA ALA A 1136 27.83 -17.39 -12.97
C ALA A 1136 28.43 -16.46 -11.90
N ILE A 1137 28.12 -16.69 -10.62
CA ILE A 1137 28.76 -15.97 -9.50
C ILE A 1137 30.23 -16.38 -9.37
N LEU A 1138 30.52 -17.69 -9.39
CA LEU A 1138 31.86 -18.23 -9.12
C LEU A 1138 32.84 -18.11 -10.31
N ASP A 1139 32.36 -17.99 -11.56
CA ASP A 1139 33.18 -17.71 -12.76
C ASP A 1139 33.89 -16.34 -12.69
N SER A 1140 33.39 -15.43 -11.84
CA SER A 1140 34.02 -14.12 -11.58
C SER A 1140 35.30 -14.18 -10.72
N LEU A 1141 35.64 -15.33 -10.14
CA LEU A 1141 36.74 -15.48 -9.19
C LEU A 1141 38.08 -15.76 -9.89
N PRO A 1142 39.07 -14.83 -9.83
CA PRO A 1142 40.39 -15.09 -10.39
C PRO A 1142 41.13 -16.16 -9.58
N ASN A 1143 41.70 -17.14 -10.28
CA ASN A 1143 42.49 -18.25 -9.71
C ASN A 1143 41.75 -19.10 -8.65
N ALA A 1144 40.45 -19.36 -8.85
CA ALA A 1144 39.68 -20.30 -8.05
C ALA A 1144 39.47 -21.64 -8.79
N ARG A 1145 39.49 -22.76 -8.06
CA ARG A 1145 39.02 -24.07 -8.54
C ARG A 1145 37.62 -24.35 -8.00
N VAL A 1146 36.64 -24.33 -8.90
CA VAL A 1146 35.22 -24.51 -8.57
C VAL A 1146 34.78 -25.94 -8.89
N THR A 1147 33.95 -26.53 -8.04
CA THR A 1147 33.29 -27.83 -8.25
C THR A 1147 31.87 -27.74 -7.74
N ILE A 1148 30.88 -27.80 -8.65
CA ILE A 1148 29.45 -27.74 -8.32
C ILE A 1148 28.86 -29.12 -8.58
N ASN A 1149 28.41 -29.79 -7.54
CA ASN A 1149 27.72 -31.07 -7.64
C ASN A 1149 26.21 -30.83 -7.72
N THR A 1150 25.54 -31.54 -8.62
CA THR A 1150 24.08 -31.63 -8.68
C THR A 1150 23.62 -33.07 -8.46
N PRO A 1151 22.38 -33.29 -7.98
CA PRO A 1151 21.71 -34.57 -8.12
C PRO A 1151 21.72 -35.04 -9.59
N PRO A 1152 21.79 -36.36 -9.86
CA PRO A 1152 21.83 -36.89 -11.22
C PRO A 1152 20.71 -36.30 -12.11
N ALA A 1153 21.06 -35.78 -13.28
CA ALA A 1153 20.18 -34.93 -14.10
C ALA A 1153 18.79 -35.52 -14.38
N HIS A 1154 18.67 -36.85 -14.52
CA HIS A 1154 17.37 -37.53 -14.68
C HIS A 1154 16.42 -37.29 -13.51
N LYS A 1155 16.92 -37.17 -12.26
CA LYS A 1155 16.09 -36.89 -11.08
C LYS A 1155 15.55 -35.47 -11.05
N LEU A 1156 16.38 -34.50 -11.44
CA LEU A 1156 15.99 -33.09 -11.54
C LEU A 1156 14.93 -32.92 -12.63
N CYS A 1157 15.16 -33.51 -13.81
CA CYS A 1157 14.14 -33.60 -14.85
C CYS A 1157 12.86 -34.30 -14.39
N ASN A 1158 12.95 -35.40 -13.64
CA ASN A 1158 11.77 -36.09 -13.12
C ASN A 1158 10.93 -35.18 -12.23
N ALA A 1159 11.56 -34.54 -11.23
CA ALA A 1159 10.88 -33.63 -10.31
C ALA A 1159 10.27 -32.41 -11.03
N ASN A 1160 11.02 -31.80 -11.95
CA ASN A 1160 10.54 -30.62 -12.70
C ASN A 1160 9.37 -30.97 -13.62
N VAL A 1161 9.40 -32.14 -14.28
CA VAL A 1161 8.31 -32.59 -15.17
C VAL A 1161 7.09 -33.09 -14.36
N GLU A 1162 7.30 -33.77 -13.22
CA GLU A 1162 6.22 -34.11 -12.28
C GLU A 1162 5.51 -32.84 -11.76
N GLN A 1163 6.28 -31.80 -11.42
CA GLN A 1163 5.71 -30.51 -10.99
C GLN A 1163 4.92 -29.84 -12.12
N LEU A 1164 5.48 -29.73 -13.34
CA LEU A 1164 4.77 -29.14 -14.49
C LEU A 1164 3.43 -29.83 -14.77
N ILE A 1165 3.34 -31.14 -14.58
CA ILE A 1165 2.12 -31.94 -14.76
C ILE A 1165 1.14 -31.80 -13.58
N ALA A 1166 1.64 -31.58 -12.36
CA ALA A 1166 0.81 -31.26 -11.20
C ALA A 1166 0.21 -29.86 -11.29
N ASP A 1167 0.99 -28.88 -11.78
CA ASP A 1167 0.56 -27.50 -11.97
C ASP A 1167 -0.40 -27.35 -13.17
N GLN A 1168 -0.16 -28.07 -14.28
CA GLN A 1168 -1.03 -28.01 -15.47
C GLN A 1168 -1.10 -29.35 -16.22
N ALA A 1169 -2.23 -30.07 -16.06
CA ALA A 1169 -2.46 -31.36 -16.70
C ALA A 1169 -2.59 -31.28 -18.24
N ILE A 1170 -2.14 -32.32 -18.94
CA ILE A 1170 -2.33 -32.48 -20.39
C ILE A 1170 -3.78 -32.90 -20.68
N LEU A 1171 -4.52 -32.05 -21.39
CA LEU A 1171 -5.93 -32.24 -21.70
C LEU A 1171 -6.15 -32.67 -23.16
N PHE A 1172 -7.19 -33.48 -23.35
CA PHE A 1172 -7.61 -34.05 -24.63
C PHE A 1172 -9.07 -33.75 -24.91
N GLN A 1173 -9.45 -33.74 -26.19
CA GLN A 1173 -10.86 -33.71 -26.59
C GLN A 1173 -11.59 -34.98 -26.12
N SER A 1174 -12.89 -34.84 -25.80
CA SER A 1174 -13.68 -35.96 -25.27
C SER A 1174 -13.72 -37.14 -26.25
N GLY A 1175 -13.61 -38.37 -25.73
CA GLY A 1175 -13.52 -39.60 -26.52
C GLY A 1175 -12.30 -39.72 -27.45
N SER A 1176 -11.33 -38.78 -27.38
CA SER A 1176 -10.28 -38.61 -28.39
C SER A 1176 -8.87 -38.61 -27.80
N ALA A 1177 -7.88 -38.90 -28.65
CA ALA A 1177 -6.46 -38.72 -28.38
C ALA A 1177 -5.91 -37.36 -28.86
N ARG A 1178 -6.75 -36.50 -29.45
CA ARG A 1178 -6.35 -35.14 -29.86
C ARG A 1178 -6.19 -34.22 -28.65
N ILE A 1179 -4.99 -33.66 -28.51
CA ILE A 1179 -4.59 -32.71 -27.45
C ILE A 1179 -5.25 -31.33 -27.68
N THR A 1180 -5.50 -30.59 -26.60
CA THR A 1180 -6.03 -29.20 -26.67
C THR A 1180 -4.92 -28.16 -26.79
N ASP A 1181 -5.20 -27.02 -27.44
CA ASP A 1181 -4.16 -26.01 -27.74
C ASP A 1181 -3.44 -25.48 -26.49
N GLY A 1182 -4.17 -25.26 -25.39
CA GLY A 1182 -3.58 -24.84 -24.11
C GLY A 1182 -2.65 -25.87 -23.44
N SER A 1183 -2.77 -27.15 -23.82
CA SER A 1183 -1.88 -28.22 -23.33
C SER A 1183 -0.53 -28.24 -24.08
N ARG A 1184 -0.48 -27.72 -25.32
CA ARG A 1184 0.76 -27.65 -26.10
C ARG A 1184 1.81 -26.77 -25.42
N THR A 1185 1.40 -25.69 -24.75
CA THR A 1185 2.27 -24.85 -23.92
C THR A 1185 2.94 -25.60 -22.77
N VAL A 1186 2.28 -26.61 -22.19
CA VAL A 1186 2.87 -27.48 -21.15
C VAL A 1186 3.90 -28.40 -21.78
N LEU A 1187 3.58 -29.00 -22.93
CA LEU A 1187 4.50 -29.88 -23.66
C LEU A 1187 5.78 -29.14 -24.08
N THR A 1188 5.70 -27.86 -24.47
CA THR A 1188 6.90 -27.03 -24.72
C THR A 1188 7.78 -26.94 -23.47
N LYS A 1189 7.22 -26.56 -22.31
CA LYS A 1189 7.97 -26.51 -21.05
C LYS A 1189 8.58 -27.86 -20.66
N ILE A 1190 7.88 -28.96 -20.95
CA ILE A 1190 8.39 -30.32 -20.70
C ILE A 1190 9.55 -30.64 -21.65
N ALA A 1191 9.46 -30.29 -22.93
CA ALA A 1191 10.57 -30.44 -23.88
C ALA A 1191 11.80 -29.63 -23.44
N ASP A 1192 11.62 -28.37 -23.01
CA ASP A 1192 12.68 -27.52 -22.48
C ASP A 1192 13.37 -28.15 -21.25
N GLN A 1193 12.59 -28.74 -20.33
CA GLN A 1193 13.16 -29.47 -19.18
C GLN A 1193 13.91 -30.75 -19.61
N LEU A 1194 13.36 -31.52 -20.56
CA LEU A 1194 13.97 -32.76 -21.05
C LEU A 1194 15.26 -32.53 -21.86
N ALA A 1195 15.50 -31.31 -22.34
CA ALA A 1195 16.77 -30.89 -22.96
C ALA A 1195 17.92 -30.82 -21.94
N ASN A 1196 17.66 -30.56 -20.65
CA ASN A 1196 18.67 -30.51 -19.59
C ASN A 1196 19.22 -31.89 -19.17
N CYS A 1197 18.63 -32.97 -19.67
CA CYS A 1197 19.01 -34.35 -19.35
C CYS A 1197 18.97 -35.26 -20.60
N PRO A 1198 19.79 -34.99 -21.64
CA PRO A 1198 19.68 -35.63 -22.95
C PRO A 1198 19.80 -37.17 -22.93
N GLU A 1199 20.49 -37.73 -21.94
CA GLU A 1199 20.71 -39.18 -21.79
C GLU A 1199 19.61 -39.91 -21.00
N ALA A 1200 18.65 -39.21 -20.40
CA ALA A 1200 17.62 -39.81 -19.55
C ALA A 1200 16.49 -40.46 -20.38
N VAL A 1201 16.02 -41.65 -19.99
CA VAL A 1201 14.87 -42.30 -20.64
C VAL A 1201 13.57 -41.72 -20.07
N VAL A 1202 12.59 -41.44 -20.94
CA VAL A 1202 11.32 -40.81 -20.58
C VAL A 1202 10.17 -41.74 -20.93
N GLU A 1203 9.47 -42.22 -19.91
CA GLU A 1203 8.21 -42.95 -20.07
C GLU A 1203 7.05 -41.95 -19.96
N VAL A 1204 6.07 -42.09 -20.86
CA VAL A 1204 4.83 -41.32 -20.91
C VAL A 1204 3.68 -42.30 -20.72
N GLU A 1205 2.99 -42.23 -19.58
CA GLU A 1205 1.91 -43.14 -19.24
C GLU A 1205 0.53 -42.50 -19.43
N GLY A 1206 -0.31 -43.10 -20.27
CA GLY A 1206 -1.73 -42.78 -20.35
C GLY A 1206 -2.57 -43.60 -19.36
N HIS A 1207 -3.44 -42.92 -18.62
CA HIS A 1207 -4.41 -43.51 -17.69
C HIS A 1207 -5.84 -43.00 -17.97
N THR A 1208 -6.85 -43.80 -17.63
CA THR A 1208 -8.28 -43.44 -17.74
C THR A 1208 -9.02 -43.66 -16.42
N ASP A 1209 -10.25 -43.15 -16.34
CA ASP A 1209 -11.24 -43.66 -15.40
C ASP A 1209 -11.85 -44.99 -15.91
N SER A 1210 -12.77 -45.56 -15.12
CA SER A 1210 -13.47 -46.80 -15.42
C SER A 1210 -14.84 -46.60 -16.11
N ASP A 1211 -15.02 -45.52 -16.88
CA ASP A 1211 -16.21 -45.37 -17.73
C ASP A 1211 -15.90 -45.90 -19.14
N GLY A 1212 -16.45 -47.05 -19.51
CA GLY A 1212 -16.30 -47.60 -20.86
C GLY A 1212 -16.21 -49.13 -20.90
N ASP A 1213 -15.38 -49.61 -21.81
CA ASP A 1213 -14.94 -51.01 -21.95
C ASP A 1213 -13.42 -51.04 -21.73
N ASP A 1214 -12.93 -51.97 -20.91
CA ASP A 1214 -11.54 -52.07 -20.47
C ASP A 1214 -10.55 -51.98 -21.64
N LEU A 1215 -10.88 -52.60 -22.79
CA LEU A 1215 -10.00 -52.68 -23.96
C LEU A 1215 -10.04 -51.39 -24.79
N ILE A 1216 -11.19 -50.70 -24.83
CA ILE A 1216 -11.31 -49.37 -25.44
C ILE A 1216 -10.55 -48.35 -24.59
N ASN A 1217 -10.72 -48.39 -23.28
CA ASN A 1217 -10.04 -47.51 -22.32
C ASN A 1217 -8.52 -47.70 -22.35
N LEU A 1218 -8.05 -48.95 -22.36
CA LEU A 1218 -6.64 -49.27 -22.58
C LEU A 1218 -6.12 -48.73 -23.92
N SER A 1219 -6.84 -48.97 -25.02
CA SER A 1219 -6.44 -48.51 -26.36
C SER A 1219 -6.39 -46.99 -26.49
N LEU A 1220 -7.34 -46.27 -25.89
CA LEU A 1220 -7.36 -44.80 -25.85
C LEU A 1220 -6.21 -44.25 -25.00
N SER A 1221 -5.87 -44.92 -23.90
CA SER A 1221 -4.75 -44.51 -23.04
C SER A 1221 -3.39 -44.62 -23.76
N VAL A 1222 -3.17 -45.68 -24.55
CA VAL A 1222 -1.97 -45.82 -25.39
C VAL A 1222 -1.91 -44.70 -26.45
N GLN A 1223 -2.99 -44.48 -27.21
CA GLN A 1223 -3.03 -43.44 -28.26
C GLN A 1223 -2.77 -42.02 -27.72
N ARG A 1224 -3.21 -41.73 -26.48
CA ARG A 1224 -2.94 -40.46 -25.81
C ARG A 1224 -1.46 -40.30 -25.47
N ALA A 1225 -0.82 -41.34 -24.93
CA ALA A 1225 0.63 -41.35 -24.69
C ALA A 1225 1.44 -41.25 -25.99
N GLU A 1226 1.04 -41.96 -27.05
CA GLU A 1226 1.65 -41.88 -28.39
C GLU A 1226 1.56 -40.46 -28.98
N THR A 1227 0.41 -39.78 -28.81
CA THR A 1227 0.24 -38.40 -29.29
C THR A 1227 1.14 -37.42 -28.53
N VAL A 1228 1.26 -37.57 -27.20
CA VAL A 1228 2.17 -36.76 -26.37
C VAL A 1228 3.63 -36.99 -26.77
N VAL A 1229 4.04 -38.24 -27.01
CA VAL A 1229 5.38 -38.54 -27.53
C VAL A 1229 5.61 -37.90 -28.90
N SER A 1230 4.63 -37.94 -29.81
CA SER A 1230 4.74 -37.33 -31.14
C SER A 1230 4.96 -35.82 -31.08
N GLU A 1231 4.21 -35.10 -30.23
CA GLU A 1231 4.36 -33.64 -30.06
C GLU A 1231 5.72 -33.29 -29.44
N LEU A 1232 6.24 -34.09 -28.50
CA LEU A 1232 7.57 -33.86 -27.91
C LEU A 1232 8.70 -34.12 -28.93
N VAL A 1233 8.53 -35.07 -29.84
CA VAL A 1233 9.46 -35.27 -30.97
C VAL A 1233 9.39 -34.11 -31.97
N GLU A 1234 8.21 -33.55 -32.25
CA GLU A 1234 8.07 -32.33 -33.05
C GLU A 1234 8.72 -31.09 -32.37
N MET A 1235 8.78 -31.08 -31.03
CA MET A 1235 9.50 -30.08 -30.23
C MET A 1235 11.00 -30.35 -30.07
N GLY A 1236 11.54 -31.40 -30.70
CA GLY A 1236 12.97 -31.69 -30.76
C GLY A 1236 13.53 -32.61 -29.67
N VAL A 1237 12.68 -33.29 -28.89
CA VAL A 1237 13.13 -34.36 -27.98
C VAL A 1237 13.40 -35.62 -28.79
N GLU A 1238 14.62 -36.17 -28.68
CA GLU A 1238 15.03 -37.37 -29.42
C GLU A 1238 14.07 -38.56 -29.22
N ALA A 1239 13.66 -39.21 -30.31
CA ALA A 1239 12.62 -40.24 -30.27
C ALA A 1239 13.07 -41.55 -29.57
N ASP A 1240 14.35 -41.93 -29.70
CA ASP A 1240 14.89 -43.20 -29.17
C ASP A 1240 14.87 -43.29 -27.62
N ARG A 1241 14.61 -42.17 -26.94
CA ARG A 1241 14.52 -42.05 -25.47
C ARG A 1241 13.09 -41.85 -24.94
N LEU A 1242 12.06 -41.81 -25.81
CA LEU A 1242 10.65 -41.61 -25.45
C LEU A 1242 9.84 -42.91 -25.59
N TYR A 1243 9.09 -43.28 -24.54
CA TYR A 1243 8.33 -44.54 -24.48
C TYR A 1243 6.87 -44.28 -24.10
N ALA A 1244 5.95 -44.47 -25.03
CA ALA A 1244 4.51 -44.41 -24.77
C ALA A 1244 4.02 -45.72 -24.11
N LEU A 1245 3.35 -45.58 -22.96
CA LEU A 1245 2.72 -46.66 -22.20
C LEU A 1245 1.24 -46.32 -21.97
N GLY A 1246 0.37 -47.33 -21.91
CA GLY A 1246 -1.04 -47.14 -21.59
C GLY A 1246 -1.53 -48.19 -20.61
N PHE A 1247 -2.20 -47.75 -19.55
CA PHE A 1247 -2.69 -48.61 -18.47
C PHE A 1247 -4.22 -48.68 -18.39
N GLY A 1248 -4.94 -47.88 -19.19
CA GLY A 1248 -6.38 -47.69 -19.05
C GLY A 1248 -6.76 -47.34 -17.62
N GLU A 1249 -7.76 -48.03 -17.08
CA GLU A 1249 -8.25 -47.88 -15.72
C GLU A 1249 -7.50 -48.72 -14.66
N THR A 1250 -6.47 -49.48 -15.05
CA THR A 1250 -5.88 -50.52 -14.17
C THR A 1250 -5.04 -49.97 -13.01
N LEU A 1251 -4.65 -48.69 -13.05
CA LEU A 1251 -3.87 -48.00 -12.02
C LEU A 1251 -4.57 -46.68 -11.58
N PRO A 1252 -5.71 -46.76 -10.88
CA PRO A 1252 -6.39 -45.59 -10.35
C PRO A 1252 -5.64 -45.01 -9.14
N ILE A 1253 -5.53 -43.69 -9.07
CA ILE A 1253 -4.99 -42.96 -7.92
C ILE A 1253 -6.08 -42.40 -7.01
N ALA A 1254 -7.32 -42.34 -7.50
CA ALA A 1254 -8.49 -41.82 -6.81
C ALA A 1254 -9.73 -42.70 -7.05
N ASP A 1255 -10.80 -42.45 -6.30
CA ASP A 1255 -12.02 -43.26 -6.33
C ASP A 1255 -12.87 -43.00 -7.59
N ASN A 1256 -13.04 -44.04 -8.40
CA ASN A 1256 -13.88 -44.02 -9.60
C ASN A 1256 -15.38 -43.88 -9.29
N ASP A 1257 -15.85 -44.06 -8.05
CA ASP A 1257 -17.25 -43.78 -7.69
C ASP A 1257 -17.58 -42.26 -7.69
N THR A 1258 -16.58 -41.38 -7.88
CA THR A 1258 -16.76 -39.91 -7.83
C THR A 1258 -16.31 -39.19 -9.11
N ARG A 1259 -17.01 -38.13 -9.52
CA ARG A 1259 -16.63 -37.29 -10.69
C ARG A 1259 -15.21 -36.71 -10.56
N GLN A 1260 -14.82 -36.33 -9.34
CA GLN A 1260 -13.49 -35.78 -9.04
C GLN A 1260 -12.39 -36.85 -9.16
N GLY A 1261 -12.61 -38.04 -8.59
CA GLY A 1261 -11.65 -39.14 -8.69
C GLY A 1261 -11.51 -39.68 -10.11
N LYS A 1262 -12.61 -39.76 -10.88
CA LYS A 1262 -12.57 -40.04 -12.33
C LYS A 1262 -11.71 -39.02 -13.09
N ALA A 1263 -11.87 -37.72 -12.81
CA ALA A 1263 -11.04 -36.69 -13.42
C ALA A 1263 -9.54 -36.84 -13.07
N GLN A 1264 -9.21 -37.22 -11.83
CA GLN A 1264 -7.83 -37.52 -11.41
C GLN A 1264 -7.27 -38.81 -12.03
N ASN A 1265 -8.12 -39.79 -12.33
CA ASN A 1265 -7.70 -41.03 -12.98
C ASN A 1265 -7.42 -40.83 -14.49
N ARG A 1266 -8.12 -39.91 -15.16
CA ARG A 1266 -7.85 -39.48 -16.55
C ARG A 1266 -6.64 -38.53 -16.65
N ARG A 1267 -5.43 -39.08 -16.56
CA ARG A 1267 -4.16 -38.32 -16.52
C ARG A 1267 -3.12 -38.83 -17.52
N ILE A 1268 -2.16 -37.98 -17.83
CA ILE A 1268 -0.83 -38.39 -18.32
C ILE A 1268 0.14 -38.33 -17.14
N VAL A 1269 0.97 -39.35 -16.98
CA VAL A 1269 2.12 -39.33 -16.06
C VAL A 1269 3.39 -39.38 -16.88
N PHE A 1270 4.43 -38.69 -16.42
CA PHE A 1270 5.78 -38.79 -16.96
C PHE A 1270 6.68 -39.46 -15.93
N THR A 1271 7.67 -40.23 -16.38
CA THR A 1271 8.70 -40.78 -15.49
C THR A 1271 10.06 -40.74 -16.20
N VAL A 1272 10.97 -39.93 -15.66
CA VAL A 1272 12.31 -39.69 -16.20
C VAL A 1272 13.32 -40.54 -15.45
N ARG A 1273 13.82 -41.57 -16.13
CA ARG A 1273 14.72 -42.60 -15.62
C ARG A 1273 16.17 -42.34 -16.03
N PRO A 1274 17.17 -42.90 -15.32
CA PRO A 1274 18.53 -42.95 -15.85
C PRO A 1274 18.57 -43.67 -17.21
N PRO A 1275 19.63 -43.46 -18.02
CA PRO A 1275 19.91 -44.30 -19.18
C PRO A 1275 19.92 -45.79 -18.82
N LEU A 1276 19.57 -46.63 -19.80
CA LEU A 1276 19.65 -48.09 -19.69
C LEU A 1276 21.11 -48.54 -19.93
N GLU A 1277 21.67 -49.31 -19.00
CA GLU A 1277 22.99 -49.96 -19.10
C GLU A 1277 23.00 -51.20 -20.03
#